data_AF-A0A919UP18-F1
#
_entry.id   AF-A0A919UP18-F1
#
_cell.length_a   1.000
_cell.length_b   1.000
_cell.length_c   1.000
_cell.angle_alpha   90.00
_cell.angle_beta   90.00
_cell.angle_gamma   90.00
#
_symmetry.space_group_name_H-M   'P 1'
#
loop_
_entity.id
_entity.type
_entity.pdbx_description
1 polymer ?
#
loop_
_entity_poly.entity_id
_entity_poly.type
_entity_poly.pdbx_seq_one_letter_code
_entity_poly.pdbx_strand_id
1 'polypeptide(L)'
;MNTLSDLQGRLPHLMLRDQRRLGRRLDGMRKVRDPKARQAIAAQISGELDAAEQRVATRRAAVPTLSYPDQLPVSQRKDDILAAIRDHQVVIVAGETGSGKTTQLPKICLELGRGVHGLIGHTQPRRIAARTVAERIAEELDIPLGEAVGYKVRFTDRASDGTLVKLMTDGILLAEMQTDRFLSQYDTLIIDEAHERSLNIDFILGYVKQLLPKRPDLKVIITSATIDPERFSEHFGDAPIVEVSGRTYPVEVRYRPIDEDQDDQTQAIVDAVDELKREGPGDILVFLSGEREIRDTADALKGRPEEVLPLYARLSAGEQHRVFQRHTGRRIVLATNVAETSLTVPGIKYVIDPGNARISRYSHRLKVQRLPIEPISQASANQRKGRCGRTSDGVCIRLYAEEDFAGRPEFTDPEILRTNLASVILQMTSLGLGDIAAFPFVEPPDSRQVKDGVNLLNELGALDGKGGLTPLGRKLAQLPVDPRLARMVLEADRNGCVREVMIITAALSIQDPRERPADKQQAADEKHRRFADKESDFLTYLNLWRYLREKQQELSSSAFRRLCKAEFLNYLRVREWQDIDSQLRQVAKTLGVTLNSADADPQRVHLSLLAGLLSHIGVKDVAKKDQPGQRRPLTEYVGARNARFAIFPGSALARQQPQWVMSAELVETSRLWARVNAKIEPDWVEPLAQHLVKRTYSEPHWEKDQAAVMALEKVTLYGVPIVTERRVNYGRIDPELSRELFIRHALVEGDWRTHHRFFHDNRKLLQEVGELEEKARRRDILVDDETLFDFYDQRIPAEVVSGRHFDSWWKKAPDKTVLAFSADMLVNENAGVSARDYPDAVRQSGQRMKLSYQFEPGTEADGVTVHVPLQVLNQVNGAGFDWQIPGLREDLVTALIRSLPKQLRRNFVPAPNFAKAVLERVTPGSEPILDALERELHGMTGVVIPREAWSLDQVPDHLRVTYRVVDERKRPVAEDKDLDALKRRLAPRLRATLSEAATGLEREGLTGWTIGTLPKVFEQGRLRAYPALVDRGDTVAVSMFETPVEQERAMWAGTRRLLLLGSVNPAKSILRGLSTTQKLALSRSPHGSATALFDDCAACAADKLIKDAGGPAWDEQSVTRLHDHVRADLYATTYDVVTKAERVLALWHTVQNATEGPADAVADIKEQLGNLVFPGFVTATGYGRLTDLQRYLRAVERRLEKLPDDPRRDREWMYKVHDIEDDYRDLVDRLPPARRDAPAVQDVRWMIEELRVSFFAQQLGTPTPVSEKRIRKAMEQL
;
A
#
# COMPACT_ATOMS: atom_id res chain seq x y z
N MET A 1 -17.08 46.90 -68.20
CA MET A 1 -17.42 45.95 -67.12
C MET A 1 -16.22 45.06 -66.91
N ASN A 2 -15.74 44.88 -65.68
CA ASN A 2 -14.55 44.06 -65.43
C ASN A 2 -14.93 42.58 -65.60
N THR A 3 -14.20 41.87 -66.46
CA THR A 3 -14.37 40.43 -66.63
C THR A 3 -13.84 39.68 -65.41
N LEU A 4 -14.18 38.39 -65.30
CA LEU A 4 -13.61 37.51 -64.29
C LEU A 4 -12.06 37.46 -64.39
N SER A 5 -11.52 37.55 -65.61
CA SER A 5 -10.07 37.53 -65.84
C SER A 5 -9.41 38.79 -65.28
N ASP A 6 -9.98 39.96 -65.52
CA ASP A 6 -9.44 41.26 -65.08
C ASP A 6 -9.40 41.33 -63.54
N LEU A 7 -10.47 40.85 -62.88
CA LEU A 7 -10.53 40.78 -61.42
C LEU A 7 -9.54 39.77 -60.82
N GLN A 8 -9.21 38.69 -61.54
CA GLN A 8 -8.19 37.73 -61.11
C GLN A 8 -6.76 38.24 -61.36
N GLY A 9 -6.51 38.97 -62.45
CA GLY A 9 -5.21 39.57 -62.78
C GLY A 9 -4.74 40.63 -61.78
N ARG A 10 -5.66 41.26 -61.04
CA ARG A 10 -5.35 42.24 -59.97
C ARG A 10 -4.87 41.59 -58.67
N LEU A 11 -5.20 40.31 -58.41
CA LEU A 11 -4.91 39.65 -57.13
C LEU A 11 -3.42 39.64 -56.72
N PRO A 12 -2.42 39.40 -57.60
CA PRO A 12 -1.03 39.27 -57.18
C PRO A 12 -0.42 40.55 -56.57
N HIS A 13 -1.04 41.72 -56.81
CA HIS A 13 -0.54 43.01 -56.35
C HIS A 13 -1.09 43.43 -54.98
N LEU A 14 -2.02 42.67 -54.39
CA LEU A 14 -2.65 43.02 -53.11
C LEU A 14 -1.81 42.53 -51.91
N MET A 15 -2.27 42.85 -50.69
CA MET A 15 -1.77 42.20 -49.49
C MET A 15 -2.16 40.71 -49.46
N LEU A 16 -1.26 39.83 -48.99
CA LEU A 16 -1.40 38.36 -49.04
C LEU A 16 -2.71 37.82 -48.43
N ARG A 17 -3.15 38.44 -47.32
CA ARG A 17 -4.46 38.18 -46.69
C ARG A 17 -5.63 38.48 -47.62
N ASP A 18 -5.55 39.58 -48.37
CA ASP A 18 -6.56 39.99 -49.35
C ASP A 18 -6.54 39.14 -50.62
N GLN A 19 -5.36 38.75 -51.13
CA GLN A 19 -5.26 37.81 -52.26
C GLN A 19 -6.05 36.52 -51.98
N ARG A 20 -5.84 35.94 -50.79
CA ARG A 20 -6.53 34.72 -50.33
C ARG A 20 -8.03 34.92 -50.08
N ARG A 21 -8.42 36.06 -49.48
CA ARG A 21 -9.82 36.40 -49.21
C ARG A 21 -10.61 36.62 -50.50
N LEU A 22 -10.10 37.47 -51.38
CA LEU A 22 -10.79 37.90 -52.60
C LEU A 22 -10.71 36.85 -53.71
N GLY A 23 -9.60 36.08 -53.80
CA GLY A 23 -9.51 34.89 -54.65
C GLY A 23 -10.62 33.87 -54.34
N ARG A 24 -10.82 33.51 -53.06
CA ARG A 24 -11.92 32.63 -52.65
C ARG A 24 -13.30 33.20 -52.97
N ARG A 25 -13.49 34.53 -52.92
CA ARG A 25 -14.76 35.16 -53.33
C ARG A 25 -14.96 35.10 -54.85
N LEU A 26 -13.91 35.26 -55.66
CA LEU A 26 -13.97 35.11 -57.11
C LEU A 26 -14.27 33.65 -57.51
N ASP A 27 -13.67 32.67 -56.84
CA ASP A 27 -14.02 31.25 -57.04
C ASP A 27 -15.44 30.90 -56.56
N GLY A 28 -15.93 31.53 -55.50
CA GLY A 28 -17.33 31.46 -55.09
C GLY A 28 -18.27 32.04 -56.15
N MET A 29 -17.91 33.21 -56.70
CA MET A 29 -18.67 33.91 -57.75
C MET A 29 -18.78 33.08 -59.05
N ARG A 30 -17.77 32.26 -59.38
CA ARG A 30 -17.83 31.31 -60.51
C ARG A 30 -19.01 30.32 -60.40
N LYS A 31 -19.48 30.02 -59.18
CA LYS A 31 -20.58 29.08 -58.91
C LYS A 31 -21.98 29.73 -58.92
N VAL A 32 -22.07 31.06 -58.97
CA VAL A 32 -23.34 31.79 -59.00
C VAL A 32 -23.95 31.73 -60.40
N ARG A 33 -25.17 31.19 -60.49
CA ARG A 33 -25.90 30.97 -61.76
C ARG A 33 -26.74 32.17 -62.22
N ASP A 34 -27.24 33.00 -61.31
CA ASP A 34 -27.96 34.23 -61.66
C ASP A 34 -26.97 35.30 -62.17
N PRO A 35 -27.14 35.83 -63.41
CA PRO A 35 -26.32 36.92 -63.92
C PRO A 35 -26.37 38.20 -63.06
N LYS A 36 -27.53 38.55 -62.47
CA LYS A 36 -27.67 39.81 -61.71
C LYS A 36 -26.92 39.75 -60.38
N ALA A 37 -27.14 38.70 -59.57
CA ALA A 37 -26.38 38.47 -58.34
C ALA A 37 -24.88 38.33 -58.63
N ARG A 38 -24.49 37.64 -59.71
CA ARG A 38 -23.08 37.51 -60.12
C ARG A 38 -22.46 38.86 -60.48
N GLN A 39 -23.18 39.74 -61.17
CA GLN A 39 -22.72 41.08 -61.51
C GLN A 39 -22.61 42.01 -60.29
N ALA A 40 -23.56 41.92 -59.35
CA ALA A 40 -23.49 42.64 -58.07
C ALA A 40 -22.30 42.19 -57.21
N ILE A 41 -22.05 40.87 -57.13
CA ILE A 41 -20.88 40.31 -56.44
C ILE A 41 -19.57 40.75 -57.13
N ALA A 42 -19.52 40.80 -58.46
CA ALA A 42 -18.36 41.28 -59.20
C ALA A 42 -18.06 42.77 -58.90
N ALA A 43 -19.09 43.61 -58.83
CA ALA A 43 -18.95 45.01 -58.46
C ALA A 43 -18.44 45.19 -57.02
N GLN A 44 -19.00 44.45 -56.06
CA GLN A 44 -18.53 44.47 -54.67
C GLN A 44 -17.07 44.00 -54.56
N ILE A 45 -16.71 42.91 -55.24
CA ILE A 45 -15.31 42.43 -55.26
C ILE A 45 -14.40 43.48 -55.87
N SER A 46 -14.80 44.17 -56.95
CA SER A 46 -13.99 45.25 -57.54
C SER A 46 -13.69 46.36 -56.52
N GLY A 47 -14.70 46.86 -55.79
CA GLY A 47 -14.48 47.86 -54.74
C GLY A 47 -13.57 47.37 -53.59
N GLU A 48 -13.62 46.07 -53.27
CA GLU A 48 -12.71 45.46 -52.29
C GLU A 48 -11.28 45.23 -52.84
N LEU A 49 -11.10 45.08 -54.16
CA LEU A 49 -9.79 45.13 -54.83
C LEU A 49 -9.23 46.57 -54.80
N ASP A 50 -10.05 47.56 -55.20
CA ASP A 50 -9.69 48.97 -55.24
C ASP A 50 -9.18 49.45 -53.85
N ALA A 51 -9.92 49.10 -52.79
CA ALA A 51 -9.55 49.38 -51.41
C ALA A 51 -8.36 48.53 -50.88
N ALA A 52 -8.00 47.42 -51.52
CA ALA A 52 -6.81 46.64 -51.19
C ALA A 52 -5.56 47.17 -51.90
N GLU A 53 -5.66 47.60 -53.16
CA GLU A 53 -4.58 48.26 -53.90
C GLU A 53 -4.21 49.59 -53.25
N GLN A 54 -5.19 50.40 -52.86
CA GLN A 54 -4.94 51.67 -52.16
C GLN A 54 -4.20 51.45 -50.83
N ARG A 55 -4.53 50.39 -50.07
CA ARG A 55 -3.79 50.04 -48.84
C ARG A 55 -2.36 49.60 -49.12
N VAL A 56 -2.10 48.86 -50.20
CA VAL A 56 -0.73 48.52 -50.63
C VAL A 56 0.04 49.78 -51.04
N ALA A 57 -0.58 50.70 -51.76
CA ALA A 57 0.03 51.97 -52.14
C ALA A 57 0.41 52.82 -50.91
N THR A 58 -0.50 52.97 -49.95
CA THR A 58 -0.22 53.65 -48.67
C THR A 58 0.89 52.97 -47.89
N ARG A 59 0.90 51.63 -47.78
CA ARG A 59 1.98 50.89 -47.10
C ARG A 59 3.34 51.03 -47.78
N ARG A 60 3.37 51.09 -49.12
CA ARG A 60 4.60 51.32 -49.89
C ARG A 60 5.13 52.75 -49.70
N ALA A 61 4.24 53.74 -49.59
CA ALA A 61 4.61 55.12 -49.28
C ALA A 61 5.03 55.33 -47.81
N ALA A 62 4.65 54.41 -46.90
CA ALA A 62 5.01 54.44 -45.49
C ALA A 62 6.31 53.68 -45.15
N VAL A 63 7.07 53.22 -46.15
CA VAL A 63 8.42 52.65 -45.93
C VAL A 63 9.37 53.80 -45.58
N PRO A 64 10.00 53.82 -44.38
CA PRO A 64 10.89 54.90 -43.98
C PRO A 64 12.24 54.86 -44.71
N THR A 65 12.93 55.99 -44.75
CA THR A 65 14.31 56.06 -45.25
C THR A 65 15.22 55.18 -44.40
N LEU A 66 15.84 54.18 -45.02
CA LEU A 66 16.66 53.19 -44.32
C LEU A 66 18.10 53.69 -44.15
N SER A 67 18.66 53.51 -42.95
CA SER A 67 20.07 53.79 -42.65
C SER A 67 20.69 52.66 -41.82
N TYR A 68 21.99 52.42 -42.06
CA TYR A 68 22.78 51.34 -41.47
C TYR A 68 24.05 51.93 -40.83
N PRO A 69 24.31 51.73 -39.53
CA PRO A 69 25.54 52.22 -38.91
C PRO A 69 26.75 51.37 -39.30
N ASP A 70 27.74 51.95 -39.99
CA ASP A 70 28.95 51.26 -40.48
C ASP A 70 29.73 50.51 -39.39
N GLN A 71 29.65 51.02 -38.16
CA GLN A 71 30.30 50.45 -36.97
C GLN A 71 29.74 49.10 -36.52
N LEU A 72 28.53 48.71 -36.96
CA LEU A 72 27.93 47.42 -36.62
C LEU A 72 28.37 46.33 -37.62
N PRO A 73 28.87 45.16 -37.14
CA PRO A 73 29.29 44.08 -38.03
C PRO A 73 28.23 43.60 -39.03
N VAL A 74 26.94 43.59 -38.65
CA VAL A 74 25.86 43.20 -39.58
C VAL A 74 25.72 44.17 -40.77
N SER A 75 26.03 45.46 -40.58
CA SER A 75 26.03 46.46 -41.66
C SER A 75 27.11 46.16 -42.69
N GLN A 76 28.27 45.64 -42.25
CA GLN A 76 29.39 45.28 -43.13
C GLN A 76 29.11 43.99 -43.95
N ARG A 77 28.15 43.16 -43.52
CA ARG A 77 27.64 41.98 -44.26
C ARG A 77 26.24 42.19 -44.85
N LYS A 78 25.74 43.43 -44.87
CA LYS A 78 24.35 43.76 -45.24
C LYS A 78 23.97 43.29 -46.64
N ASP A 79 24.84 43.44 -47.63
CA ASP A 79 24.53 43.04 -49.01
C ASP A 79 24.58 41.50 -49.22
N ASP A 80 25.45 40.79 -48.50
CA ASP A 80 25.46 39.30 -48.47
C ASP A 80 24.15 38.77 -47.88
N ILE A 81 23.73 39.34 -46.76
CA ILE A 81 22.47 39.01 -46.08
C ILE A 81 21.28 39.32 -46.99
N LEU A 82 21.29 40.47 -47.67
CA LEU A 82 20.26 40.89 -48.63
C LEU A 82 20.16 39.91 -49.80
N ALA A 83 21.29 39.48 -50.37
CA ALA A 83 21.33 38.47 -51.43
C ALA A 83 20.80 37.11 -50.94
N ALA A 84 21.25 36.64 -49.77
CA ALA A 84 20.79 35.39 -49.17
C ALA A 84 19.25 35.39 -48.98
N ILE A 85 18.68 36.46 -48.39
CA ILE A 85 17.23 36.59 -48.15
C ILE A 85 16.46 36.72 -49.48
N ARG A 86 17.01 37.40 -50.49
CA ARG A 86 16.41 37.49 -51.83
C ARG A 86 16.28 36.10 -52.45
N ASP A 87 17.36 35.33 -52.46
CA ASP A 87 17.48 34.13 -53.29
C ASP A 87 16.98 32.85 -52.60
N HIS A 88 17.08 32.75 -51.27
CA HIS A 88 16.71 31.54 -50.51
C HIS A 88 15.45 31.75 -49.68
N GLN A 89 14.62 30.71 -49.50
CA GLN A 89 13.36 30.84 -48.74
C GLN A 89 13.61 30.97 -47.23
N VAL A 90 14.65 30.28 -46.73
CA VAL A 90 15.11 30.32 -45.34
C VAL A 90 16.57 30.75 -45.32
N VAL A 91 16.96 31.57 -44.35
CA VAL A 91 18.36 31.98 -44.10
C VAL A 91 18.65 31.91 -42.61
N ILE A 92 19.81 31.38 -42.23
CA ILE A 92 20.32 31.42 -40.86
C ILE A 92 21.35 32.55 -40.77
N VAL A 93 21.21 33.45 -39.80
CA VAL A 93 22.17 34.55 -39.55
C VAL A 93 22.81 34.34 -38.19
N ALA A 94 24.02 33.79 -38.20
CA ALA A 94 24.81 33.52 -37.00
C ALA A 94 25.68 34.74 -36.64
N GLY A 95 26.00 34.91 -35.37
CA GLY A 95 26.94 35.95 -34.92
C GLY A 95 26.62 36.46 -33.52
N GLU A 96 27.60 36.98 -32.81
CA GLU A 96 27.50 37.27 -31.37
C GLU A 96 26.41 38.31 -31.02
N THR A 97 25.92 38.28 -29.77
CA THR A 97 25.00 39.32 -29.26
C THR A 97 25.69 40.70 -29.28
N GLY A 98 25.08 41.68 -29.94
CA GLY A 98 25.67 43.02 -30.13
C GLY A 98 26.15 43.31 -31.56
N SER A 99 26.29 42.29 -32.41
CA SER A 99 26.62 42.43 -33.86
C SER A 99 25.62 43.24 -34.69
N GLY A 100 24.42 43.49 -34.15
CA GLY A 100 23.37 44.33 -34.75
C GLY A 100 22.22 43.57 -35.42
N LYS A 101 22.29 42.22 -35.54
CA LYS A 101 21.29 41.37 -36.22
C LYS A 101 19.84 41.82 -35.99
N THR A 102 19.42 41.81 -34.73
CA THR A 102 18.08 42.15 -34.24
C THR A 102 17.57 43.53 -34.68
N THR A 103 18.43 44.55 -34.82
CA THR A 103 17.99 45.90 -35.20
C THR A 103 18.12 46.21 -36.68
N GLN A 104 19.03 45.54 -37.41
CA GLN A 104 19.25 45.82 -38.84
C GLN A 104 18.54 44.83 -39.79
N LEU A 105 18.34 43.55 -39.41
CA LEU A 105 17.66 42.57 -40.27
C LEU A 105 16.25 43.02 -40.72
N PRO A 106 15.41 43.68 -39.88
CA PRO A 106 14.13 44.21 -40.34
C PRO A 106 14.26 45.32 -41.39
N LYS A 107 15.32 46.14 -41.32
CA LYS A 107 15.61 47.18 -42.32
C LYS A 107 16.00 46.54 -43.66
N ILE A 108 16.87 45.52 -43.65
CA ILE A 108 17.24 44.77 -44.86
C ILE A 108 16.00 44.11 -45.51
N CYS A 109 15.05 43.65 -44.70
CA CYS A 109 13.78 43.15 -45.21
C CYS A 109 12.92 44.26 -45.87
N LEU A 110 12.81 45.45 -45.25
CA LEU A 110 12.12 46.60 -45.84
C LEU A 110 12.76 47.04 -47.17
N GLU A 111 14.09 46.99 -47.28
CA GLU A 111 14.85 47.29 -48.50
C GLU A 111 14.52 46.30 -49.64
N LEU A 112 14.30 45.03 -49.30
CA LEU A 112 13.79 43.99 -50.20
C LEU A 112 12.27 44.09 -50.49
N GLY A 113 11.62 45.20 -50.09
CA GLY A 113 10.18 45.45 -50.30
C GLY A 113 9.26 44.59 -49.44
N ARG A 114 9.79 43.89 -48.42
CA ARG A 114 9.00 43.12 -47.46
C ARG A 114 8.30 44.02 -46.45
N GLY A 115 7.26 43.52 -45.80
CA GLY A 115 6.40 44.33 -44.93
C GLY A 115 5.40 45.23 -45.68
N VAL A 116 5.44 45.27 -47.02
CA VAL A 116 4.45 46.02 -47.83
C VAL A 116 3.23 45.14 -48.13
N HIS A 117 3.45 43.93 -48.67
CA HIS A 117 2.38 43.00 -49.07
C HIS A 117 1.95 42.03 -47.94
N GLY A 118 2.76 41.89 -46.91
CA GLY A 118 2.37 41.35 -45.60
C GLY A 118 2.98 42.20 -44.49
N LEU A 119 3.25 41.56 -43.36
CA LEU A 119 4.08 42.07 -42.26
C LEU A 119 5.43 41.36 -42.25
N ILE A 120 6.48 42.08 -41.84
CA ILE A 120 7.68 41.48 -41.27
C ILE A 120 7.38 41.17 -39.81
N GLY A 121 7.17 39.89 -39.49
CA GLY A 121 6.91 39.43 -38.14
C GLY A 121 8.20 39.03 -37.43
N HIS A 122 8.60 39.80 -36.41
CA HIS A 122 9.86 39.57 -35.72
C HIS A 122 9.59 39.07 -34.29
N THR A 123 9.86 37.79 -34.03
CA THR A 123 9.68 37.20 -32.70
C THR A 123 10.89 37.46 -31.81
N GLN A 124 10.68 37.31 -30.51
CA GLN A 124 11.60 37.56 -29.40
C GLN A 124 11.17 36.68 -28.21
N PRO A 125 12.10 36.04 -27.48
CA PRO A 125 11.73 35.19 -26.34
C PRO A 125 11.13 35.97 -25.16
N ARG A 126 11.46 37.27 -25.00
CA ARG A 126 11.14 38.07 -23.81
C ARG A 126 10.34 39.33 -24.14
N ARG A 127 9.28 39.61 -23.36
CA ARG A 127 8.41 40.79 -23.54
C ARG A 127 9.17 42.12 -23.49
N ILE A 128 10.23 42.19 -22.68
CA ILE A 128 11.08 43.39 -22.58
C ILE A 128 11.85 43.58 -23.88
N ALA A 129 12.53 42.54 -24.38
CA ALA A 129 13.29 42.59 -25.64
C ALA A 129 12.40 43.00 -26.82
N ALA A 130 11.22 42.38 -26.97
CA ALA A 130 10.23 42.75 -28.00
C ALA A 130 9.87 44.24 -27.97
N ARG A 131 9.78 44.86 -26.79
CA ARG A 131 9.49 46.29 -26.65
C ARG A 131 10.72 47.15 -26.93
N THR A 132 11.86 46.87 -26.29
CA THR A 132 13.07 47.70 -26.41
C THR A 132 13.69 47.62 -27.80
N VAL A 133 13.53 46.50 -28.51
CA VAL A 133 13.93 46.38 -29.92
C VAL A 133 13.00 47.21 -30.83
N ALA A 134 11.69 47.22 -30.58
CA ALA A 134 10.76 48.05 -31.35
C ALA A 134 10.99 49.55 -31.11
N GLU A 135 11.15 49.94 -29.83
CA GLU A 135 11.57 51.28 -29.40
C GLU A 135 12.86 51.67 -30.13
N ARG A 136 13.87 50.79 -30.14
CA ARG A 136 15.18 51.06 -30.76
C ARG A 136 15.16 51.14 -32.29
N ILE A 137 14.38 50.30 -32.98
CA ILE A 137 14.28 50.36 -34.45
C ILE A 137 13.51 51.61 -34.88
N ALA A 138 12.51 52.05 -34.10
CA ALA A 138 11.81 53.31 -34.33
C ALA A 138 12.74 54.53 -34.14
N GLU A 139 13.56 54.54 -33.08
CA GLU A 139 14.64 55.54 -32.88
C GLU A 139 15.62 55.57 -34.06
N GLU A 140 16.10 54.42 -34.54
CA GLU A 140 17.08 54.33 -35.63
C GLU A 140 16.51 54.61 -37.05
N LEU A 141 15.20 54.83 -37.15
CA LEU A 141 14.52 55.20 -38.39
C LEU A 141 13.83 56.58 -38.30
N ASP A 142 13.98 57.29 -37.18
CA ASP A 142 13.36 58.60 -36.87
C ASP A 142 11.83 58.61 -37.07
N ILE A 143 11.13 57.58 -36.57
CA ILE A 143 9.67 57.42 -36.69
C ILE A 143 8.95 57.22 -35.34
N PRO A 144 7.67 57.63 -35.22
CA PRO A 144 6.85 57.32 -34.06
C PRO A 144 6.57 55.81 -33.89
N LEU A 145 6.74 55.32 -32.67
CA LEU A 145 6.47 53.92 -32.33
C LEU A 145 4.96 53.60 -32.40
N GLY A 146 4.60 52.70 -33.32
CA GLY A 146 3.24 52.26 -33.62
C GLY A 146 2.76 52.62 -35.02
N GLU A 147 3.54 53.41 -35.76
CA GLU A 147 3.39 53.61 -37.20
C GLU A 147 4.07 52.44 -37.94
N ALA A 148 5.03 52.69 -38.83
CA ALA A 148 5.68 51.65 -39.65
C ALA A 148 6.39 50.55 -38.82
N VAL A 149 6.85 50.86 -37.61
CA VAL A 149 7.38 49.90 -36.63
C VAL A 149 6.47 49.89 -35.40
N GLY A 150 6.00 48.71 -35.01
CA GLY A 150 5.13 48.53 -33.84
C GLY A 150 5.46 47.22 -33.11
N TYR A 151 4.89 47.04 -31.91
CA TYR A 151 5.07 45.81 -31.14
C TYR A 151 3.77 45.24 -30.57
N LYS A 152 3.76 43.93 -30.33
CA LYS A 152 2.64 43.20 -29.74
C LYS A 152 3.13 42.14 -28.76
N VAL A 153 2.86 42.36 -27.47
CA VAL A 153 3.18 41.43 -26.38
C VAL A 153 1.92 41.12 -25.56
N ARG A 154 1.98 40.15 -24.65
CA ARG A 154 0.84 39.85 -23.77
C ARG A 154 0.39 41.13 -23.03
N PHE A 155 -0.90 41.45 -23.12
CA PHE A 155 -1.58 42.66 -22.61
C PHE A 155 -1.19 44.02 -23.21
N THR A 156 -0.32 44.09 -24.21
CA THR A 156 0.01 45.38 -24.86
C THR A 156 0.19 45.19 -26.36
N ASP A 157 -0.76 45.72 -27.12
CA ASP A 157 -0.66 45.88 -28.57
C ASP A 157 -0.38 47.36 -28.88
N ARG A 158 0.61 47.59 -29.74
CA ARG A 158 1.07 48.87 -30.26
C ARG A 158 1.36 48.77 -31.76
N ALA A 159 0.77 47.79 -32.46
CA ALA A 159 0.74 47.76 -33.93
C ALA A 159 -0.53 48.44 -34.46
N SER A 160 -0.47 48.91 -35.70
CA SER A 160 -1.58 49.50 -36.45
C SER A 160 -1.69 48.90 -37.86
N ASP A 161 -2.74 49.21 -38.61
CA ASP A 161 -2.86 48.81 -40.03
C ASP A 161 -1.75 49.45 -40.92
N GLY A 162 -1.08 50.50 -40.43
CA GLY A 162 0.09 51.11 -41.06
C GLY A 162 1.42 50.40 -40.75
N THR A 163 1.46 49.52 -39.74
CA THR A 163 2.70 48.84 -39.34
C THR A 163 3.21 47.89 -40.41
N LEU A 164 4.51 47.97 -40.70
CA LEU A 164 5.24 47.14 -41.66
C LEU A 164 6.06 46.06 -40.92
N VAL A 165 6.71 46.45 -39.82
CA VAL A 165 7.49 45.58 -38.93
C VAL A 165 6.77 45.42 -37.59
N LYS A 166 6.32 44.20 -37.27
CA LYS A 166 5.65 43.87 -36.01
C LYS A 166 6.59 43.03 -35.12
N LEU A 167 7.19 43.66 -34.12
CA LEU A 167 7.91 42.98 -33.04
C LEU A 167 6.92 42.27 -32.12
N MET A 168 7.22 41.06 -31.67
CA MET A 168 6.32 40.31 -30.80
C MET A 168 7.04 39.25 -29.98
N THR A 169 6.41 38.75 -28.92
CA THR A 169 6.89 37.51 -28.27
C THR A 169 6.45 36.27 -29.04
N ASP A 170 7.24 35.20 -29.02
CA ASP A 170 6.94 33.92 -29.69
C ASP A 170 5.50 33.43 -29.45
N GLY A 171 5.04 33.49 -28.19
CA GLY A 171 3.68 33.10 -27.80
C GLY A 171 2.54 33.94 -28.41
N ILE A 172 2.82 35.12 -28.96
CA ILE A 172 1.86 35.92 -29.74
C ILE A 172 1.76 35.36 -31.16
N LEU A 173 2.87 34.95 -31.79
CA LEU A 173 2.83 34.29 -33.09
C LEU A 173 2.09 32.95 -32.99
N LEU A 174 2.36 32.16 -31.95
CA LEU A 174 1.61 30.92 -31.65
C LEU A 174 0.10 31.15 -31.48
N ALA A 175 -0.29 32.21 -30.76
CA ALA A 175 -1.70 32.56 -30.59
C ALA A 175 -2.34 32.97 -31.93
N GLU A 176 -1.62 33.70 -32.79
CA GLU A 176 -2.12 34.09 -34.11
C GLU A 176 -2.21 32.88 -35.07
N MET A 177 -1.30 31.89 -35.01
CA MET A 177 -1.38 30.62 -35.76
C MET A 177 -2.69 29.85 -35.52
N GLN A 178 -3.31 29.95 -34.34
CA GLN A 178 -4.61 29.32 -34.06
C GLN A 178 -5.74 29.84 -34.95
N THR A 179 -5.65 31.11 -35.38
CA THR A 179 -6.69 31.78 -36.18
C THR A 179 -6.32 31.95 -37.65
N ASP A 180 -5.03 32.16 -37.95
CA ASP A 180 -4.46 32.22 -39.30
C ASP A 180 -3.42 31.12 -39.49
N ARG A 181 -3.91 29.89 -39.70
CA ARG A 181 -3.10 28.66 -39.91
C ARG A 181 -2.13 28.70 -41.11
N PHE A 182 -2.14 29.77 -41.89
CA PHE A 182 -1.21 29.97 -42.99
C PHE A 182 -0.28 31.16 -42.79
N LEU A 183 -0.41 31.89 -41.68
CA LEU A 183 0.30 33.14 -41.41
C LEU A 183 0.17 34.13 -42.57
N SER A 184 -1.03 34.20 -43.14
CA SER A 184 -1.44 34.99 -44.31
C SER A 184 -1.29 36.51 -44.11
N GLN A 185 -1.16 36.99 -42.88
CA GLN A 185 -0.80 38.39 -42.57
C GLN A 185 0.70 38.70 -42.78
N TYR A 186 1.58 37.70 -42.82
CA TYR A 186 3.04 37.87 -42.89
C TYR A 186 3.59 37.54 -44.28
N ASP A 187 4.57 38.34 -44.75
CA ASP A 187 5.39 38.00 -45.92
C ASP A 187 6.81 37.55 -45.54
N THR A 188 7.22 37.84 -44.30
CA THR A 188 8.54 37.55 -43.75
C THR A 188 8.42 37.26 -42.26
N LEU A 189 9.15 36.25 -41.75
CA LEU A 189 9.30 35.98 -40.33
C LEU A 189 10.78 36.03 -39.93
N ILE A 190 11.08 36.76 -38.86
CA ILE A 190 12.40 36.77 -38.21
C ILE A 190 12.23 36.10 -36.85
N ILE A 191 12.83 34.92 -36.69
CA ILE A 191 12.84 34.15 -35.44
C ILE A 191 14.20 34.40 -34.79
N ASP A 192 14.22 35.36 -33.86
CA ASP A 192 15.44 35.90 -33.26
C ASP A 192 15.78 35.17 -31.95
N GLU A 193 17.06 35.18 -31.57
CA GLU A 193 17.56 34.53 -30.35
C GLU A 193 17.22 33.02 -30.30
N ALA A 194 17.19 32.33 -31.46
CA ALA A 194 16.78 30.92 -31.56
C ALA A 194 17.64 29.97 -30.70
N HIS A 195 18.86 30.40 -30.37
CA HIS A 195 19.77 29.76 -29.43
C HIS A 195 19.24 29.66 -27.97
N GLU A 196 18.21 30.43 -27.56
CA GLU A 196 17.53 30.18 -26.27
C GLU A 196 16.73 28.86 -26.28
N ARG A 197 16.48 28.26 -27.46
CA ARG A 197 15.84 26.95 -27.68
C ARG A 197 14.63 26.70 -26.78
N SER A 198 13.75 27.70 -26.74
CA SER A 198 12.50 27.65 -25.98
C SER A 198 11.50 26.72 -26.65
N LEU A 199 10.57 26.17 -25.87
CA LEU A 199 9.51 25.28 -26.36
C LEU A 199 8.65 25.97 -27.44
N ASN A 200 8.51 27.30 -27.36
CA ASN A 200 7.78 28.08 -28.36
C ASN A 200 8.56 28.20 -29.68
N ILE A 201 9.88 28.40 -29.61
CA ILE A 201 10.75 28.55 -30.79
C ILE A 201 10.80 27.25 -31.57
N ASP A 202 11.14 26.13 -30.91
CA ASP A 202 11.20 24.80 -31.56
C ASP A 202 9.86 24.40 -32.19
N PHE A 203 8.72 24.78 -31.58
CA PHE A 203 7.40 24.62 -32.17
C PHE A 203 7.19 25.49 -33.42
N ILE A 204 7.52 26.79 -33.35
CA ILE A 204 7.37 27.72 -34.48
C ILE A 204 8.19 27.24 -35.66
N LEU A 205 9.44 26.81 -35.44
CA LEU A 205 10.33 26.31 -36.49
C LEU A 205 9.71 25.09 -37.19
N GLY A 206 9.24 24.08 -36.44
CA GLY A 206 8.58 22.92 -37.03
C GLY A 206 7.27 23.21 -37.75
N TYR A 207 6.47 24.13 -37.20
CA TYR A 207 5.24 24.60 -37.85
C TYR A 207 5.56 25.29 -39.18
N VAL A 208 6.58 26.12 -39.19
CA VAL A 208 7.08 26.84 -40.36
C VAL A 208 7.64 25.85 -41.39
N LYS A 209 8.42 24.83 -41.00
CA LYS A 209 8.89 23.76 -41.90
C LYS A 209 7.72 23.05 -42.60
N GLN A 210 6.61 22.76 -41.89
CA GLN A 210 5.39 22.22 -42.51
C GLN A 210 4.57 23.22 -43.35
N LEU A 211 4.79 24.53 -43.17
CA LEU A 211 4.07 25.61 -43.85
C LEU A 211 4.77 26.08 -45.14
N LEU A 212 6.10 26.12 -45.18
CA LEU A 212 6.88 26.68 -46.29
C LEU A 212 6.55 26.08 -47.67
N PRO A 213 6.36 24.75 -47.83
CA PRO A 213 5.90 24.16 -49.10
C PRO A 213 4.50 24.61 -49.55
N LYS A 214 3.71 25.22 -48.65
CA LYS A 214 2.36 25.76 -48.88
C LYS A 214 2.34 27.31 -48.92
N ARG A 215 3.50 27.93 -48.74
CA ARG A 215 3.76 29.39 -48.69
C ARG A 215 5.14 29.70 -49.32
N PRO A 216 5.39 29.41 -50.61
CA PRO A 216 6.66 29.71 -51.28
C PRO A 216 7.00 31.21 -51.31
N ASP A 217 6.01 32.06 -51.07
CA ASP A 217 6.11 33.52 -50.94
C ASP A 217 6.70 33.99 -49.60
N LEU A 218 6.54 33.18 -48.53
CA LEU A 218 6.97 33.49 -47.17
C LEU A 218 8.49 33.29 -47.03
N LYS A 219 9.19 34.35 -46.62
CA LYS A 219 10.62 34.30 -46.24
C LYS A 219 10.76 34.05 -44.74
N VAL A 220 11.81 33.33 -44.33
CA VAL A 220 12.13 33.03 -42.93
C VAL A 220 13.59 33.31 -42.66
N ILE A 221 13.86 34.02 -41.58
CA ILE A 221 15.20 34.36 -41.11
C ILE A 221 15.31 33.86 -39.68
N ILE A 222 16.30 33.02 -39.40
CA ILE A 222 16.57 32.45 -38.07
C ILE A 222 17.86 33.07 -37.59
N THR A 223 17.90 33.61 -36.37
CA THR A 223 19.15 34.17 -35.82
C THR A 223 19.67 33.35 -34.65
N SER A 224 21.00 33.18 -34.63
CA SER A 224 21.71 32.53 -33.52
C SER A 224 22.79 33.46 -32.97
N ALA A 225 23.05 33.36 -31.67
CA ALA A 225 24.22 33.95 -31.01
C ALA A 225 25.31 32.90 -30.72
N THR A 226 25.07 31.64 -31.03
CA THR A 226 25.97 30.50 -30.83
C THR A 226 26.34 29.84 -32.14
N ILE A 227 27.51 29.17 -32.14
CA ILE A 227 28.04 28.37 -33.25
C ILE A 227 27.37 26.97 -33.22
N ASP A 228 26.03 26.98 -33.37
CA ASP A 228 25.22 25.82 -33.77
C ASP A 228 24.18 26.25 -34.86
N PRO A 229 24.55 27.06 -35.89
CA PRO A 229 23.66 27.30 -37.03
C PRO A 229 23.41 26.05 -37.89
N GLU A 230 24.27 25.04 -37.80
CA GLU A 230 24.24 23.79 -38.58
C GLU A 230 22.91 23.05 -38.37
N ARG A 231 22.49 22.79 -37.13
CA ARG A 231 21.20 22.13 -36.85
C ARG A 231 20.01 22.88 -37.43
N PHE A 232 20.05 24.21 -37.46
CA PHE A 232 19.00 25.00 -38.09
C PHE A 232 19.06 24.93 -39.63
N SER A 233 20.27 24.87 -40.21
CA SER A 233 20.49 24.66 -41.64
C SER A 233 19.95 23.30 -42.08
N GLU A 234 20.44 22.20 -41.48
CA GLU A 234 19.99 20.82 -41.71
C GLU A 234 18.47 20.70 -41.56
N HIS A 235 17.91 21.23 -40.46
CA HIS A 235 16.48 21.17 -40.21
C HIS A 235 15.67 21.82 -41.34
N PHE A 236 16.13 22.94 -41.91
CA PHE A 236 15.44 23.60 -43.02
C PHE A 236 15.79 23.02 -44.40
N GLY A 237 16.80 22.17 -44.52
CA GLY A 237 17.24 21.51 -45.74
C GLY A 237 18.41 22.26 -46.35
N ASP A 238 19.54 22.23 -45.64
CA ASP A 238 20.81 22.86 -45.98
C ASP A 238 20.68 24.36 -46.32
N ALA A 239 19.82 25.06 -45.55
CA ALA A 239 19.55 26.48 -45.74
C ALA A 239 20.80 27.32 -45.42
N PRO A 240 21.12 28.38 -46.21
CA PRO A 240 22.38 29.09 -46.11
C PRO A 240 22.58 29.75 -44.75
N ILE A 241 23.80 29.59 -44.22
CA ILE A 241 24.29 30.24 -43.01
C ILE A 241 25.10 31.47 -43.43
N VAL A 242 24.76 32.63 -42.89
CA VAL A 242 25.53 33.87 -43.05
C VAL A 242 26.10 34.26 -41.70
N GLU A 243 27.42 34.09 -41.54
CA GLU A 243 28.13 34.45 -40.32
C GLU A 243 28.44 35.95 -40.24
N VAL A 244 28.10 36.55 -39.10
CA VAL A 244 28.36 37.95 -38.77
C VAL A 244 29.33 37.98 -37.59
N SER A 245 30.62 37.79 -37.88
CA SER A 245 31.72 37.87 -36.91
C SER A 245 31.69 39.19 -36.15
N GLY A 246 31.68 39.12 -34.81
CA GLY A 246 31.69 40.32 -33.97
C GLY A 246 32.99 41.12 -34.06
N ARG A 247 32.91 42.41 -33.70
CA ARG A 247 34.10 43.15 -33.20
C ARG A 247 34.17 42.99 -31.69
N THR A 248 34.34 41.75 -31.23
CA THR A 248 34.61 41.45 -29.83
C THR A 248 36.07 41.81 -29.52
N TYR A 249 36.26 42.56 -28.45
CA TYR A 249 37.59 42.81 -27.88
C TYR A 249 38.08 41.55 -27.15
N PRO A 250 39.40 41.30 -27.10
CA PRO A 250 39.96 40.16 -26.39
C PRO A 250 39.45 40.05 -24.94
N VAL A 251 39.11 38.83 -24.53
CA VAL A 251 38.76 38.50 -23.15
C VAL A 251 39.77 37.49 -22.63
N GLU A 252 40.56 37.90 -21.65
CA GLU A 252 41.43 36.99 -20.90
C GLU A 252 40.56 36.07 -20.04
N VAL A 253 40.82 34.76 -20.05
CA VAL A 253 40.14 33.78 -19.19
C VAL A 253 41.11 33.30 -18.13
N ARG A 254 40.72 33.41 -16.85
CA ARG A 254 41.54 32.97 -15.71
C ARG A 254 40.76 31.93 -14.91
N TYR A 255 41.34 30.76 -14.70
CA TYR A 255 40.75 29.71 -13.86
C TYR A 255 41.23 29.85 -12.41
N ARG A 256 40.30 29.68 -11.47
CA ARG A 256 40.47 29.80 -10.02
C ARG A 256 39.57 28.74 -9.32
N PRO A 257 39.83 27.43 -9.50
CA PRO A 257 39.01 26.39 -8.91
C PRO A 257 38.92 26.56 -7.38
N ILE A 258 37.71 26.35 -6.85
CA ILE A 258 37.39 26.32 -5.42
C ILE A 258 37.61 24.88 -4.93
N ASP A 259 38.24 24.69 -3.77
CA ASP A 259 38.32 23.37 -3.13
C ASP A 259 37.03 23.10 -2.33
N GLU A 260 36.22 22.12 -2.77
CA GLU A 260 34.86 21.87 -2.21
C GLU A 260 34.87 21.48 -0.72
N ASP A 261 35.98 20.93 -0.22
CA ASP A 261 36.14 20.54 1.20
C ASP A 261 36.68 21.67 2.09
N GLN A 262 37.15 22.80 1.52
CA GLN A 262 37.88 23.84 2.28
C GLN A 262 37.38 25.28 2.08
N ASP A 263 36.91 25.67 0.89
CA ASP A 263 36.67 27.07 0.53
C ASP A 263 35.18 27.47 0.39
N ASP A 264 34.82 28.65 0.91
CA ASP A 264 33.51 29.26 0.64
C ASP A 264 33.50 29.95 -0.74
N GLN A 265 32.59 29.53 -1.63
CA GLN A 265 32.34 30.16 -2.93
C GLN A 265 32.13 31.70 -2.81
N THR A 266 31.60 32.17 -1.68
CA THR A 266 31.43 33.59 -1.36
C THR A 266 32.77 34.31 -1.19
N GLN A 267 33.72 33.67 -0.50
CA GLN A 267 35.07 34.19 -0.29
C GLN A 267 35.86 34.19 -1.62
N ALA A 268 35.80 33.12 -2.40
CA ALA A 268 36.42 33.06 -3.72
C ALA A 268 35.93 34.19 -4.68
N ILE A 269 34.65 34.60 -4.57
CA ILE A 269 34.12 35.77 -5.28
C ILE A 269 34.69 37.09 -4.72
N VAL A 270 34.82 37.23 -3.40
CA VAL A 270 35.42 38.41 -2.75
C VAL A 270 36.87 38.61 -3.21
N ASP A 271 37.65 37.53 -3.29
CA ASP A 271 39.05 37.53 -3.72
C ASP A 271 39.20 37.79 -5.23
N ALA A 272 38.35 37.18 -6.06
CA ALA A 272 38.27 37.47 -7.49
C ALA A 272 37.86 38.93 -7.78
N VAL A 273 36.99 39.53 -6.95
CA VAL A 273 36.69 40.97 -7.01
C VAL A 273 37.94 41.80 -6.72
N ASP A 274 38.77 41.42 -5.74
CA ASP A 274 40.02 42.15 -5.45
C ASP A 274 41.10 41.91 -6.52
N GLU A 275 41.14 40.74 -7.17
CA GLU A 275 41.99 40.51 -8.36
C GLU A 275 41.61 41.50 -9.47
N LEU A 276 40.34 41.52 -9.87
CA LEU A 276 39.79 42.42 -10.90
C LEU A 276 39.80 43.90 -10.51
N LYS A 277 40.03 44.21 -9.22
CA LYS A 277 40.22 45.58 -8.72
C LYS A 277 41.63 46.11 -9.02
N ARG A 278 42.64 45.23 -8.99
CA ARG A 278 44.05 45.55 -9.29
C ARG A 278 44.29 45.79 -10.79
N GLU A 279 43.49 45.17 -11.66
CA GLU A 279 43.48 45.33 -13.14
C GLU A 279 43.06 46.74 -13.66
N GLY A 280 42.71 47.67 -12.76
CA GLY A 280 42.24 49.00 -13.14
C GLY A 280 40.74 49.08 -13.46
N PRO A 281 40.25 50.22 -13.97
CA PRO A 281 38.82 50.57 -13.95
C PRO A 281 37.95 49.75 -14.91
N GLY A 282 36.69 49.55 -14.52
CA GLY A 282 35.64 48.83 -15.24
C GLY A 282 34.69 48.11 -14.28
N ASP A 283 33.42 47.94 -14.66
CA ASP A 283 32.42 47.28 -13.81
C ASP A 283 32.56 45.75 -13.85
N ILE A 284 32.14 45.08 -12.77
CA ILE A 284 32.21 43.63 -12.60
C ILE A 284 30.79 43.04 -12.67
N LEU A 285 30.60 41.98 -13.47
CA LEU A 285 29.40 41.14 -13.49
C LEU A 285 29.70 39.78 -12.86
N VAL A 286 29.02 39.43 -11.77
CA VAL A 286 29.16 38.14 -11.09
C VAL A 286 27.93 37.29 -11.40
N PHE A 287 28.13 36.08 -11.94
CA PHE A 287 27.03 35.13 -12.15
C PHE A 287 26.81 34.28 -10.90
N LEU A 288 25.54 34.08 -10.51
CA LEU A 288 25.15 33.36 -9.31
C LEU A 288 23.89 32.53 -9.55
N SER A 289 23.81 31.38 -8.88
CA SER A 289 22.76 30.39 -9.12
C SER A 289 21.37 30.81 -8.61
N GLY A 290 21.26 31.81 -7.73
CA GLY A 290 19.96 32.23 -7.20
C GLY A 290 19.95 33.46 -6.29
N GLU A 291 18.76 33.73 -5.77
CA GLU A 291 18.41 34.91 -4.96
C GLU A 291 19.00 34.88 -3.54
N ARG A 292 19.37 33.70 -3.03
CA ARG A 292 20.09 33.56 -1.75
C ARG A 292 21.55 33.89 -1.97
N GLU A 293 22.15 33.24 -2.94
CA GLU A 293 23.56 33.30 -3.29
C GLU A 293 23.97 34.74 -3.64
N ILE A 294 23.09 35.48 -4.33
CA ILE A 294 23.21 36.94 -4.56
C ILE A 294 23.19 37.76 -3.27
N ARG A 295 22.40 37.40 -2.26
CA ARG A 295 22.38 38.12 -0.97
C ARG A 295 23.61 37.79 -0.14
N ASP A 296 23.93 36.51 0.00
CA ASP A 296 25.04 36.04 0.82
C ASP A 296 26.37 36.68 0.28
N THR A 297 26.51 36.79 -1.05
CA THR A 297 27.59 37.57 -1.72
C THR A 297 27.49 39.09 -1.50
N ALA A 298 26.30 39.68 -1.56
CA ALA A 298 26.11 41.12 -1.35
C ALA A 298 26.43 41.58 0.08
N ASP A 299 26.12 40.75 1.07
CA ASP A 299 26.43 41.03 2.48
C ASP A 299 27.94 40.79 2.78
N ALA A 300 28.62 39.90 2.06
CA ALA A 300 30.08 39.75 2.13
C ALA A 300 30.84 40.93 1.46
N LEU A 301 30.31 41.50 0.38
CA LEU A 301 30.87 42.70 -0.29
C LEU A 301 30.51 44.03 0.38
N LYS A 302 29.83 43.99 1.54
CA LYS A 302 29.26 45.16 2.21
C LYS A 302 30.32 46.04 2.87
N GLY A 303 30.14 47.37 2.78
CA GLY A 303 31.10 48.34 3.30
C GLY A 303 32.29 48.63 2.38
N ARG A 304 32.40 47.93 1.24
CA ARG A 304 33.30 48.30 0.14
C ARG A 304 32.85 49.60 -0.55
N PRO A 305 33.77 50.37 -1.18
CA PRO A 305 33.44 51.61 -1.89
C PRO A 305 32.73 51.40 -3.24
N GLU A 306 32.67 50.17 -3.75
CA GLU A 306 31.96 49.80 -4.98
C GLU A 306 30.41 49.78 -4.82
N GLU A 307 29.65 50.19 -5.85
CA GLU A 307 28.19 50.05 -5.84
C GLU A 307 27.78 48.59 -6.14
N VAL A 308 27.39 47.84 -5.11
CA VAL A 308 26.88 46.47 -5.27
C VAL A 308 25.38 46.48 -5.62
N LEU A 309 25.00 45.95 -6.79
CA LEU A 309 23.61 45.86 -7.25
C LEU A 309 23.20 44.41 -7.59
N PRO A 310 22.06 43.91 -7.08
CA PRO A 310 21.52 42.62 -7.51
C PRO A 310 20.80 42.70 -8.87
N LEU A 311 20.79 41.59 -9.62
CA LEU A 311 20.05 41.45 -10.89
C LEU A 311 19.42 40.05 -11.04
N TYR A 312 18.17 39.91 -10.64
CA TYR A 312 17.38 38.68 -10.79
C TYR A 312 15.89 38.95 -11.07
N ALA A 313 15.21 37.99 -11.69
CA ALA A 313 13.87 38.18 -12.27
C ALA A 313 12.77 38.61 -11.29
N ARG A 314 12.93 38.37 -9.99
CA ARG A 314 11.97 38.76 -8.94
C ARG A 314 12.06 40.24 -8.51
N LEU A 315 13.16 40.93 -8.80
CA LEU A 315 13.33 42.37 -8.49
C LEU A 315 12.23 43.20 -9.14
N SER A 316 11.88 44.35 -8.54
CA SER A 316 10.95 45.28 -9.18
C SER A 316 11.58 45.92 -10.43
N ALA A 317 10.75 46.37 -11.36
CA ALA A 317 11.21 47.00 -12.60
C ALA A 317 12.09 48.25 -12.35
N GLY A 318 11.93 48.94 -11.21
CA GLY A 318 12.80 50.07 -10.84
C GLY A 318 14.19 49.63 -10.39
N GLU A 319 14.29 48.52 -9.65
CA GLU A 319 15.56 47.95 -9.21
C GLU A 319 16.33 47.31 -10.37
N GLN A 320 15.64 46.57 -11.24
CA GLN A 320 16.22 46.09 -12.50
C GLN A 320 16.72 47.26 -13.36
N HIS A 321 15.97 48.37 -13.43
CA HIS A 321 16.35 49.52 -14.24
C HIS A 321 17.58 50.29 -13.70
N ARG A 322 17.85 50.27 -12.38
CA ARG A 322 19.07 50.91 -11.79
C ARG A 322 20.37 50.42 -12.44
N VAL A 323 20.42 49.15 -12.85
CA VAL A 323 21.62 48.54 -13.45
C VAL A 323 22.00 49.19 -14.81
N PHE A 324 21.05 49.86 -15.47
CA PHE A 324 21.27 50.60 -16.73
C PHE A 324 21.46 52.11 -16.53
N GLN A 325 21.33 52.61 -15.30
CA GLN A 325 21.53 54.02 -15.00
C GLN A 325 23.01 54.35 -14.93
N ARG A 326 23.40 55.48 -15.53
CA ARG A 326 24.77 56.03 -15.46
C ARG A 326 25.20 56.23 -14.01
N HIS A 327 26.44 55.87 -13.70
CA HIS A 327 27.04 55.95 -12.37
C HIS A 327 28.46 56.52 -12.42
N THR A 328 29.05 56.73 -11.25
CA THR A 328 30.43 57.17 -11.04
C THR A 328 31.11 56.21 -10.07
N GLY A 329 32.38 55.85 -10.35
CA GLY A 329 33.06 54.75 -9.65
C GLY A 329 32.76 53.37 -10.26
N ARG A 330 33.19 52.29 -9.58
CA ARG A 330 32.98 50.91 -10.01
C ARG A 330 31.69 50.34 -9.42
N ARG A 331 30.91 49.65 -10.25
CA ARG A 331 29.74 48.87 -9.89
C ARG A 331 30.06 47.37 -9.92
N ILE A 332 29.44 46.61 -9.01
CA ILE A 332 29.46 45.14 -9.00
C ILE A 332 28.02 44.65 -9.15
N VAL A 333 27.71 44.00 -10.27
CA VAL A 333 26.37 43.49 -10.58
C VAL A 333 26.32 42.01 -10.27
N LEU A 334 25.52 41.62 -9.27
CA LEU A 334 25.34 40.25 -8.81
C LEU A 334 24.12 39.64 -9.49
N ALA A 335 24.31 38.85 -10.53
CA ALA A 335 23.30 38.47 -11.50
C ALA A 335 23.00 36.97 -11.57
N THR A 336 21.76 36.63 -11.88
CA THR A 336 21.39 35.29 -12.40
C THR A 336 21.57 35.23 -13.93
N ASN A 337 21.31 34.08 -14.57
CA ASN A 337 21.30 33.91 -16.03
C ASN A 337 20.39 34.91 -16.80
N VAL A 338 19.59 35.73 -16.11
CA VAL A 338 18.91 36.93 -16.67
C VAL A 338 19.88 37.81 -17.48
N ALA A 339 21.15 37.92 -17.08
CA ALA A 339 22.19 38.67 -17.78
C ALA A 339 22.92 37.89 -18.90
N GLU A 340 22.65 36.59 -19.07
CA GLU A 340 23.45 35.68 -19.91
C GLU A 340 23.18 35.79 -21.42
N THR A 341 21.94 36.11 -21.81
CA THR A 341 21.51 36.21 -23.23
C THR A 341 20.99 37.60 -23.59
N SER A 342 19.69 37.84 -23.43
CA SER A 342 18.91 38.93 -24.03
C SER A 342 18.82 40.19 -23.16
N LEU A 343 19.86 40.45 -22.35
CA LEU A 343 20.01 41.67 -21.53
C LEU A 343 21.47 42.14 -21.51
N THR A 344 21.72 43.39 -21.94
CA THR A 344 23.08 43.96 -22.03
C THR A 344 23.27 45.03 -20.95
N VAL A 345 24.04 44.71 -19.91
CA VAL A 345 24.43 45.69 -18.88
C VAL A 345 25.56 46.57 -19.41
N PRO A 346 25.45 47.91 -19.37
CA PRO A 346 26.53 48.81 -19.79
C PRO A 346 27.68 48.81 -18.77
N GLY A 347 28.90 49.13 -19.21
CA GLY A 347 30.07 49.33 -18.34
C GLY A 347 30.82 48.06 -17.89
N ILE A 348 30.25 46.87 -18.12
CA ILE A 348 30.88 45.58 -17.76
C ILE A 348 32.18 45.38 -18.55
N LYS A 349 33.31 45.42 -17.83
CA LYS A 349 34.64 45.09 -18.33
C LYS A 349 35.12 43.75 -17.78
N TYR A 350 34.58 43.30 -16.66
CA TYR A 350 35.04 42.11 -15.96
C TYR A 350 33.88 41.17 -15.63
N VAL A 351 34.14 39.86 -15.67
CA VAL A 351 33.16 38.81 -15.34
C VAL A 351 33.76 37.87 -14.28
N ILE A 352 32.93 37.48 -13.31
CA ILE A 352 33.20 36.35 -12.41
C ILE A 352 32.12 35.29 -12.66
N ASP A 353 32.52 34.08 -13.00
CA ASP A 353 31.64 32.95 -13.29
C ASP A 353 31.97 31.76 -12.37
N PRO A 354 31.14 31.46 -11.35
CA PRO A 354 31.20 30.23 -10.57
C PRO A 354 30.69 28.99 -11.32
N GLY A 355 30.40 29.09 -12.62
CA GLY A 355 30.13 27.94 -13.50
C GLY A 355 28.81 27.22 -13.26
N ASN A 356 27.96 27.69 -12.35
CA ASN A 356 26.72 27.03 -11.96
C ASN A 356 25.47 27.86 -12.33
N ALA A 357 24.33 27.18 -12.48
CA ALA A 357 23.02 27.78 -12.74
C ALA A 357 21.87 26.93 -12.17
N ARG A 358 20.69 27.53 -12.01
CA ARG A 358 19.45 26.79 -11.72
C ARG A 358 18.74 26.43 -13.03
N ILE A 359 18.87 25.18 -13.46
CA ILE A 359 18.24 24.67 -14.68
C ILE A 359 16.94 23.96 -14.32
N SER A 360 15.87 24.16 -15.10
CA SER A 360 14.60 23.46 -14.83
C SER A 360 14.58 22.10 -15.50
N ARG A 361 14.24 21.06 -14.72
CA ARG A 361 14.25 19.65 -15.14
C ARG A 361 12.94 18.96 -14.77
N TYR A 362 12.20 18.44 -15.74
CA TYR A 362 11.02 17.62 -15.49
C TYR A 362 11.42 16.21 -15.00
N SER A 363 10.71 15.70 -13.98
CA SER A 363 10.95 14.37 -13.39
C SER A 363 9.92 13.37 -13.89
N HIS A 364 10.26 12.54 -14.87
CA HIS A 364 9.31 11.57 -15.45
C HIS A 364 8.74 10.59 -14.42
N ARG A 365 9.51 10.18 -13.40
CA ARG A 365 9.01 9.28 -12.35
C ARG A 365 7.91 9.91 -11.50
N LEU A 366 8.13 11.14 -11.04
CA LEU A 366 7.22 11.84 -10.12
C LEU A 366 6.17 12.71 -10.84
N LYS A 367 6.37 13.00 -12.12
CA LYS A 367 5.60 13.94 -12.95
C LYS A 367 5.67 15.41 -12.50
N VAL A 368 6.73 15.78 -11.77
CA VAL A 368 6.92 17.12 -11.18
C VAL A 368 8.07 17.89 -11.82
N GLN A 369 8.04 19.21 -11.70
CA GLN A 369 9.12 20.10 -12.11
C GLN A 369 10.15 20.23 -10.98
N ARG A 370 11.43 20.13 -11.34
CA ARG A 370 12.59 20.30 -10.45
C ARG A 370 13.37 21.54 -10.86
N LEU A 371 14.09 22.13 -9.91
CA LEU A 371 14.99 23.27 -10.15
C LEU A 371 16.35 23.06 -9.43
N PRO A 372 17.09 22.00 -9.79
CA PRO A 372 18.44 21.75 -9.27
C PRO A 372 19.39 22.91 -9.61
N ILE A 373 20.49 22.99 -8.87
CA ILE A 373 21.69 23.72 -9.30
C ILE A 373 22.52 22.69 -10.09
N GLU A 374 22.92 23.05 -11.30
CA GLU A 374 23.72 22.21 -12.20
C GLU A 374 24.86 23.05 -12.81
N PRO A 375 26.00 22.44 -13.17
CA PRO A 375 27.03 23.09 -13.98
C PRO A 375 26.47 23.57 -15.32
N ILE A 376 26.91 24.75 -15.77
CA ILE A 376 26.54 25.28 -17.09
C ILE A 376 27.33 24.60 -18.22
N SER A 377 26.72 24.57 -19.41
CA SER A 377 27.36 24.14 -20.66
C SER A 377 28.49 25.08 -21.11
N GLN A 378 29.34 24.60 -22.01
CA GLN A 378 30.43 25.41 -22.58
C GLN A 378 29.90 26.64 -23.32
N ALA A 379 28.78 26.52 -24.04
CA ALA A 379 28.11 27.63 -24.71
C ALA A 379 27.62 28.69 -23.71
N SER A 380 26.97 28.30 -22.61
CA SER A 380 26.58 29.24 -21.55
C SER A 380 27.81 29.90 -20.91
N ALA A 381 28.87 29.15 -20.59
CA ALA A 381 30.12 29.70 -20.05
C ALA A 381 30.82 30.66 -21.02
N ASN A 382 30.71 30.44 -22.33
CA ASN A 382 31.23 31.35 -23.36
C ASN A 382 30.33 32.58 -23.56
N GLN A 383 29.01 32.48 -23.41
CA GLN A 383 28.10 33.63 -23.41
C GLN A 383 28.28 34.52 -22.17
N ARG A 384 28.58 33.93 -20.99
CA ARG A 384 28.97 34.65 -19.76
C ARG A 384 30.27 35.41 -19.97
N LYS A 385 31.31 34.75 -20.51
CA LYS A 385 32.57 35.39 -20.95
C LYS A 385 32.30 36.58 -21.88
N GLY A 386 31.47 36.40 -22.90
CA GLY A 386 31.04 37.46 -23.85
C GLY A 386 30.15 38.56 -23.27
N ARG A 387 30.10 38.75 -21.94
CA ARG A 387 29.53 39.94 -21.28
C ARG A 387 30.57 41.01 -20.99
N CYS A 388 31.83 40.62 -20.79
CA CYS A 388 32.97 41.52 -21.04
C CYS A 388 33.42 41.40 -22.51
N GLY A 389 34.42 42.19 -22.94
CA GLY A 389 34.90 42.21 -24.33
C GLY A 389 34.01 42.96 -25.32
N ARG A 390 32.98 43.70 -24.87
CA ARG A 390 32.00 44.38 -25.76
C ARG A 390 32.38 45.79 -26.19
N THR A 391 33.04 46.53 -25.30
CA THR A 391 33.40 47.95 -25.48
C THR A 391 34.89 48.22 -25.32
N SER A 392 35.60 47.25 -24.75
CA SER A 392 37.04 47.23 -24.49
C SER A 392 37.44 45.81 -24.11
N ASP A 393 38.75 45.55 -24.11
CA ASP A 393 39.37 44.36 -23.55
C ASP A 393 38.88 44.10 -22.11
N GLY A 394 38.76 42.83 -21.75
CA GLY A 394 38.19 42.40 -20.47
C GLY A 394 38.81 41.13 -19.89
N VAL A 395 38.43 40.80 -18.66
CA VAL A 395 38.88 39.58 -17.95
C VAL A 395 37.66 38.82 -17.44
N CYS A 396 37.67 37.50 -17.63
CA CYS A 396 36.65 36.57 -17.15
C CYS A 396 37.31 35.56 -16.20
N ILE A 397 37.06 35.70 -14.90
CA ILE A 397 37.51 34.72 -13.89
C ILE A 397 36.46 33.61 -13.78
N ARG A 398 36.88 32.36 -13.99
CA ARG A 398 36.09 31.14 -13.80
C ARG A 398 36.48 30.50 -12.48
N LEU A 399 35.54 30.32 -11.54
CA LEU A 399 35.82 29.73 -10.23
C LEU A 399 35.78 28.18 -10.24
N TYR A 400 36.28 27.60 -11.34
CA TYR A 400 36.31 26.17 -11.64
C TYR A 400 37.55 25.85 -12.49
N ALA A 401 37.85 24.56 -12.66
CA ALA A 401 39.04 24.10 -13.40
C ALA A 401 38.85 24.19 -14.93
N GLU A 402 39.96 24.19 -15.69
CA GLU A 402 39.89 24.15 -17.17
C GLU A 402 39.48 22.76 -17.65
N GLU A 403 39.87 21.71 -16.92
CA GLU A 403 39.48 20.32 -17.15
C GLU A 403 37.97 20.11 -16.96
N ASP A 404 37.37 20.78 -15.96
CA ASP A 404 35.91 20.83 -15.79
C ASP A 404 35.24 21.63 -16.92
N PHE A 405 35.80 22.78 -17.32
CA PHE A 405 35.31 23.51 -18.49
C PHE A 405 35.27 22.63 -19.75
N ALA A 406 36.34 21.88 -20.02
CA ALA A 406 36.44 20.98 -21.17
C ALA A 406 35.55 19.73 -21.07
N GLY A 407 35.30 19.23 -19.85
CA GLY A 407 34.47 18.04 -19.59
C GLY A 407 32.96 18.30 -19.64
N ARG A 408 32.51 19.56 -19.60
CA ARG A 408 31.09 19.94 -19.66
C ARG A 408 30.47 19.73 -21.05
N PRO A 409 29.15 19.48 -21.14
CA PRO A 409 28.45 19.43 -22.41
C PRO A 409 28.57 20.76 -23.15
N GLU A 410 28.72 20.70 -24.48
CA GLU A 410 28.93 21.88 -25.32
C GLU A 410 27.73 22.85 -25.26
N PHE A 411 26.51 22.30 -25.38
CA PHE A 411 25.26 23.06 -25.37
C PHE A 411 24.37 22.66 -24.19
N THR A 412 23.44 23.55 -23.81
CA THR A 412 22.42 23.27 -22.79
C THR A 412 21.20 22.62 -23.44
N ASP A 413 20.69 21.51 -22.89
CA ASP A 413 19.56 20.78 -23.47
C ASP A 413 18.35 21.70 -23.78
N PRO A 414 17.75 21.65 -24.98
CA PRO A 414 16.63 22.52 -25.37
C PRO A 414 15.41 22.30 -24.47
N GLU A 415 14.54 23.33 -24.33
CA GLU A 415 13.44 23.30 -23.35
C GLU A 415 12.48 22.12 -23.56
N ILE A 416 12.28 21.73 -24.83
CA ILE A 416 11.44 20.60 -25.23
C ILE A 416 11.86 19.26 -24.61
N LEU A 417 13.16 19.05 -24.32
CA LEU A 417 13.68 17.82 -23.71
C LEU A 417 13.61 17.80 -22.18
N ARG A 418 13.20 18.91 -21.54
CA ARG A 418 13.28 19.09 -20.07
C ARG A 418 11.99 19.58 -19.43
N THR A 419 10.87 19.63 -20.15
CA THR A 419 9.57 20.19 -19.72
C THR A 419 8.39 19.21 -19.90
N ASN A 420 7.18 19.64 -19.55
CA ASN A 420 5.94 18.87 -19.76
C ASN A 420 5.26 19.29 -21.08
N LEU A 421 5.05 18.32 -21.98
CA LEU A 421 4.58 18.57 -23.34
C LEU A 421 3.05 18.63 -23.50
N ALA A 422 2.27 18.42 -22.44
CA ALA A 422 0.80 18.39 -22.52
C ALA A 422 0.18 19.63 -23.20
N SER A 423 0.68 20.83 -22.88
CA SER A 423 0.24 22.09 -23.48
C SER A 423 0.50 22.15 -24.99
N VAL A 424 1.66 21.64 -25.43
CA VAL A 424 2.04 21.57 -26.85
C VAL A 424 1.21 20.52 -27.57
N ILE A 425 1.09 19.30 -27.04
CA ILE A 425 0.29 18.22 -27.64
C ILE A 425 -1.18 18.66 -27.83
N LEU A 426 -1.74 19.37 -26.85
CA LEU A 426 -3.09 19.94 -26.93
C LEU A 426 -3.22 20.95 -28.08
N GLN A 427 -2.23 21.83 -28.25
CA GLN A 427 -2.19 22.79 -29.36
C GLN A 427 -1.97 22.08 -30.71
N MET A 428 -1.10 21.07 -30.81
CA MET A 428 -0.86 20.30 -32.04
C MET A 428 -2.11 19.56 -32.51
N THR A 429 -2.81 18.90 -31.60
CA THR A 429 -4.03 18.14 -31.92
C THR A 429 -5.18 19.10 -32.28
N SER A 430 -5.22 20.30 -31.67
CA SER A 430 -6.18 21.37 -32.02
C SER A 430 -5.90 21.98 -33.39
N LEU A 431 -4.62 22.21 -33.70
CA LEU A 431 -4.15 22.65 -35.02
C LEU A 431 -4.21 21.54 -36.08
N GLY A 432 -4.32 20.27 -35.68
CA GLY A 432 -4.37 19.12 -36.60
C GLY A 432 -3.04 18.87 -37.31
N LEU A 433 -1.91 18.98 -36.59
CA LEU A 433 -0.55 18.91 -37.15
C LEU A 433 0.01 17.48 -37.30
N GLY A 434 -0.82 16.47 -37.04
CA GLY A 434 -0.42 15.06 -37.06
C GLY A 434 0.05 14.56 -35.69
N ASP A 435 0.76 13.43 -35.69
CA ASP A 435 1.45 12.89 -34.52
C ASP A 435 2.64 13.78 -34.14
N ILE A 436 2.83 14.03 -32.85
CA ILE A 436 3.98 14.75 -32.31
C ILE A 436 5.30 14.02 -32.57
N ALA A 437 5.29 12.68 -32.64
CA ALA A 437 6.48 11.91 -33.00
C ALA A 437 6.88 12.04 -34.49
N ALA A 438 5.96 12.48 -35.35
CA ALA A 438 6.18 12.74 -36.78
C ALA A 438 6.27 14.25 -37.11
N PHE A 439 6.20 15.11 -36.10
CA PHE A 439 6.33 16.55 -36.28
C PHE A 439 7.81 16.94 -36.35
N PRO A 440 8.22 17.78 -37.33
CA PRO A 440 9.61 18.16 -37.47
C PRO A 440 9.99 19.18 -36.39
N PHE A 441 10.44 18.72 -35.22
CA PHE A 441 11.21 19.57 -34.30
C PHE A 441 12.67 19.66 -34.77
N VAL A 442 13.43 20.63 -34.24
CA VAL A 442 14.89 20.68 -34.43
C VAL A 442 15.54 19.49 -33.71
N GLU A 443 15.11 19.21 -32.47
CA GLU A 443 15.37 17.96 -31.76
C GLU A 443 14.04 17.37 -31.25
N PRO A 444 13.70 16.11 -31.58
CA PRO A 444 12.43 15.52 -31.19
C PRO A 444 12.43 15.11 -29.70
N PRO A 445 11.30 15.25 -28.99
CA PRO A 445 11.17 14.83 -27.59
C PRO A 445 11.21 13.30 -27.40
N ASP A 446 11.68 12.84 -26.23
CA ASP A 446 11.56 11.43 -25.85
C ASP A 446 10.09 11.00 -25.88
N SER A 447 9.83 9.87 -26.54
CA SER A 447 8.61 9.05 -26.47
C SER A 447 7.94 9.01 -25.08
N ARG A 448 8.73 8.99 -24.00
CA ARG A 448 8.26 9.00 -22.60
C ARG A 448 7.63 10.33 -22.23
N GLN A 449 8.20 11.45 -22.66
CA GLN A 449 7.68 12.81 -22.43
C GLN A 449 6.39 13.05 -23.23
N VAL A 450 6.36 12.57 -24.47
CA VAL A 450 5.14 12.53 -25.30
C VAL A 450 4.04 11.75 -24.59
N LYS A 451 4.33 10.50 -24.18
CA LYS A 451 3.37 9.64 -23.47
C LYS A 451 2.90 10.25 -22.15
N ASP A 452 3.78 10.93 -21.42
CA ASP A 452 3.44 11.64 -20.19
C ASP A 452 2.50 12.82 -20.42
N GLY A 453 2.73 13.61 -21.47
CA GLY A 453 1.83 14.68 -21.86
C GLY A 453 0.46 14.18 -22.33
N VAL A 454 0.42 13.11 -23.13
CA VAL A 454 -0.83 12.42 -23.53
C VAL A 454 -1.57 11.88 -22.29
N ASN A 455 -0.87 11.28 -21.34
CA ASN A 455 -1.47 10.79 -20.09
C ASN A 455 -2.11 11.92 -19.26
N LEU A 456 -1.50 13.12 -19.23
CA LEU A 456 -2.10 14.28 -18.58
C LEU A 456 -3.33 14.81 -19.35
N LEU A 457 -3.31 14.80 -20.68
CA LEU A 457 -4.50 15.16 -21.45
C LEU A 457 -5.63 14.14 -21.32
N ASN A 458 -5.33 12.86 -21.10
CA ASN A 458 -6.30 11.84 -20.69
C ASN A 458 -6.82 12.09 -19.26
N GLU A 459 -5.95 12.42 -18.30
CA GLU A 459 -6.32 12.81 -16.91
C GLU A 459 -7.38 13.92 -16.93
N LEU A 460 -7.15 14.95 -17.75
CA LEU A 460 -8.04 16.11 -17.88
C LEU A 460 -9.28 15.87 -18.77
N GLY A 461 -9.44 14.69 -19.38
CA GLY A 461 -10.53 14.39 -20.31
C GLY A 461 -10.49 15.18 -21.63
N ALA A 462 -9.30 15.67 -22.01
CA ALA A 462 -9.10 16.45 -23.23
C ALA A 462 -9.04 15.58 -24.49
N LEU A 463 -8.55 14.34 -24.36
CA LEU A 463 -8.46 13.35 -25.43
C LEU A 463 -9.48 12.22 -25.25
N ASP A 464 -9.91 11.63 -26.36
CA ASP A 464 -10.69 10.39 -26.40
C ASP A 464 -9.79 9.15 -26.49
N GLY A 465 -10.39 7.95 -26.38
CA GLY A 465 -9.67 6.67 -26.44
C GLY A 465 -8.99 6.34 -27.79
N LYS A 466 -9.07 7.22 -28.79
CA LYS A 466 -8.35 7.13 -30.07
C LYS A 466 -7.34 8.28 -30.25
N GLY A 467 -7.14 9.12 -29.23
CA GLY A 467 -6.27 10.31 -29.29
C GLY A 467 -6.89 11.52 -30.00
N GLY A 468 -8.19 11.51 -30.28
CA GLY A 468 -8.90 12.68 -30.82
C GLY A 468 -9.26 13.68 -29.71
N LEU A 469 -9.41 14.97 -30.04
CA LEU A 469 -9.87 15.96 -29.05
C LEU A 469 -11.37 15.83 -28.76
N THR A 470 -11.71 15.63 -27.49
CA THR A 470 -13.08 15.68 -26.98
C THR A 470 -13.68 17.09 -27.12
N PRO A 471 -15.00 17.27 -26.96
CA PRO A 471 -15.60 18.61 -26.85
C PRO A 471 -15.00 19.46 -25.72
N LEU A 472 -14.56 18.83 -24.63
CA LEU A 472 -13.83 19.48 -23.54
C LEU A 472 -12.41 19.88 -23.98
N GLY A 473 -11.65 18.97 -24.61
CA GLY A 473 -10.32 19.26 -25.16
C GLY A 473 -10.28 20.44 -26.13
N ARG A 474 -11.32 20.56 -26.97
CA ARG A 474 -11.47 21.71 -27.90
C ARG A 474 -11.72 23.02 -27.18
N LYS A 475 -12.41 23.04 -26.03
CA LYS A 475 -12.53 24.24 -25.18
C LYS A 475 -11.23 24.53 -24.41
N LEU A 476 -10.55 23.50 -23.91
CA LEU A 476 -9.27 23.64 -23.21
C LEU A 476 -8.19 24.29 -24.10
N ALA A 477 -8.07 23.84 -25.35
CA ALA A 477 -7.07 24.33 -26.31
C ALA A 477 -7.22 25.82 -26.71
N GLN A 478 -8.36 26.44 -26.39
CA GLN A 478 -8.64 27.86 -26.66
C GLN A 478 -8.34 28.78 -25.46
N LEU A 479 -8.10 28.24 -24.25
CA LEU A 479 -7.80 29.02 -23.06
C LEU A 479 -6.28 29.31 -22.96
N PRO A 480 -5.85 30.58 -22.76
CA PRO A 480 -4.43 30.97 -22.78
C PRO A 480 -3.71 30.73 -21.43
N VAL A 481 -3.84 29.51 -20.89
CA VAL A 481 -3.23 29.02 -19.63
C VAL A 481 -2.93 27.52 -19.75
N ASP A 482 -2.23 26.96 -18.75
CA ASP A 482 -1.95 25.52 -18.67
C ASP A 482 -3.23 24.66 -18.75
N PRO A 483 -3.22 23.46 -19.39
CA PRO A 483 -4.38 22.58 -19.49
C PRO A 483 -5.05 22.23 -18.15
N ARG A 484 -4.29 22.07 -17.05
CA ARG A 484 -4.87 21.88 -15.70
C ARG A 484 -5.67 23.10 -15.28
N LEU A 485 -5.10 24.29 -15.43
CA LEU A 485 -5.76 25.56 -15.08
C LEU A 485 -7.01 25.81 -15.95
N ALA A 486 -6.91 25.55 -17.24
CA ALA A 486 -8.06 25.60 -18.17
C ALA A 486 -9.17 24.62 -17.73
N ARG A 487 -8.80 23.42 -17.27
CA ARG A 487 -9.75 22.40 -16.79
C ARG A 487 -10.52 22.84 -15.55
N MET A 488 -9.90 23.62 -14.66
CA MET A 488 -10.56 24.18 -13.47
C MET A 488 -11.63 25.20 -13.86
N VAL A 489 -11.27 26.16 -14.73
CA VAL A 489 -12.21 27.19 -15.23
C VAL A 489 -13.42 26.58 -15.92
N LEU A 490 -13.25 25.47 -16.66
CA LEU A 490 -14.35 24.78 -17.33
C LEU A 490 -15.19 23.88 -16.42
N GLU A 491 -14.70 23.42 -15.26
CA GLU A 491 -15.56 22.75 -14.26
C GLU A 491 -16.33 23.78 -13.42
N ALA A 492 -15.74 24.95 -13.18
CA ALA A 492 -16.35 26.02 -12.41
C ALA A 492 -17.66 26.55 -13.03
N ASP A 493 -17.83 26.40 -14.34
CA ASP A 493 -19.06 26.68 -15.11
C ASP A 493 -20.22 25.79 -14.67
N ARG A 494 -19.95 24.50 -14.40
CA ARG A 494 -20.93 23.52 -13.92
C ARG A 494 -21.27 23.71 -12.45
N ASN A 495 -20.26 24.09 -11.64
CA ASN A 495 -20.42 24.28 -10.20
C ASN A 495 -20.93 25.67 -9.81
N GLY A 496 -20.96 26.63 -10.75
CA GLY A 496 -21.42 28.00 -10.52
C GLY A 496 -20.43 28.87 -9.73
N CYS A 497 -19.13 28.64 -9.90
CA CYS A 497 -18.04 29.32 -9.16
C CYS A 497 -16.93 29.87 -10.07
N VAL A 498 -17.27 30.11 -11.34
CA VAL A 498 -16.38 30.61 -12.40
C VAL A 498 -15.58 31.82 -11.95
N ARG A 499 -16.23 32.81 -11.32
CA ARG A 499 -15.60 34.07 -10.92
C ARG A 499 -14.41 33.85 -9.99
N GLU A 500 -14.57 32.99 -8.99
CA GLU A 500 -13.57 32.67 -7.98
C GLU A 500 -12.45 31.83 -8.57
N VAL A 501 -12.80 30.78 -9.32
CA VAL A 501 -11.81 29.87 -9.93
C VAL A 501 -10.97 30.56 -10.99
N MET A 502 -11.51 31.56 -11.70
CA MET A 502 -10.73 32.39 -12.64
C MET A 502 -9.73 33.30 -11.92
N ILE A 503 -10.11 33.92 -10.80
CA ILE A 503 -9.20 34.73 -9.98
C ILE A 503 -8.05 33.86 -9.46
N ILE A 504 -8.36 32.67 -8.96
CA ILE A 504 -7.36 31.69 -8.48
C ILE A 504 -6.47 31.22 -9.64
N THR A 505 -7.06 30.86 -10.78
CA THR A 505 -6.34 30.43 -11.99
C THR A 505 -5.38 31.51 -12.48
N ALA A 506 -5.81 32.76 -12.49
CA ALA A 506 -4.97 33.90 -12.85
C ALA A 506 -3.80 34.06 -11.86
N ALA A 507 -4.03 33.89 -10.56
CA ALA A 507 -2.98 33.93 -9.52
C ALA A 507 -1.94 32.82 -9.69
N LEU A 508 -2.39 31.59 -9.98
CA LEU A 508 -1.51 30.43 -10.20
C LEU A 508 -0.70 30.53 -11.50
N SER A 509 -1.15 31.33 -12.47
CA SER A 509 -0.45 31.54 -13.74
C SER A 509 0.65 32.63 -13.70
N ILE A 510 0.89 33.25 -12.55
CA ILE A 510 1.91 34.30 -12.34
C ILE A 510 2.82 33.97 -11.15
N GLN A 511 3.92 34.71 -11.04
CA GLN A 511 4.66 34.78 -9.78
C GLN A 511 3.78 35.44 -8.69
N ASP A 512 3.83 34.95 -7.46
CA ASP A 512 3.00 35.45 -6.36
C ASP A 512 3.16 36.97 -6.16
N PRO A 513 2.06 37.75 -6.06
CA PRO A 513 2.12 39.19 -5.82
C PRO A 513 2.66 39.54 -4.43
N ARG A 514 2.68 38.62 -3.47
CA ARG A 514 3.23 38.83 -2.12
C ARG A 514 4.74 38.76 -2.14
N GLU A 515 5.38 39.81 -1.64
CA GLU A 515 6.82 39.92 -1.47
C GLU A 515 7.19 39.61 -0.02
N ARG A 516 8.25 38.84 0.20
CA ARG A 516 8.80 38.57 1.54
C ARG A 516 10.30 38.91 1.56
N PRO A 517 10.65 40.21 1.63
CA PRO A 517 12.05 40.64 1.74
C PRO A 517 12.66 40.06 3.02
N ALA A 518 13.88 39.51 2.96
CA ALA A 518 14.47 38.80 4.09
C ALA A 518 14.70 39.69 5.32
N ASP A 519 15.06 40.96 5.10
CA ASP A 519 15.22 42.00 6.12
C ASP A 519 13.91 42.35 6.84
N LYS A 520 12.75 42.05 6.22
CA LYS A 520 11.41 42.40 6.71
C LYS A 520 10.45 41.21 6.69
N GLN A 521 10.97 39.98 6.70
CA GLN A 521 10.16 38.78 6.48
C GLN A 521 9.04 38.65 7.52
N GLN A 522 9.33 38.91 8.79
CA GLN A 522 8.32 38.85 9.87
C GLN A 522 7.19 39.87 9.67
N ALA A 523 7.51 41.09 9.24
CA ALA A 523 6.53 42.16 8.98
C ALA A 523 5.69 41.88 7.73
N ALA A 524 6.29 41.30 6.69
CA ALA A 524 5.56 40.82 5.51
C ALA A 524 4.63 39.65 5.88
N ASP A 525 5.15 38.64 6.60
CA ASP A 525 4.38 37.49 7.07
C ASP A 525 3.20 37.93 7.96
N GLU A 526 3.38 38.92 8.83
CA GLU A 526 2.30 39.50 9.64
C GLU A 526 1.26 40.23 8.78
N LYS A 527 1.69 41.13 7.88
CA LYS A 527 0.79 41.86 6.95
C LYS A 527 0.00 40.91 6.04
N HIS A 528 0.57 39.76 5.67
CA HIS A 528 -0.08 38.79 4.78
C HIS A 528 -0.94 37.77 5.54
N ARG A 529 -0.68 37.52 6.83
CA ARG A 529 -1.44 36.59 7.68
C ARG A 529 -2.94 36.92 7.76
N ARG A 530 -3.31 38.20 7.69
CA ARG A 530 -4.73 38.65 7.68
C ARG A 530 -5.55 38.12 6.49
N PHE A 531 -4.89 37.68 5.41
CA PHE A 531 -5.55 37.09 4.25
C PHE A 531 -5.66 35.57 4.32
N ALA A 532 -4.86 34.94 5.20
CA ALA A 532 -4.72 33.49 5.27
C ALA A 532 -6.02 32.83 5.73
N ASP A 533 -6.65 32.09 4.82
CA ASP A 533 -7.69 31.15 5.19
C ASP A 533 -7.08 29.93 5.90
N LYS A 534 -7.83 29.31 6.81
CA LYS A 534 -7.33 28.23 7.68
C LYS A 534 -7.20 26.89 6.95
N GLU A 535 -8.07 26.63 5.97
CA GLU A 535 -8.17 25.34 5.27
C GLU A 535 -7.72 25.41 3.81
N SER A 536 -7.43 26.61 3.27
CA SER A 536 -7.09 26.79 1.87
C SER A 536 -6.17 27.99 1.54
N ASP A 537 -4.96 27.67 1.07
CA ASP A 537 -4.08 28.66 0.42
C ASP A 537 -4.71 29.22 -0.88
N PHE A 538 -5.65 28.52 -1.53
CA PHE A 538 -6.38 29.01 -2.69
C PHE A 538 -7.39 30.12 -2.33
N LEU A 539 -8.17 29.92 -1.25
CA LEU A 539 -9.10 30.96 -0.74
C LEU A 539 -8.34 32.18 -0.22
N THR A 540 -7.11 32.00 0.25
CA THR A 540 -6.20 33.11 0.62
C THR A 540 -5.95 34.08 -0.56
N TYR A 541 -5.92 33.60 -1.81
CA TYR A 541 -5.85 34.49 -2.99
C TYR A 541 -7.18 35.23 -3.22
N LEU A 542 -8.35 34.61 -2.96
CA LEU A 542 -9.64 35.33 -3.04
C LEU A 542 -9.73 36.44 -1.99
N ASN A 543 -9.28 36.18 -0.76
CA ASN A 543 -9.25 37.17 0.32
C ASN A 543 -8.33 38.36 -0.02
N LEU A 544 -7.12 38.07 -0.53
CA LEU A 544 -6.20 39.09 -1.03
C LEU A 544 -6.79 39.89 -2.20
N TRP A 545 -7.46 39.22 -3.15
CA TRP A 545 -8.10 39.88 -4.30
C TRP A 545 -9.25 40.79 -3.89
N ARG A 546 -10.15 40.34 -3.00
CA ARG A 546 -11.25 41.15 -2.45
C ARG A 546 -10.71 42.44 -1.83
N TYR A 547 -9.72 42.32 -0.94
CA TYR A 547 -9.05 43.47 -0.33
C TYR A 547 -8.40 44.41 -1.35
N LEU A 548 -7.69 43.86 -2.34
CA LEU A 548 -7.07 44.66 -3.39
C LEU A 548 -8.10 45.39 -4.26
N ARG A 549 -9.26 44.79 -4.55
CA ARG A 549 -10.33 45.46 -5.32
C ARG A 549 -11.02 46.54 -4.50
N GLU A 550 -11.32 46.28 -3.24
CA GLU A 550 -11.84 47.27 -2.28
C GLU A 550 -10.92 48.49 -2.19
N LYS A 551 -9.63 48.30 -1.89
CA LYS A 551 -8.68 49.41 -1.76
C LYS A 551 -8.29 50.06 -3.09
N GLN A 552 -8.56 49.42 -4.24
CA GLN A 552 -8.45 50.02 -5.57
C GLN A 552 -9.67 50.88 -5.94
N GLN A 553 -10.81 50.68 -5.27
CA GLN A 553 -12.00 51.54 -5.41
C GLN A 553 -11.94 52.74 -4.46
N GLU A 554 -11.45 52.56 -3.23
CA GLU A 554 -11.32 53.64 -2.23
C GLU A 554 -10.18 54.63 -2.54
N LEU A 555 -9.06 54.16 -3.13
CA LEU A 555 -7.84 54.93 -3.24
C LEU A 555 -7.53 55.35 -4.68
N SER A 556 -7.05 56.59 -4.86
CA SER A 556 -6.47 57.02 -6.14
C SER A 556 -5.29 56.11 -6.54
N SER A 557 -5.06 55.96 -7.84
CA SER A 557 -4.03 55.06 -8.40
C SER A 557 -2.63 55.26 -7.80
N SER A 558 -2.28 56.49 -7.40
CA SER A 558 -1.00 56.77 -6.72
C SER A 558 -1.00 56.30 -5.26
N ALA A 559 -2.11 56.45 -4.54
CA ALA A 559 -2.27 56.00 -3.16
C ALA A 559 -2.34 54.47 -3.08
N PHE A 560 -3.09 53.81 -3.97
CA PHE A 560 -3.13 52.35 -4.09
C PHE A 560 -1.75 51.75 -4.38
N ARG A 561 -0.94 52.37 -5.27
CA ARG A 561 0.44 51.93 -5.53
C ARG A 561 1.36 52.13 -4.31
N ARG A 562 1.13 53.16 -3.48
CA ARG A 562 1.83 53.34 -2.19
C ARG A 562 1.41 52.29 -1.16
N LEU A 563 0.11 51.99 -1.04
CA LEU A 563 -0.41 50.93 -0.17
C LEU A 563 0.23 49.57 -0.50
N CYS A 564 0.23 49.18 -1.79
CA CYS A 564 0.85 47.93 -2.24
C CYS A 564 2.31 47.82 -1.75
N LYS A 565 3.12 48.87 -1.95
CA LYS A 565 4.52 48.88 -1.47
C LYS A 565 4.63 48.84 0.06
N ALA A 566 3.76 49.54 0.78
CA ALA A 566 3.77 49.59 2.24
C ALA A 566 3.35 48.26 2.92
N GLU A 567 2.71 47.36 2.17
CA GLU A 567 2.23 46.06 2.67
C GLU A 567 2.86 44.86 1.95
N PHE A 568 4.03 45.08 1.33
CA PHE A 568 4.83 44.05 0.67
C PHE A 568 4.05 43.31 -0.45
N LEU A 569 3.34 44.07 -1.28
CA LEU A 569 2.61 43.57 -2.46
C LEU A 569 3.17 44.23 -3.73
N ASN A 570 3.62 43.39 -4.68
CA ASN A 570 4.16 43.86 -5.94
C ASN A 570 3.04 44.39 -6.85
N TYR A 571 2.93 45.71 -6.96
CA TYR A 571 1.90 46.38 -7.78
C TYR A 571 1.89 45.91 -9.26
N LEU A 572 3.03 45.52 -9.84
CA LEU A 572 3.08 45.03 -11.23
C LEU A 572 2.52 43.62 -11.35
N ARG A 573 2.80 42.72 -10.40
CA ARG A 573 2.18 41.38 -10.34
C ARG A 573 0.68 41.46 -10.02
N VAL A 574 0.27 42.38 -9.14
CA VAL A 574 -1.16 42.67 -8.89
C VAL A 574 -1.85 43.14 -10.17
N ARG A 575 -1.19 43.97 -10.99
CA ARG A 575 -1.73 44.35 -12.29
C ARG A 575 -1.78 43.17 -13.27
N GLU A 576 -0.71 42.39 -13.41
CA GLU A 576 -0.69 41.22 -14.31
C GLU A 576 -1.75 40.18 -13.94
N TRP A 577 -2.01 39.99 -12.63
CA TRP A 577 -3.13 39.18 -12.13
C TRP A 577 -4.49 39.70 -12.63
N GLN A 578 -4.71 41.02 -12.55
CA GLN A 578 -5.93 41.66 -13.05
C GLN A 578 -6.05 41.61 -14.58
N ASP A 579 -4.93 41.72 -15.30
CA ASP A 579 -4.88 41.65 -16.76
C ASP A 579 -5.14 40.20 -17.26
N ILE A 580 -4.66 39.16 -16.56
CA ILE A 580 -4.97 37.74 -16.86
C ILE A 580 -6.41 37.38 -16.53
N ASP A 581 -6.92 37.78 -15.36
CA ASP A 581 -8.33 37.58 -14.99
C ASP A 581 -9.26 38.20 -16.07
N SER A 582 -8.91 39.39 -16.55
CA SER A 582 -9.62 40.07 -17.65
C SER A 582 -9.50 39.32 -18.99
N GLN A 583 -8.29 38.86 -19.35
CA GLN A 583 -8.07 38.06 -20.57
C GLN A 583 -8.88 36.75 -20.54
N LEU A 584 -8.88 36.05 -19.40
CA LEU A 584 -9.65 34.82 -19.21
C LEU A 584 -11.15 35.10 -19.30
N ARG A 585 -11.66 36.21 -18.73
CA ARG A 585 -13.09 36.60 -18.85
C ARG A 585 -13.50 36.85 -20.30
N GLN A 586 -12.64 37.47 -21.10
CA GLN A 586 -12.90 37.69 -22.53
C GLN A 586 -13.01 36.37 -23.30
N VAL A 587 -12.07 35.43 -23.09
CA VAL A 587 -12.06 34.13 -23.79
C VAL A 587 -13.17 33.21 -23.28
N ALA A 588 -13.36 33.11 -21.97
CA ALA A 588 -14.41 32.28 -21.36
C ALA A 588 -15.81 32.68 -21.87
N LYS A 589 -16.08 33.99 -22.03
CA LYS A 589 -17.32 34.48 -22.63
C LYS A 589 -17.52 33.99 -24.08
N THR A 590 -16.46 33.90 -24.89
CA THR A 590 -16.55 33.33 -26.24
C THR A 590 -16.75 31.81 -26.26
N LEU A 591 -16.43 31.11 -25.18
CA LEU A 591 -16.67 29.67 -25.00
C LEU A 591 -18.05 29.35 -24.37
N GLY A 592 -18.88 30.37 -24.12
CA GLY A 592 -20.20 30.23 -23.49
C GLY A 592 -20.18 30.03 -21.98
N VAL A 593 -19.04 30.25 -21.31
CA VAL A 593 -18.89 30.10 -19.85
C VAL A 593 -19.51 31.29 -19.13
N THR A 594 -20.29 31.03 -18.07
CA THR A 594 -21.13 32.03 -17.40
C THR A 594 -20.58 32.44 -16.03
N LEU A 595 -20.47 33.75 -15.78
CA LEU A 595 -20.00 34.28 -14.50
C LEU A 595 -21.10 34.31 -13.44
N ASN A 596 -20.81 33.79 -12.25
CA ASN A 596 -21.70 33.82 -11.09
C ASN A 596 -21.80 35.21 -10.44
N SER A 597 -23.02 35.55 -10.03
CA SER A 597 -23.37 36.85 -9.42
C SER A 597 -23.13 36.88 -7.91
N ALA A 598 -23.53 35.83 -7.19
CA ALA A 598 -23.22 35.65 -5.77
C ALA A 598 -21.80 35.09 -5.58
N ASP A 599 -21.23 35.26 -4.38
CA ASP A 599 -20.03 34.53 -3.97
C ASP A 599 -20.34 33.02 -3.91
N ALA A 600 -19.41 32.21 -4.43
CA ALA A 600 -19.56 30.77 -4.46
C ALA A 600 -19.16 30.12 -3.12
N ASP A 601 -19.78 28.97 -2.84
CA ASP A 601 -19.41 28.10 -1.74
C ASP A 601 -17.94 27.61 -1.88
N PRO A 602 -17.11 27.68 -0.82
CA PRO A 602 -15.73 27.16 -0.84
C PRO A 602 -15.59 25.74 -1.38
N GLN A 603 -16.49 24.82 -1.03
CA GLN A 603 -16.47 23.43 -1.50
C GLN A 603 -16.61 23.35 -3.02
N ARG A 604 -17.44 24.20 -3.62
CA ARG A 604 -17.65 24.27 -5.08
C ARG A 604 -16.43 24.83 -5.80
N VAL A 605 -15.74 25.78 -5.17
CA VAL A 605 -14.43 26.26 -5.65
C VAL A 605 -13.42 25.11 -5.59
N HIS A 606 -13.33 24.38 -4.48
CA HIS A 606 -12.40 23.25 -4.31
C HIS A 606 -12.67 22.09 -5.29
N LEU A 607 -13.93 21.67 -5.46
CA LEU A 607 -14.33 20.66 -6.46
C LEU A 607 -13.87 21.04 -7.88
N SER A 608 -13.98 22.33 -8.23
CA SER A 608 -13.61 22.81 -9.56
C SER A 608 -12.09 22.86 -9.75
N LEU A 609 -11.33 23.21 -8.70
CA LEU A 609 -9.86 23.14 -8.71
C LEU A 609 -9.38 21.68 -8.79
N LEU A 610 -10.00 20.78 -8.03
CA LEU A 610 -9.68 19.35 -7.96
C LEU A 610 -9.77 18.67 -9.34
N ALA A 611 -10.70 19.08 -10.18
CA ALA A 611 -10.83 18.59 -11.56
C ALA A 611 -9.59 18.83 -12.44
N GLY A 612 -8.76 19.83 -12.12
CA GLY A 612 -7.46 20.05 -12.74
C GLY A 612 -6.26 19.47 -11.97
N LEU A 613 -6.47 18.96 -10.75
CA LEU A 613 -5.44 18.57 -9.78
C LEU A 613 -5.54 17.09 -9.34
N LEU A 614 -6.19 16.23 -10.15
CA LEU A 614 -6.45 14.82 -9.81
C LEU A 614 -5.19 14.01 -9.45
N SER A 615 -4.02 14.28 -10.06
CA SER A 615 -2.76 13.66 -9.62
C SER A 615 -1.96 14.44 -8.57
N HIS A 616 -2.48 15.54 -8.01
CA HIS A 616 -1.85 16.33 -6.94
C HIS A 616 -2.63 16.25 -5.62
N ILE A 617 -3.38 15.15 -5.41
CA ILE A 617 -3.96 14.80 -4.11
C ILE A 617 -2.96 14.02 -3.25
N GLY A 618 -3.14 14.06 -1.92
CA GLY A 618 -2.44 13.17 -1.00
C GLY A 618 -3.18 12.95 0.31
N VAL A 619 -2.99 11.76 0.88
CA VAL A 619 -3.49 11.33 2.18
C VAL A 619 -2.35 11.26 3.19
N LYS A 620 -2.59 11.73 4.42
CA LYS A 620 -1.59 11.86 5.49
C LYS A 620 -1.06 10.49 5.94
N ASP A 621 0.26 10.32 5.95
CA ASP A 621 0.92 9.11 6.48
C ASP A 621 0.97 9.16 8.02
N VAL A 622 0.35 8.16 8.65
CA VAL A 622 0.18 8.08 10.11
C VAL A 622 1.19 7.11 10.75
N ALA A 623 2.10 6.50 9.99
CA ALA A 623 2.88 5.34 10.42
C ALA A 623 4.05 5.63 11.39
N LYS A 624 4.42 6.90 11.63
CA LYS A 624 5.56 7.27 12.48
C LYS A 624 5.09 7.73 13.87
N LYS A 625 5.26 6.89 14.89
CA LYS A 625 5.15 7.28 16.32
C LYS A 625 6.31 8.23 16.69
N ASP A 626 6.02 9.27 17.47
CA ASP A 626 7.04 10.18 18.01
C ASP A 626 8.05 9.39 18.89
N GLN A 627 9.35 9.44 18.54
CA GLN A 627 10.42 8.95 19.41
C GLN A 627 10.86 10.07 20.38
N PRO A 628 10.89 9.84 21.71
CA PRO A 628 11.35 10.83 22.67
C PRO A 628 12.76 11.33 22.37
N GLY A 629 12.97 12.65 22.39
CA GLY A 629 14.27 13.29 22.18
C GLY A 629 14.59 13.69 20.74
N GLN A 630 13.88 13.18 19.73
CA GLN A 630 14.07 13.64 18.34
C GLN A 630 13.22 14.89 18.02
N ARG A 631 13.73 15.72 17.11
CA ARG A 631 13.03 16.90 16.58
C ARG A 631 11.82 16.42 15.77
N ARG A 632 10.61 16.78 16.21
CA ARG A 632 9.31 16.29 15.67
C ARG A 632 9.35 16.10 14.14
N PRO A 633 9.07 14.89 13.62
CA PRO A 633 9.16 14.63 12.19
C PRO A 633 8.16 15.49 11.41
N LEU A 634 8.58 15.95 10.22
CA LEU A 634 7.70 16.61 9.27
C LEU A 634 6.63 15.63 8.79
N THR A 635 5.36 15.99 8.97
CA THR A 635 4.20 15.20 8.51
C THR A 635 4.26 14.98 7.00
N GLU A 636 4.39 13.71 6.62
CA GLU A 636 4.40 13.24 5.24
C GLU A 636 2.98 12.89 4.75
N TYR A 637 2.76 13.03 3.45
CA TYR A 637 1.55 12.63 2.75
C TYR A 637 1.93 11.68 1.62
N VAL A 638 1.14 10.62 1.42
CA VAL A 638 1.21 9.71 0.28
C VAL A 638 0.27 10.24 -0.79
N GLY A 639 0.82 10.73 -1.89
CA GLY A 639 0.10 11.17 -3.07
C GLY A 639 0.07 10.16 -4.21
N ALA A 640 -0.51 10.59 -5.32
CA ALA A 640 -0.57 9.82 -6.57
C ALA A 640 0.80 9.23 -6.94
N ARG A 641 0.80 7.99 -7.47
CA ARG A 641 2.01 7.27 -7.90
C ARG A 641 2.99 6.98 -6.73
N ASN A 642 2.45 6.86 -5.52
CA ASN A 642 3.17 6.69 -4.25
C ASN A 642 4.19 7.82 -3.93
N ALA A 643 3.98 9.02 -4.47
CA ALA A 643 4.84 10.16 -4.20
C ALA A 643 4.69 10.62 -2.73
N ARG A 644 5.78 10.60 -1.96
CA ARG A 644 5.82 11.15 -0.59
C ARG A 644 6.16 12.63 -0.62
N PHE A 645 5.32 13.48 -0.03
CA PHE A 645 5.54 14.93 0.06
C PHE A 645 5.22 15.50 1.44
N ALA A 646 5.70 16.71 1.72
CA ALA A 646 5.33 17.49 2.91
C ALA A 646 4.73 18.84 2.50
N ILE A 647 3.80 19.38 3.30
CA ILE A 647 3.22 20.72 3.07
C ILE A 647 4.28 21.78 3.34
N PHE A 648 4.46 22.72 2.42
CA PHE A 648 5.45 23.81 2.55
C PHE A 648 5.16 24.70 3.77
N PRO A 649 6.14 25.02 4.64
CA PRO A 649 5.89 25.72 5.92
C PRO A 649 5.22 27.10 5.83
N GLY A 650 5.21 27.73 4.66
CA GLY A 650 4.49 28.99 4.41
C GLY A 650 2.99 28.85 4.10
N SER A 651 2.44 27.64 4.07
CA SER A 651 1.02 27.31 3.91
C SER A 651 0.31 27.26 5.27
N ALA A 652 -0.96 27.68 5.33
CA ALA A 652 -1.76 27.57 6.56
C ALA A 652 -1.94 26.10 7.00
N LEU A 653 -2.05 25.20 6.01
CA LEU A 653 -2.27 23.77 6.23
C LEU A 653 -1.04 23.05 6.80
N ALA A 654 0.15 23.66 6.75
CA ALA A 654 1.35 23.13 7.42
C ALA A 654 1.15 22.99 8.95
N ARG A 655 0.26 23.83 9.53
CA ARG A 655 -0.14 23.77 10.93
C ARG A 655 -1.42 22.96 11.16
N GLN A 656 -2.41 23.02 10.26
CA GLN A 656 -3.67 22.28 10.41
C GLN A 656 -3.49 20.77 10.18
N GLN A 657 -2.74 20.40 9.15
CA GLN A 657 -2.42 19.03 8.75
C GLN A 657 -3.66 18.11 8.62
N PRO A 658 -4.65 18.46 7.78
CA PRO A 658 -5.84 17.64 7.57
C PRO A 658 -5.49 16.25 6.98
N GLN A 659 -6.42 15.30 7.05
CA GLN A 659 -6.16 13.93 6.59
C GLN A 659 -5.96 13.83 5.07
N TRP A 660 -6.63 14.70 4.31
CA TRP A 660 -6.59 14.77 2.86
C TRP A 660 -6.31 16.19 2.39
N VAL A 661 -5.46 16.32 1.36
CA VAL A 661 -5.17 17.59 0.69
C VAL A 661 -5.15 17.45 -0.83
N MET A 662 -5.44 18.55 -1.52
CA MET A 662 -4.96 18.81 -2.87
C MET A 662 -3.95 19.96 -2.88
N SER A 663 -3.06 19.98 -3.86
CA SER A 663 -2.02 20.99 -4.01
C SER A 663 -1.95 21.49 -5.45
N ALA A 664 -1.77 22.79 -5.67
CA ALA A 664 -1.59 23.32 -7.02
C ALA A 664 -0.27 22.81 -7.63
N GLU A 665 0.80 22.88 -6.84
CA GLU A 665 2.14 22.46 -7.23
C GLU A 665 2.72 21.42 -6.25
N LEU A 666 3.42 20.45 -6.81
CA LEU A 666 4.39 19.61 -6.11
C LEU A 666 5.77 19.95 -6.69
N VAL A 667 6.70 20.45 -5.88
CA VAL A 667 8.02 20.94 -6.32
C VAL A 667 9.12 20.26 -5.53
N GLU A 668 10.10 19.68 -6.22
CA GLU A 668 11.23 19.00 -5.59
C GLU A 668 12.42 19.96 -5.42
N THR A 669 12.87 20.14 -4.17
CA THR A 669 14.10 20.86 -3.82
C THR A 669 15.03 19.97 -2.99
N SER A 670 15.09 20.14 -1.66
CA SER A 670 15.70 19.17 -0.73
C SER A 670 14.78 17.99 -0.37
N ARG A 671 13.50 18.11 -0.73
CA ARG A 671 12.45 17.07 -0.74
C ARG A 671 11.31 17.54 -1.63
N LEU A 672 10.31 16.69 -1.83
CA LEU A 672 9.07 17.06 -2.51
C LEU A 672 8.18 17.91 -1.57
N TRP A 673 7.94 19.15 -1.95
CA TRP A 673 7.13 20.12 -1.21
C TRP A 673 5.82 20.44 -1.93
N ALA A 674 4.73 20.44 -1.18
CA ALA A 674 3.40 20.78 -1.66
C ALA A 674 3.07 22.26 -1.40
N ARG A 675 2.74 22.99 -2.47
CA ARG A 675 2.56 24.46 -2.48
C ARG A 675 1.18 24.83 -3.02
N VAL A 676 0.57 25.84 -2.39
CA VAL A 676 -0.83 26.26 -2.55
C VAL A 676 -1.78 25.06 -2.40
N ASN A 677 -2.22 24.83 -1.16
CA ASN A 677 -2.90 23.63 -0.73
C ASN A 677 -4.34 23.93 -0.28
N ALA A 678 -5.21 22.92 -0.33
CA ALA A 678 -6.53 22.95 0.30
C ALA A 678 -6.83 21.60 0.93
N LYS A 679 -7.60 21.62 2.03
CA LYS A 679 -8.32 20.45 2.52
C LYS A 679 -9.31 20.00 1.45
N ILE A 680 -9.43 18.69 1.25
CA ILE A 680 -10.49 18.06 0.46
C ILE A 680 -11.07 16.89 1.24
N GLU A 681 -12.23 16.39 0.83
CA GLU A 681 -12.72 15.08 1.24
C GLU A 681 -12.63 14.10 0.04
N PRO A 682 -12.43 12.78 0.25
CA PRO A 682 -12.07 11.85 -0.82
C PRO A 682 -13.25 11.48 -1.75
N ASP A 683 -14.49 11.64 -1.29
CA ASP A 683 -15.72 11.44 -2.08
C ASP A 683 -15.83 12.46 -3.23
N TRP A 684 -15.20 13.63 -3.10
CA TRP A 684 -15.12 14.65 -4.17
C TRP A 684 -14.28 14.18 -5.37
N VAL A 685 -13.40 13.19 -5.17
CA VAL A 685 -12.43 12.75 -6.18
C VAL A 685 -13.07 11.79 -7.19
N GLU A 686 -13.87 10.80 -6.75
CA GLU A 686 -14.37 9.76 -7.65
C GLU A 686 -15.25 10.30 -8.80
N PRO A 687 -16.21 11.23 -8.59
CA PRO A 687 -17.05 11.77 -9.66
C PRO A 687 -16.25 12.50 -10.75
N LEU A 688 -15.12 13.11 -10.39
CA LEU A 688 -14.24 13.84 -11.30
C LEU A 688 -13.24 12.91 -12.02
N ALA A 689 -12.99 11.71 -11.47
CA ALA A 689 -11.95 10.78 -11.92
C ALA A 689 -12.50 9.43 -12.43
N GLN A 690 -13.79 9.32 -12.75
CA GLN A 690 -14.45 8.05 -13.13
C GLN A 690 -13.75 7.28 -14.26
N HIS A 691 -13.08 8.00 -15.18
CA HIS A 691 -12.30 7.51 -16.32
C HIS A 691 -10.85 7.10 -15.98
N LEU A 692 -10.39 7.32 -14.75
CA LEU A 692 -9.01 7.10 -14.28
C LEU A 692 -8.91 6.12 -13.11
N VAL A 693 -9.98 5.99 -12.32
CA VAL A 693 -9.99 5.15 -11.12
C VAL A 693 -9.93 3.67 -11.48
N LYS A 694 -9.10 2.93 -10.75
CA LYS A 694 -9.12 1.46 -10.75
C LYS A 694 -10.02 0.96 -9.64
N ARG A 695 -11.03 0.19 -10.03
CA ARG A 695 -11.96 -0.52 -9.14
C ARG A 695 -11.47 -1.95 -8.98
N THR A 696 -11.45 -2.44 -7.75
CA THR A 696 -11.13 -3.82 -7.39
C THR A 696 -12.18 -4.33 -6.44
N TYR A 697 -12.69 -5.53 -6.68
CA TYR A 697 -13.76 -6.14 -5.91
C TYR A 697 -13.23 -7.35 -5.12
N SER A 698 -13.70 -7.52 -3.90
CA SER A 698 -13.38 -8.65 -3.03
C SER A 698 -14.62 -9.15 -2.30
N GLU A 699 -14.55 -10.37 -1.77
CA GLU A 699 -15.61 -11.01 -0.97
C GLU A 699 -17.00 -10.99 -1.64
N PRO A 700 -17.14 -11.53 -2.88
CA PRO A 700 -18.46 -11.75 -3.46
C PRO A 700 -19.21 -12.81 -2.64
N HIS A 701 -20.33 -12.43 -2.03
CA HIS A 701 -21.15 -13.29 -1.17
C HIS A 701 -22.64 -13.06 -1.43
N TRP A 702 -23.45 -14.10 -1.20
CA TRP A 702 -24.90 -13.98 -1.23
C TRP A 702 -25.43 -13.23 0.01
N GLU A 703 -26.25 -12.19 -0.17
CA GLU A 703 -26.94 -11.50 0.95
C GLU A 703 -28.45 -11.82 0.91
N LYS A 704 -28.87 -12.73 1.80
CA LYS A 704 -30.24 -13.25 1.95
C LYS A 704 -31.34 -12.17 2.01
N ASP A 705 -31.04 -11.00 2.59
CA ASP A 705 -31.98 -9.89 2.75
C ASP A 705 -32.05 -8.91 1.56
N GLN A 706 -31.00 -8.82 0.73
CA GLN A 706 -31.08 -8.14 -0.56
C GLN A 706 -31.54 -9.08 -1.69
N ALA A 707 -31.50 -10.40 -1.44
CA ALA A 707 -31.69 -11.46 -2.44
C ALA A 707 -30.80 -11.23 -3.69
N ALA A 708 -29.53 -10.87 -3.46
CA ALA A 708 -28.54 -10.65 -4.49
C ALA A 708 -27.12 -10.91 -3.97
N VAL A 709 -26.18 -11.14 -4.89
CA VAL A 709 -24.75 -11.18 -4.56
C VAL A 709 -24.21 -9.77 -4.37
N MET A 710 -23.44 -9.60 -3.30
CA MET A 710 -22.85 -8.36 -2.85
C MET A 710 -21.33 -8.53 -2.72
N ALA A 711 -20.57 -7.47 -2.98
CA ALA A 711 -19.11 -7.48 -2.85
C ALA A 711 -18.61 -6.18 -2.19
N LEU A 712 -17.37 -6.20 -1.70
CA LEU A 712 -16.66 -5.00 -1.27
C LEU A 712 -15.90 -4.40 -2.45
N GLU A 713 -16.24 -3.16 -2.81
CA GLU A 713 -15.52 -2.36 -3.81
C GLU A 713 -14.47 -1.48 -3.13
N LYS A 714 -13.25 -1.55 -3.64
CA LYS A 714 -12.15 -0.64 -3.34
C LYS A 714 -11.82 0.18 -4.59
N VAL A 715 -11.74 1.50 -4.44
CA VAL A 715 -11.50 2.43 -5.56
C VAL A 715 -10.21 3.20 -5.33
N THR A 716 -9.30 3.13 -6.30
CA THR A 716 -7.98 3.79 -6.23
C THR A 716 -7.77 4.75 -7.39
N LEU A 717 -7.22 5.93 -7.12
CA LEU A 717 -6.75 6.88 -8.14
C LEU A 717 -5.22 6.92 -8.11
N TYR A 718 -4.58 6.47 -9.18
CA TYR A 718 -3.11 6.39 -9.28
C TYR A 718 -2.41 5.72 -8.08
N GLY A 719 -3.05 4.73 -7.45
CA GLY A 719 -2.55 4.02 -6.28
C GLY A 719 -3.02 4.58 -4.92
N VAL A 720 -3.55 5.81 -4.87
CA VAL A 720 -4.14 6.37 -3.66
C VAL A 720 -5.56 5.79 -3.47
N PRO A 721 -5.89 5.17 -2.32
CA PRO A 721 -7.23 4.64 -2.07
C PRO A 721 -8.20 5.77 -1.71
N ILE A 722 -9.12 6.09 -2.60
CA ILE A 722 -10.15 7.13 -2.39
C ILE A 722 -11.44 6.54 -1.81
N VAL A 723 -11.70 5.25 -2.08
CA VAL A 723 -12.69 4.44 -1.35
C VAL A 723 -11.96 3.18 -0.89
N THR A 724 -11.92 2.95 0.42
CA THR A 724 -11.29 1.75 0.99
C THR A 724 -12.19 0.53 0.79
N GLU A 725 -13.44 0.63 1.23
CA GLU A 725 -14.47 -0.40 1.21
C GLU A 725 -15.85 0.25 0.97
N ARG A 726 -16.55 -0.18 -0.08
CA ARG A 726 -17.95 0.18 -0.36
C ARG A 726 -18.73 -1.07 -0.75
N ARG A 727 -19.82 -1.39 -0.04
CA ARG A 727 -20.70 -2.50 -0.42
C ARG A 727 -21.38 -2.18 -1.75
N VAL A 728 -21.26 -3.07 -2.74
CA VAL A 728 -21.88 -2.94 -4.07
C VAL A 728 -22.61 -4.21 -4.47
N ASN A 729 -23.61 -4.07 -5.34
CA ASN A 729 -24.30 -5.21 -5.95
C ASN A 729 -23.43 -5.80 -7.07
N TYR A 730 -23.11 -7.09 -6.97
CA TYR A 730 -22.10 -7.74 -7.81
C TYR A 730 -22.64 -8.24 -9.16
N GLY A 731 -23.95 -8.45 -9.29
CA GLY A 731 -24.61 -8.97 -10.50
C GLY A 731 -24.56 -8.08 -11.75
N ARG A 732 -23.92 -6.91 -11.68
CA ARG A 732 -23.58 -6.07 -12.85
C ARG A 732 -22.08 -6.04 -13.16
N ILE A 733 -21.26 -6.60 -12.29
CA ILE A 733 -19.80 -6.63 -12.36
C ILE A 733 -19.36 -8.00 -12.87
N ASP A 734 -19.87 -9.06 -12.23
CA ASP A 734 -19.75 -10.44 -12.69
C ASP A 734 -21.13 -11.11 -12.64
N PRO A 735 -21.87 -11.13 -13.76
CA PRO A 735 -23.18 -11.78 -13.82
C PRO A 735 -23.12 -13.30 -13.68
N GLU A 736 -22.00 -13.92 -14.10
CA GLU A 736 -21.83 -15.38 -14.18
C GLU A 736 -21.65 -15.98 -12.79
N LEU A 737 -20.64 -15.50 -12.05
CA LEU A 737 -20.45 -15.86 -10.64
C LEU A 737 -21.64 -15.41 -9.77
N SER A 738 -22.28 -14.29 -10.10
CA SER A 738 -23.49 -13.87 -9.38
C SER A 738 -24.70 -14.76 -9.63
N ARG A 739 -24.77 -15.47 -10.77
CA ARG A 739 -25.80 -16.47 -11.04
C ARG A 739 -25.48 -17.80 -10.35
N GLU A 740 -24.23 -18.23 -10.39
CA GLU A 740 -23.79 -19.44 -9.69
C GLU A 740 -24.10 -19.36 -8.19
N LEU A 741 -23.64 -18.30 -7.53
CA LEU A 741 -23.91 -18.03 -6.11
C LEU A 741 -25.41 -17.83 -5.82
N PHE A 742 -26.20 -17.32 -6.77
CA PHE A 742 -27.66 -17.27 -6.64
C PHE A 742 -28.27 -18.68 -6.67
N ILE A 743 -27.91 -19.55 -7.62
CA ILE A 743 -28.47 -20.90 -7.67
C ILE A 743 -28.03 -21.71 -6.44
N ARG A 744 -26.73 -21.73 -6.15
CA ARG A 744 -26.12 -22.51 -5.06
C ARG A 744 -26.68 -22.09 -3.68
N HIS A 745 -26.53 -20.83 -3.29
CA HIS A 745 -27.00 -20.38 -1.97
C HIS A 745 -28.52 -20.17 -1.91
N ALA A 746 -29.15 -19.56 -2.92
CA ALA A 746 -30.55 -19.16 -2.82
C ALA A 746 -31.54 -20.29 -3.11
N LEU A 747 -31.21 -21.21 -4.03
CA LEU A 747 -32.14 -22.25 -4.52
C LEU A 747 -31.81 -23.67 -4.04
N VAL A 748 -30.53 -24.04 -3.96
CA VAL A 748 -30.08 -25.36 -3.47
C VAL A 748 -30.01 -25.36 -1.94
N GLU A 749 -29.06 -24.62 -1.35
CA GLU A 749 -28.89 -24.51 0.11
C GLU A 749 -30.15 -23.94 0.81
N GLY A 750 -30.93 -23.13 0.08
CA GLY A 750 -32.24 -22.63 0.50
C GLY A 750 -32.19 -21.29 1.24
N ASP A 751 -31.12 -20.52 1.07
CA ASP A 751 -30.84 -19.30 1.81
C ASP A 751 -31.56 -18.07 1.22
N TRP A 752 -32.82 -18.24 0.81
CA TRP A 752 -33.66 -17.22 0.15
C TRP A 752 -35.00 -17.01 0.86
N ARG A 753 -35.30 -15.76 1.23
CA ARG A 753 -36.60 -15.35 1.78
C ARG A 753 -37.58 -15.08 0.63
N THR A 754 -38.29 -16.12 0.17
CA THR A 754 -39.19 -16.03 -0.99
C THR A 754 -40.64 -16.46 -0.71
N HIS A 755 -41.56 -15.94 -1.52
CA HIS A 755 -42.99 -16.26 -1.50
C HIS A 755 -43.39 -17.32 -2.53
N HIS A 756 -42.45 -17.81 -3.35
CA HIS A 756 -42.76 -18.75 -4.43
C HIS A 756 -43.07 -20.13 -3.88
N ARG A 757 -44.27 -20.63 -4.18
CA ARG A 757 -44.74 -21.93 -3.67
C ARG A 757 -43.82 -23.10 -4.05
N PHE A 758 -43.32 -23.17 -5.28
CA PHE A 758 -42.46 -24.28 -5.73
C PHE A 758 -41.25 -24.47 -4.81
N PHE A 759 -40.66 -23.38 -4.30
CA PHE A 759 -39.49 -23.43 -3.43
C PHE A 759 -39.81 -24.08 -2.08
N HIS A 760 -40.96 -23.74 -1.48
CA HIS A 760 -41.42 -24.34 -0.23
C HIS A 760 -41.84 -25.81 -0.41
N ASP A 761 -42.54 -26.12 -1.50
CA ASP A 761 -42.93 -27.50 -1.85
C ASP A 761 -41.67 -28.37 -2.13
N ASN A 762 -40.67 -27.84 -2.84
CA ASN A 762 -39.36 -28.48 -3.07
C ASN A 762 -38.58 -28.70 -1.78
N ARG A 763 -38.43 -27.69 -0.92
CA ARG A 763 -37.71 -27.81 0.36
C ARG A 763 -38.36 -28.82 1.30
N LYS A 764 -39.70 -28.93 1.26
CA LYS A 764 -40.43 -29.98 1.98
C LYS A 764 -40.13 -31.37 1.41
N LEU A 765 -40.10 -31.54 0.09
CA LEU A 765 -39.79 -32.82 -0.54
C LEU A 765 -38.33 -33.24 -0.31
N LEU A 766 -37.36 -32.31 -0.38
CA LEU A 766 -35.97 -32.57 0.01
C LEU A 766 -35.86 -33.01 1.48
N GLN A 767 -36.62 -32.41 2.39
CA GLN A 767 -36.67 -32.85 3.79
C GLN A 767 -37.25 -34.27 3.90
N GLU A 768 -38.35 -34.57 3.21
CA GLU A 768 -39.00 -35.89 3.25
C GLU A 768 -38.10 -37.00 2.66
N VAL A 769 -37.26 -36.69 1.67
CA VAL A 769 -36.28 -37.62 1.09
C VAL A 769 -35.00 -37.72 1.92
N GLY A 770 -34.49 -36.61 2.48
CA GLY A 770 -33.37 -36.65 3.45
C GLY A 770 -33.72 -37.44 4.71
N GLU A 771 -34.97 -37.31 5.17
CA GLU A 771 -35.53 -38.16 6.21
C GLU A 771 -35.61 -39.65 5.83
N LEU A 772 -35.53 -40.03 4.55
CA LEU A 772 -35.40 -41.41 4.10
C LEU A 772 -33.93 -41.84 3.99
N GLU A 773 -33.02 -40.95 3.55
CA GLU A 773 -31.57 -41.20 3.58
C GLU A 773 -31.06 -41.55 4.98
N GLU A 774 -31.40 -40.74 5.99
CA GLU A 774 -31.01 -40.95 7.39
C GLU A 774 -31.47 -42.32 7.92
N LYS A 775 -32.66 -42.76 7.50
CA LYS A 775 -33.28 -44.04 7.89
C LYS A 775 -32.66 -45.22 7.12
N ALA A 776 -32.21 -45.03 5.89
CA ALA A 776 -31.69 -46.07 4.99
C ALA A 776 -30.15 -46.17 4.91
N ARG A 777 -29.41 -45.19 5.45
CA ARG A 777 -27.93 -45.14 5.50
C ARG A 777 -27.23 -45.19 4.14
N ARG A 778 -27.73 -44.42 3.19
CA ARG A 778 -27.22 -44.37 1.81
C ARG A 778 -27.04 -42.92 1.36
N ARG A 779 -25.84 -42.57 0.85
CA ARG A 779 -25.44 -41.24 0.31
C ARG A 779 -25.59 -41.29 -1.22
N ASP A 780 -26.66 -41.94 -1.63
CA ASP A 780 -27.01 -42.37 -2.99
C ASP A 780 -28.53 -42.51 -3.17
N ILE A 781 -29.35 -42.07 -2.21
CA ILE A 781 -30.80 -41.98 -2.40
C ILE A 781 -31.10 -40.60 -2.97
N LEU A 782 -30.83 -39.54 -2.21
CA LEU A 782 -30.94 -38.16 -2.65
C LEU A 782 -29.85 -37.82 -3.67
N VAL A 783 -30.20 -37.00 -4.66
CA VAL A 783 -29.25 -36.45 -5.63
C VAL A 783 -28.44 -35.31 -5.00
N ASP A 784 -27.17 -35.17 -5.39
CA ASP A 784 -26.25 -34.22 -4.77
C ASP A 784 -26.52 -32.75 -5.14
N ASP A 785 -25.88 -31.83 -4.40
CA ASP A 785 -26.03 -30.39 -4.59
C ASP A 785 -25.61 -29.92 -6.00
N GLU A 786 -24.69 -30.63 -6.68
CA GLU A 786 -24.35 -30.35 -8.08
C GLU A 786 -25.46 -30.82 -9.02
N THR A 787 -26.11 -31.96 -8.79
CA THR A 787 -27.29 -32.39 -9.56
C THR A 787 -28.48 -31.44 -9.36
N LEU A 788 -28.66 -30.93 -8.14
CA LEU A 788 -29.66 -29.90 -7.84
C LEU A 788 -29.30 -28.55 -8.49
N PHE A 789 -28.01 -28.20 -8.52
CA PHE A 789 -27.50 -27.03 -9.24
C PHE A 789 -27.75 -27.15 -10.74
N ASP A 790 -27.35 -28.25 -11.38
CA ASP A 790 -27.54 -28.55 -12.80
C ASP A 790 -29.02 -28.53 -13.19
N PHE A 791 -29.90 -29.08 -12.34
CA PHE A 791 -31.34 -29.01 -12.56
C PHE A 791 -31.81 -27.55 -12.70
N TYR A 792 -31.41 -26.68 -11.77
CA TYR A 792 -31.77 -25.26 -11.81
C TYR A 792 -31.05 -24.52 -12.95
N ASP A 793 -29.77 -24.80 -13.20
CA ASP A 793 -28.94 -24.16 -14.22
C ASP A 793 -29.54 -24.32 -15.62
N GLN A 794 -29.87 -25.56 -16.00
CA GLN A 794 -30.49 -25.90 -17.29
C GLN A 794 -31.85 -25.21 -17.53
N ARG A 795 -32.51 -24.70 -16.47
CA ARG A 795 -33.89 -24.21 -16.50
C ARG A 795 -34.00 -22.71 -16.23
N ILE A 796 -33.00 -22.10 -15.59
CA ILE A 796 -32.97 -20.70 -15.19
C ILE A 796 -32.04 -19.91 -16.13
N PRO A 797 -32.57 -18.95 -16.92
CA PRO A 797 -31.77 -18.20 -17.89
C PRO A 797 -30.57 -17.45 -17.30
N ALA A 798 -29.57 -17.18 -18.15
CA ALA A 798 -28.30 -16.56 -17.77
C ALA A 798 -28.47 -15.16 -17.15
N GLU A 799 -29.52 -14.41 -17.50
CA GLU A 799 -29.81 -13.09 -16.93
C GLU A 799 -30.33 -13.11 -15.48
N VAL A 800 -30.66 -14.29 -14.93
CA VAL A 800 -31.29 -14.44 -13.62
C VAL A 800 -30.24 -14.45 -12.49
N VAL A 801 -29.60 -13.30 -12.28
CA VAL A 801 -28.47 -13.15 -11.33
C VAL A 801 -28.88 -12.59 -9.95
N SER A 802 -30.18 -12.57 -9.64
CA SER A 802 -30.72 -12.13 -8.34
C SER A 802 -32.19 -12.53 -8.19
N GLY A 803 -32.72 -12.50 -6.96
CA GLY A 803 -34.14 -12.72 -6.69
C GLY A 803 -35.06 -11.75 -7.43
N ARG A 804 -34.66 -10.49 -7.66
CA ARG A 804 -35.44 -9.53 -8.47
C ARG A 804 -35.48 -9.90 -9.96
N HIS A 805 -34.39 -10.46 -10.48
CA HIS A 805 -34.36 -10.98 -11.85
C HIS A 805 -35.21 -12.25 -11.96
N PHE A 806 -35.11 -13.14 -10.96
CA PHE A 806 -35.95 -14.34 -10.87
C PHE A 806 -37.43 -13.97 -10.84
N ASP A 807 -37.87 -13.07 -9.96
CA ASP A 807 -39.27 -12.60 -9.88
C ASP A 807 -39.79 -12.03 -11.21
N SER A 808 -38.90 -11.39 -11.99
CA SER A 808 -39.22 -10.77 -13.27
C SER A 808 -39.32 -11.79 -14.41
N TRP A 809 -38.52 -12.85 -14.36
CA TRP A 809 -38.57 -14.01 -15.26
C TRP A 809 -39.74 -14.94 -14.90
N TRP A 810 -39.86 -15.34 -13.63
CA TRP A 810 -40.84 -16.29 -13.11
C TRP A 810 -42.28 -15.84 -13.33
N LYS A 811 -42.56 -14.51 -13.33
CA LYS A 811 -43.86 -13.97 -13.76
C LYS A 811 -44.21 -14.38 -15.20
N LYS A 812 -43.24 -14.31 -16.11
CA LYS A 812 -43.38 -14.57 -17.55
C LYS A 812 -43.24 -16.04 -17.94
N ALA A 813 -42.61 -16.88 -17.11
CA ALA A 813 -42.48 -18.32 -17.36
C ALA A 813 -43.86 -18.94 -17.67
N PRO A 814 -44.05 -19.65 -18.80
CA PRO A 814 -45.37 -20.12 -19.22
C PRO A 814 -45.88 -21.26 -18.33
N ASP A 815 -44.97 -22.08 -17.83
CA ASP A 815 -45.22 -23.13 -16.83
C ASP A 815 -44.63 -22.71 -15.48
N LYS A 816 -45.33 -23.04 -14.39
CA LYS A 816 -44.91 -22.81 -12.99
C LYS A 816 -44.45 -24.10 -12.29
N THR A 817 -44.54 -25.25 -12.96
CA THR A 817 -44.11 -26.56 -12.47
C THR A 817 -42.71 -26.95 -12.97
N VAL A 818 -42.16 -26.25 -13.97
CA VAL A 818 -40.82 -26.49 -14.55
C VAL A 818 -39.66 -26.54 -13.54
N LEU A 819 -39.78 -25.89 -12.38
CA LEU A 819 -38.79 -25.94 -11.28
C LEU A 819 -39.21 -26.81 -10.08
N ALA A 820 -40.33 -27.53 -10.15
CA ALA A 820 -40.75 -28.44 -9.10
C ALA A 820 -39.97 -29.76 -9.19
N PHE A 821 -39.53 -30.30 -8.06
CA PHE A 821 -38.95 -31.64 -7.99
C PHE A 821 -40.03 -32.71 -8.06
N SER A 822 -39.73 -33.87 -8.65
CA SER A 822 -40.49 -35.10 -8.49
C SER A 822 -39.78 -36.03 -7.51
N ALA A 823 -40.53 -36.95 -6.87
CA ALA A 823 -39.91 -37.94 -5.98
C ALA A 823 -38.92 -38.84 -6.74
N ASP A 824 -39.25 -39.17 -8.00
CA ASP A 824 -38.45 -40.04 -8.87
C ASP A 824 -37.14 -39.37 -9.33
N MET A 825 -37.10 -38.03 -9.40
CA MET A 825 -35.87 -37.28 -9.65
C MET A 825 -34.93 -37.28 -8.43
N LEU A 826 -35.48 -37.40 -7.22
CA LEU A 826 -34.74 -37.31 -5.96
C LEU A 826 -34.35 -38.68 -5.39
N VAL A 827 -34.52 -39.79 -6.13
CA VAL A 827 -34.26 -41.15 -5.66
C VAL A 827 -33.60 -42.00 -6.74
N ASN A 828 -32.37 -42.50 -6.51
CA ASN A 828 -31.76 -43.49 -7.42
C ASN A 828 -32.44 -44.86 -7.32
N GLU A 829 -32.69 -45.51 -8.47
CA GLU A 829 -33.50 -46.74 -8.61
C GLU A 829 -32.90 -48.04 -8.00
N ASN A 830 -31.74 -47.99 -7.33
CA ASN A 830 -30.91 -49.16 -6.99
C ASN A 830 -30.88 -49.51 -5.47
N ALA A 831 -32.00 -49.37 -4.75
CA ALA A 831 -32.08 -49.63 -3.31
C ALA A 831 -33.29 -50.51 -2.90
N GLY A 832 -33.04 -51.78 -2.55
CA GLY A 832 -34.02 -52.68 -1.91
C GLY A 832 -33.51 -53.17 -0.56
N VAL A 833 -34.22 -52.83 0.53
CA VAL A 833 -33.78 -53.05 1.93
C VAL A 833 -34.99 -53.40 2.82
N SER A 834 -34.78 -54.19 3.89
CA SER A 834 -35.85 -54.59 4.82
C SER A 834 -35.77 -53.90 6.19
N ALA A 835 -36.93 -53.64 6.81
CA ALA A 835 -37.01 -53.03 8.13
C ALA A 835 -36.55 -53.93 9.30
N ARG A 836 -36.21 -55.20 9.05
CA ARG A 836 -35.65 -56.09 10.09
C ARG A 836 -34.16 -55.85 10.32
N ASP A 837 -33.48 -55.22 9.36
CA ASP A 837 -32.03 -55.10 9.36
C ASP A 837 -31.54 -53.87 10.14
N TYR A 838 -32.45 -52.91 10.41
CA TYR A 838 -32.22 -51.63 11.10
C TYR A 838 -33.24 -51.42 12.26
N PRO A 839 -33.08 -52.10 13.41
CA PRO A 839 -34.08 -52.11 14.49
C PRO A 839 -34.12 -50.83 15.34
N ASP A 840 -35.28 -50.40 15.83
CA ASP A 840 -35.43 -49.20 16.68
C ASP A 840 -34.75 -49.27 18.06
N ALA A 841 -34.39 -50.48 18.52
CA ALA A 841 -33.94 -50.72 19.88
C ALA A 841 -33.11 -52.00 20.01
N VAL A 842 -32.14 -51.95 20.92
CA VAL A 842 -31.26 -53.07 21.31
C VAL A 842 -31.54 -53.49 22.75
N ARG A 843 -31.18 -54.73 23.13
CA ARG A 843 -31.27 -55.23 24.51
C ARG A 843 -29.93 -55.77 25.01
N GLN A 844 -29.48 -55.30 26.16
CA GLN A 844 -28.28 -55.78 26.86
C GLN A 844 -28.54 -55.74 28.37
N SER A 845 -27.97 -56.64 29.16
CA SER A 845 -28.11 -56.67 30.64
C SER A 845 -29.55 -56.58 31.17
N GLY A 846 -30.52 -57.13 30.42
CA GLY A 846 -31.96 -57.09 30.74
C GLY A 846 -32.68 -55.77 30.41
N GLN A 847 -31.99 -54.79 29.80
CA GLN A 847 -32.50 -53.44 29.56
C GLN A 847 -32.68 -53.16 28.07
N ARG A 848 -33.71 -52.39 27.70
CA ARG A 848 -34.00 -51.99 26.30
C ARG A 848 -33.52 -50.55 26.08
N MET A 849 -32.52 -50.37 25.23
CA MET A 849 -31.98 -49.06 24.84
C MET A 849 -32.48 -48.68 23.43
N LYS A 850 -32.76 -47.39 23.20
CA LYS A 850 -33.19 -46.90 21.88
C LYS A 850 -31.96 -46.79 20.96
N LEU A 851 -32.13 -47.13 19.69
CA LEU A 851 -31.20 -46.77 18.63
C LEU A 851 -31.70 -45.53 17.87
N SER A 852 -30.77 -44.70 17.38
CA SER A 852 -31.06 -43.72 16.34
C SER A 852 -29.99 -43.79 15.26
N TYR A 853 -30.42 -43.65 14.03
CA TYR A 853 -29.56 -43.65 12.86
C TYR A 853 -29.35 -42.19 12.43
N GLN A 854 -28.09 -41.77 12.39
CA GLN A 854 -27.67 -40.50 11.82
C GLN A 854 -26.58 -40.80 10.79
N PHE A 855 -26.63 -40.08 9.68
CA PHE A 855 -25.90 -40.43 8.47
C PHE A 855 -25.36 -39.14 7.85
N GLU A 856 -24.26 -38.68 8.42
CA GLU A 856 -23.58 -37.45 8.03
C GLU A 856 -22.13 -37.78 7.64
N PRO A 857 -21.89 -38.61 6.62
CA PRO A 857 -19.85 -39.07 6.16
C PRO A 857 -18.81 -37.96 6.26
N GLY A 858 -18.64 -37.46 7.50
CA GLY A 858 -17.65 -36.50 8.00
C GLY A 858 -17.78 -36.12 9.50
N THR A 859 -18.90 -36.38 10.20
CA THR A 859 -19.11 -35.93 11.61
C THR A 859 -18.98 -37.04 12.67
N GLU A 860 -18.75 -36.67 13.95
CA GLU A 860 -18.72 -37.65 15.06
C GLU A 860 -20.09 -38.32 15.31
N ALA A 861 -21.19 -37.70 14.87
CA ALA A 861 -22.53 -38.26 14.98
C ALA A 861 -22.85 -39.31 13.90
N ASP A 862 -22.07 -39.36 12.81
CA ASP A 862 -22.20 -40.33 11.74
C ASP A 862 -21.96 -41.76 12.27
N GLY A 863 -22.98 -42.61 12.20
CA GLY A 863 -22.97 -43.94 12.80
C GLY A 863 -24.28 -44.33 13.48
N VAL A 864 -24.27 -45.45 14.18
CA VAL A 864 -25.43 -45.94 14.96
C VAL A 864 -25.30 -45.46 16.40
N THR A 865 -26.28 -44.67 16.87
CA THR A 865 -26.23 -44.07 18.21
C THR A 865 -27.16 -44.81 19.19
N VAL A 866 -26.57 -45.35 20.27
CA VAL A 866 -27.25 -46.03 21.37
C VAL A 866 -27.58 -45.03 22.49
N HIS A 867 -28.84 -44.98 22.92
CA HIS A 867 -29.30 -44.08 23.97
C HIS A 867 -29.31 -44.80 25.33
N VAL A 868 -28.40 -44.41 26.23
CA VAL A 868 -28.12 -45.07 27.52
C VAL A 868 -28.61 -44.20 28.69
N PRO A 869 -29.50 -44.66 29.59
CA PRO A 869 -29.89 -43.87 30.76
C PRO A 869 -28.74 -43.73 31.79
N LEU A 870 -28.61 -42.54 32.39
CA LEU A 870 -27.49 -42.23 33.31
C LEU A 870 -27.36 -43.22 34.49
N GLN A 871 -28.47 -43.65 35.09
CA GLN A 871 -28.51 -44.50 36.29
C GLN A 871 -27.97 -45.92 36.06
N VAL A 872 -27.77 -46.33 34.80
CA VAL A 872 -27.36 -47.68 34.41
C VAL A 872 -26.05 -47.68 33.62
N LEU A 873 -25.42 -46.52 33.45
CA LEU A 873 -24.20 -46.33 32.66
C LEU A 873 -23.05 -47.27 33.09
N ASN A 874 -22.85 -47.47 34.39
CA ASN A 874 -21.83 -48.38 34.93
C ASN A 874 -22.21 -49.88 34.84
N GLN A 875 -23.42 -50.21 34.36
CA GLN A 875 -23.87 -51.58 34.08
C GLN A 875 -23.80 -51.96 32.58
N VAL A 876 -23.57 -50.99 31.70
CA VAL A 876 -23.43 -51.20 30.25
C VAL A 876 -21.95 -51.44 29.93
N ASN A 877 -21.67 -52.48 29.15
CA ASN A 877 -20.33 -52.79 28.64
C ASN A 877 -20.35 -52.80 27.10
N GLY A 878 -19.18 -52.74 26.46
CA GLY A 878 -19.09 -52.72 24.99
C GLY A 878 -19.42 -54.06 24.31
N ALA A 879 -19.49 -55.16 25.07
CA ALA A 879 -19.62 -56.51 24.52
C ALA A 879 -21.02 -56.74 23.92
N GLY A 880 -21.07 -57.09 22.63
CA GLY A 880 -22.29 -57.22 21.84
C GLY A 880 -22.64 -55.97 21.01
N PHE A 881 -22.05 -54.80 21.30
CA PHE A 881 -22.14 -53.63 20.42
C PHE A 881 -21.08 -53.65 19.31
N ASP A 882 -19.96 -54.33 19.56
CA ASP A 882 -18.90 -54.65 18.60
C ASP A 882 -19.39 -55.44 17.38
N TRP A 883 -20.56 -56.08 17.47
CA TRP A 883 -21.22 -56.79 16.36
C TRP A 883 -22.16 -55.94 15.50
N GLN A 884 -22.39 -54.65 15.82
CA GLN A 884 -23.34 -53.79 15.10
C GLN A 884 -24.79 -54.34 14.98
N ILE A 885 -25.66 -53.54 14.35
CA ILE A 885 -26.97 -53.99 13.83
C ILE A 885 -26.82 -54.94 12.63
N PRO A 886 -27.81 -55.79 12.30
CA PRO A 886 -27.71 -56.73 11.18
C PRO A 886 -27.31 -56.08 9.85
N GLY A 887 -27.94 -54.96 9.48
CA GLY A 887 -27.73 -54.25 8.21
C GLY A 887 -26.40 -53.53 8.04
N LEU A 888 -25.45 -53.64 8.99
CA LEU A 888 -24.08 -53.10 8.88
C LEU A 888 -22.99 -54.13 9.17
N ARG A 889 -23.35 -55.41 9.40
CA ARG A 889 -22.38 -56.46 9.78
C ARG A 889 -21.42 -56.85 8.66
N GLU A 890 -21.95 -56.99 7.44
CA GLU A 890 -21.13 -57.36 6.28
C GLU A 890 -20.07 -56.29 6.00
N ASP A 891 -20.44 -55.01 6.07
CA ASP A 891 -19.52 -53.88 5.89
C ASP A 891 -18.51 -53.78 7.03
N LEU A 892 -18.92 -53.95 8.30
CA LEU A 892 -18.02 -53.95 9.45
C LEU A 892 -16.97 -55.07 9.35
N VAL A 893 -17.39 -56.30 9.07
CA VAL A 893 -16.46 -57.43 8.90
C VAL A 893 -15.58 -57.23 7.66
N THR A 894 -16.13 -56.71 6.57
CA THR A 894 -15.35 -56.37 5.37
C THR A 894 -14.32 -55.28 5.65
N ALA A 895 -14.65 -54.27 6.46
CA ALA A 895 -13.74 -53.21 6.87
C ALA A 895 -12.62 -53.72 7.78
N LEU A 896 -12.92 -54.61 8.73
CA LEU A 896 -11.94 -55.28 9.58
C LEU A 896 -10.97 -56.13 8.74
N ILE A 897 -11.47 -56.98 7.84
CA ILE A 897 -10.62 -57.77 6.91
C ILE A 897 -9.80 -56.83 6.00
N ARG A 898 -10.32 -55.64 5.67
CA ARG A 898 -9.59 -54.62 4.91
C ARG A 898 -8.51 -53.90 5.72
N SER A 899 -8.64 -53.71 7.03
CA SER A 899 -7.63 -53.02 7.84
C SER A 899 -6.40 -53.87 8.16
N LEU A 900 -6.47 -55.19 7.97
CA LEU A 900 -5.32 -56.08 8.06
C LEU A 900 -4.14 -55.62 7.18
N PRO A 901 -2.88 -55.71 7.68
CA PRO A 901 -1.68 -55.46 6.91
C PRO A 901 -1.63 -56.23 5.58
N LYS A 902 -1.10 -55.57 4.54
CA LYS A 902 -1.06 -56.06 3.14
C LYS A 902 -0.50 -57.48 2.96
N GLN A 903 0.34 -57.97 3.89
CA GLN A 903 0.87 -59.34 3.87
C GLN A 903 -0.17 -60.38 4.31
N LEU A 904 -0.90 -60.12 5.39
CA LEU A 904 -1.97 -60.99 5.90
C LEU A 904 -3.24 -60.89 5.03
N ARG A 905 -3.65 -59.66 4.68
CA ARG A 905 -4.87 -59.37 3.92
C ARG A 905 -4.95 -60.09 2.57
N ARG A 906 -3.82 -60.39 1.92
CA ARG A 906 -3.78 -61.08 0.62
C ARG A 906 -4.40 -62.48 0.65
N ASN A 907 -4.46 -63.13 1.81
CA ASN A 907 -5.05 -64.46 1.97
C ASN A 907 -6.59 -64.42 2.09
N PHE A 908 -7.17 -63.22 2.24
CA PHE A 908 -8.60 -62.97 2.47
C PHE A 908 -9.21 -62.10 1.35
N VAL A 909 -8.75 -62.28 0.11
CA VAL A 909 -9.25 -61.54 -1.07
C VAL A 909 -10.15 -62.45 -1.91
N PRO A 910 -11.38 -62.05 -2.28
CA PRO A 910 -12.05 -60.78 -1.98
C PRO A 910 -12.60 -60.72 -0.55
N ALA A 911 -12.30 -59.64 0.19
CA ALA A 911 -12.72 -59.47 1.59
C ALA A 911 -14.24 -59.64 1.84
N PRO A 912 -15.17 -59.15 0.99
CA PRO A 912 -16.60 -59.37 1.19
C PRO A 912 -17.01 -60.85 1.16
N ASN A 913 -16.32 -61.68 0.38
CA ASN A 913 -16.64 -63.11 0.28
C ASN A 913 -16.27 -63.84 1.59
N PHE A 914 -15.12 -63.49 2.17
CA PHE A 914 -14.73 -63.99 3.49
C PHE A 914 -15.62 -63.42 4.60
N ALA A 915 -16.04 -62.15 4.51
CA ALA A 915 -16.99 -61.56 5.46
C ALA A 915 -18.32 -62.34 5.51
N LYS A 916 -18.91 -62.64 4.34
CA LYS A 916 -20.10 -63.51 4.25
C LYS A 916 -19.86 -64.89 4.82
N ALA A 917 -18.79 -65.56 4.39
CA ALA A 917 -18.49 -66.93 4.81
C ALA A 917 -18.24 -67.07 6.33
N VAL A 918 -17.76 -66.02 7.00
CA VAL A 918 -17.67 -65.97 8.48
C VAL A 918 -19.05 -65.71 9.09
N LEU A 919 -19.79 -64.71 8.59
CA LEU A 919 -21.12 -64.35 9.11
C LEU A 919 -22.17 -65.47 8.98
N GLU A 920 -21.99 -66.41 8.06
CA GLU A 920 -22.80 -67.64 7.94
C GLU A 920 -22.48 -68.72 8.99
N ARG A 921 -21.35 -68.61 9.71
CA ARG A 921 -20.84 -69.65 10.64
C ARG A 921 -20.84 -69.21 12.11
N VAL A 922 -20.71 -67.91 12.37
CA VAL A 922 -20.71 -67.33 13.71
C VAL A 922 -22.13 -67.01 14.17
N THR A 923 -22.36 -67.02 15.49
CA THR A 923 -23.60 -66.45 16.07
C THR A 923 -23.28 -65.04 16.59
N PRO A 924 -23.76 -63.95 15.94
CA PRO A 924 -23.40 -62.60 16.36
C PRO A 924 -23.75 -62.32 17.83
N GLY A 925 -22.75 -61.93 18.61
CA GLY A 925 -22.88 -61.65 20.04
C GLY A 925 -22.72 -62.84 21.00
N SER A 926 -22.32 -64.03 20.53
CA SER A 926 -21.95 -65.14 21.44
C SER A 926 -20.55 -64.99 22.06
N GLU A 927 -19.68 -64.24 21.41
CA GLU A 927 -18.28 -63.95 21.77
C GLU A 927 -17.86 -62.62 21.12
N PRO A 928 -16.70 -62.01 21.45
CA PRO A 928 -16.24 -60.77 20.80
C PRO A 928 -15.96 -60.97 19.30
N ILE A 929 -16.26 -59.95 18.48
CA ILE A 929 -16.19 -60.05 17.02
C ILE A 929 -14.79 -60.42 16.50
N LEU A 930 -13.72 -59.94 17.13
CA LEU A 930 -12.34 -60.27 16.74
C LEU A 930 -11.97 -61.73 17.07
N ASP A 931 -12.48 -62.31 18.16
CA ASP A 931 -12.22 -63.70 18.52
C ASP A 931 -12.91 -64.67 17.55
N ALA A 932 -14.14 -64.35 17.18
CA ALA A 932 -14.87 -65.06 16.14
C ALA A 932 -14.16 -64.95 14.77
N LEU A 933 -13.69 -63.75 14.40
CA LEU A 933 -12.96 -63.54 13.14
C LEU A 933 -11.61 -64.26 13.11
N GLU A 934 -10.81 -64.15 14.16
CA GLU A 934 -9.52 -64.84 14.26
C GLU A 934 -9.68 -66.36 14.16
N ARG A 935 -10.66 -66.94 14.86
CA ARG A 935 -10.94 -68.38 14.77
C ARG A 935 -11.42 -68.80 13.38
N GLU A 936 -12.46 -68.17 12.84
CA GLU A 936 -13.05 -68.63 11.58
C GLU A 936 -12.13 -68.36 10.37
N LEU A 937 -11.45 -67.22 10.31
CA LEU A 937 -10.50 -66.91 9.23
C LEU A 937 -9.26 -67.82 9.29
N HIS A 938 -8.80 -68.18 10.49
CA HIS A 938 -7.77 -69.21 10.66
C HIS A 938 -8.29 -70.58 10.21
N GLY A 939 -9.50 -70.97 10.61
CA GLY A 939 -10.15 -72.23 10.20
C GLY A 939 -10.40 -72.33 8.69
N MET A 940 -10.57 -71.21 7.99
CA MET A 940 -10.76 -71.17 6.53
C MET A 940 -9.45 -71.18 5.72
N THR A 941 -8.34 -70.69 6.27
CA THR A 941 -7.11 -70.42 5.48
C THR A 941 -5.81 -70.96 6.06
N GLY A 942 -5.81 -71.43 7.32
CA GLY A 942 -4.60 -71.79 8.07
C GLY A 942 -3.73 -70.60 8.50
N VAL A 943 -4.06 -69.37 8.11
CA VAL A 943 -3.29 -68.17 8.48
C VAL A 943 -3.67 -67.72 9.88
N VAL A 944 -2.70 -67.62 10.79
CA VAL A 944 -2.91 -67.01 12.11
C VAL A 944 -2.89 -65.49 11.95
N ILE A 945 -3.95 -64.83 12.40
CA ILE A 945 -4.00 -63.37 12.52
C ILE A 945 -3.69 -63.03 13.98
N PRO A 946 -2.55 -62.37 14.30
CA PRO A 946 -2.32 -61.89 15.66
C PRO A 946 -3.22 -60.68 15.94
N ARG A 947 -3.72 -60.56 17.18
CA ARG A 947 -4.65 -59.47 17.59
C ARG A 947 -4.16 -58.07 17.21
N GLU A 948 -2.84 -57.85 17.30
CA GLU A 948 -2.13 -56.61 16.94
C GLU A 948 -2.27 -56.22 15.45
N ALA A 949 -2.66 -57.15 14.57
CA ALA A 949 -2.82 -56.89 13.14
C ALA A 949 -4.18 -56.23 12.78
N TRP A 950 -5.12 -56.13 13.71
CA TRP A 950 -6.40 -55.43 13.46
C TRP A 950 -6.25 -53.93 13.72
N SER A 951 -5.98 -53.17 12.66
CA SER A 951 -6.05 -51.70 12.70
C SER A 951 -7.52 -51.24 12.83
N LEU A 952 -8.03 -51.21 14.06
CA LEU A 952 -9.38 -50.72 14.38
C LEU A 952 -9.54 -49.23 14.05
N ASP A 953 -8.46 -48.47 14.15
CA ASP A 953 -8.30 -47.08 13.72
C ASP A 953 -8.69 -46.85 12.25
N GLN A 954 -8.46 -47.84 11.38
CA GLN A 954 -8.78 -47.80 9.95
C GLN A 954 -10.21 -48.27 9.61
N VAL A 955 -10.99 -48.76 10.60
CA VAL A 955 -12.42 -49.06 10.39
C VAL A 955 -13.20 -47.74 10.33
N PRO A 956 -13.95 -47.45 9.25
CA PRO A 956 -14.71 -46.21 9.11
C PRO A 956 -15.62 -45.89 10.29
N ASP A 957 -15.63 -44.63 10.72
CA ASP A 957 -16.29 -44.18 11.95
C ASP A 957 -17.80 -44.43 12.02
N HIS A 958 -18.49 -44.52 10.89
CA HIS A 958 -19.93 -44.84 10.82
C HIS A 958 -20.27 -46.32 11.06
N LEU A 959 -19.27 -47.21 10.99
CA LEU A 959 -19.41 -48.62 11.35
C LEU A 959 -19.19 -48.83 12.86
N ARG A 960 -18.54 -47.88 13.55
CA ARG A 960 -18.45 -47.83 15.02
C ARG A 960 -19.78 -47.35 15.61
N VAL A 961 -20.02 -47.72 16.87
CA VAL A 961 -21.24 -47.35 17.62
C VAL A 961 -20.97 -46.11 18.48
N THR A 962 -21.87 -45.14 18.43
CA THR A 962 -21.85 -43.95 19.29
C THR A 962 -22.73 -44.21 20.52
N TYR A 963 -22.30 -43.77 21.70
CA TYR A 963 -23.05 -43.88 22.94
C TYR A 963 -23.49 -42.48 23.39
N ARG A 964 -24.80 -42.26 23.52
CA ARG A 964 -25.40 -41.00 23.97
C ARG A 964 -26.11 -41.24 25.31
N VAL A 965 -25.59 -40.66 26.39
CA VAL A 965 -26.22 -40.79 27.71
C VAL A 965 -27.32 -39.76 27.90
N VAL A 966 -28.45 -40.20 28.47
CA VAL A 966 -29.64 -39.39 28.67
C VAL A 966 -30.09 -39.30 30.13
N ASP A 967 -30.72 -38.17 30.48
CA ASP A 967 -31.34 -37.94 31.78
C ASP A 967 -32.75 -38.56 31.89
N GLU A 968 -33.39 -38.43 33.06
CA GLU A 968 -34.75 -38.93 33.31
C GLU A 968 -35.83 -38.31 32.40
N ARG A 969 -35.54 -37.16 31.80
CA ARG A 969 -36.39 -36.48 30.82
C ARG A 969 -36.00 -36.82 29.38
N LYS A 970 -35.14 -37.83 29.20
CA LYS A 970 -34.58 -38.32 27.92
C LYS A 970 -33.77 -37.29 27.14
N ARG A 971 -33.23 -36.26 27.82
CA ARG A 971 -32.37 -35.24 27.21
C ARG A 971 -30.91 -35.72 27.21
N PRO A 972 -30.11 -35.44 26.16
CA PRO A 972 -28.70 -35.80 26.14
C PRO A 972 -27.93 -35.09 27.27
N VAL A 973 -27.01 -35.82 27.89
CA VAL A 973 -26.12 -35.37 28.97
C VAL A 973 -24.67 -35.32 28.50
N ALA A 974 -24.26 -36.33 27.73
CA ALA A 974 -23.00 -36.39 26.97
C ALA A 974 -23.11 -37.45 25.88
N GLU A 975 -22.24 -37.39 24.88
CA GLU A 975 -22.08 -38.43 23.85
C GLU A 975 -20.61 -38.61 23.45
N ASP A 976 -20.28 -39.81 22.99
CA ASP A 976 -18.91 -40.29 22.72
C ASP A 976 -18.95 -41.59 21.90
N LYS A 977 -17.85 -41.97 21.24
CA LYS A 977 -17.68 -43.33 20.68
C LYS A 977 -16.94 -44.27 21.65
N ASP A 978 -16.18 -43.73 22.61
CA ASP A 978 -15.65 -44.49 23.74
C ASP A 978 -16.63 -44.41 24.94
N LEU A 979 -17.35 -45.52 25.18
CA LEU A 979 -18.25 -45.70 26.32
C LEU A 979 -17.52 -45.50 27.67
N ASP A 980 -16.25 -45.85 27.77
CA ASP A 980 -15.47 -45.77 29.00
C ASP A 980 -14.81 -44.38 29.16
N ALA A 981 -14.58 -43.61 28.09
CA ALA A 981 -14.37 -42.15 28.17
C ALA A 981 -15.63 -41.43 28.67
N LEU A 982 -16.80 -41.83 28.17
CA LEU A 982 -18.07 -41.25 28.59
C LEU A 982 -18.36 -41.55 30.08
N LYS A 983 -18.13 -42.78 30.56
CA LYS A 983 -18.15 -43.12 32.00
C LYS A 983 -17.21 -42.21 32.80
N ARG A 984 -15.93 -42.10 32.40
CA ARG A 984 -14.94 -41.21 33.06
C ARG A 984 -15.44 -39.77 33.16
N ARG A 985 -16.08 -39.25 32.10
CA ARG A 985 -16.61 -37.88 32.03
C ARG A 985 -17.87 -37.65 32.87
N LEU A 986 -18.71 -38.67 33.09
CA LEU A 986 -19.96 -38.55 33.87
C LEU A 986 -19.85 -39.06 35.32
N ALA A 987 -18.77 -39.74 35.69
CA ALA A 987 -18.46 -40.21 37.04
C ALA A 987 -18.75 -39.17 38.16
N PRO A 988 -18.35 -37.88 38.09
CA PRO A 988 -18.65 -36.91 39.15
C PRO A 988 -20.15 -36.67 39.36
N ARG A 989 -20.92 -36.74 38.27
CA ARG A 989 -22.38 -36.56 38.29
C ARG A 989 -23.09 -37.81 38.80
N LEU A 990 -22.53 -38.98 38.52
CA LEU A 990 -23.01 -40.24 39.09
C LEU A 990 -22.71 -40.32 40.60
N ARG A 991 -21.52 -39.88 41.06
CA ARG A 991 -21.15 -39.80 42.49
C ARG A 991 -22.12 -38.96 43.32
N ALA A 992 -22.60 -37.83 42.80
CA ALA A 992 -23.64 -37.05 43.47
C ALA A 992 -24.92 -37.89 43.73
N THR A 993 -25.37 -38.66 42.72
CA THR A 993 -26.52 -39.58 42.84
C THR A 993 -26.20 -40.81 43.72
N LEU A 994 -24.94 -41.23 43.84
CA LEU A 994 -24.52 -42.29 44.76
C LEU A 994 -24.63 -41.85 46.23
N SER A 995 -24.13 -40.67 46.59
CA SER A 995 -24.16 -40.19 47.98
C SER A 995 -25.57 -39.81 48.46
N GLU A 996 -26.46 -39.31 47.59
CA GLU A 996 -27.88 -39.13 47.95
C GLU A 996 -28.56 -40.45 48.36
N ALA A 997 -28.23 -41.56 47.70
CA ALA A 997 -28.81 -42.87 47.96
C ALA A 997 -28.21 -43.59 49.18
N ALA A 998 -26.95 -43.33 49.53
CA ALA A 998 -26.17 -44.08 50.53
C ALA A 998 -26.19 -43.46 51.95
N THR A 999 -27.29 -42.80 52.32
CA THR A 999 -27.43 -42.02 53.57
C THR A 999 -27.35 -42.92 54.83
N GLY A 1000 -26.14 -43.07 55.37
CA GLY A 1000 -25.88 -43.79 56.63
C GLY A 1000 -24.47 -44.37 56.81
N LEU A 1001 -23.72 -44.59 55.72
CA LEU A 1001 -22.34 -45.10 55.79
C LEU A 1001 -21.26 -44.01 55.75
N GLU A 1002 -21.53 -42.88 55.09
CA GLU A 1002 -20.58 -41.76 55.07
C GLU A 1002 -20.43 -41.13 56.46
N ARG A 1003 -19.18 -40.87 56.87
CA ARG A 1003 -18.80 -40.31 58.17
C ARG A 1003 -17.66 -39.33 57.96
N GLU A 1004 -17.66 -38.21 58.67
CA GLU A 1004 -16.56 -37.24 58.64
C GLU A 1004 -16.02 -36.96 60.06
N GLY A 1005 -14.84 -36.35 60.16
CA GLY A 1005 -14.27 -35.90 61.43
C GLY A 1005 -13.59 -36.99 62.28
N LEU A 1006 -13.24 -38.14 61.70
CA LEU A 1006 -12.64 -39.26 62.44
C LEU A 1006 -11.17 -38.95 62.79
N THR A 1007 -10.84 -38.93 64.09
CA THR A 1007 -9.45 -38.87 64.59
C THR A 1007 -8.97 -40.21 65.16
N GLY A 1008 -9.87 -41.19 65.27
CA GLY A 1008 -9.62 -42.58 65.65
C GLY A 1008 -10.72 -43.47 65.05
N TRP A 1009 -10.54 -44.79 65.07
CA TRP A 1009 -11.47 -45.73 64.45
C TRP A 1009 -12.75 -45.89 65.29
N THR A 1010 -13.86 -45.31 64.83
CA THR A 1010 -15.17 -45.32 65.53
C THR A 1010 -16.33 -45.76 64.62
N ILE A 1011 -16.01 -46.45 63.52
CA ILE A 1011 -16.93 -46.84 62.44
C ILE A 1011 -17.28 -48.34 62.43
N GLY A 1012 -16.76 -49.14 63.36
CA GLY A 1012 -17.05 -50.57 63.47
C GLY A 1012 -16.29 -51.41 62.43
N THR A 1013 -16.98 -52.01 61.47
CA THR A 1013 -16.38 -52.75 60.35
C THR A 1013 -16.79 -52.10 59.04
N LEU A 1014 -15.82 -51.77 58.19
CA LEU A 1014 -16.08 -51.14 56.89
C LEU A 1014 -16.29 -52.21 55.81
N PRO A 1015 -17.50 -52.37 55.22
CA PRO A 1015 -17.76 -53.40 54.23
C PRO A 1015 -17.04 -53.09 52.91
N LYS A 1016 -16.46 -54.10 52.25
CA LYS A 1016 -15.71 -53.86 51.01
C LYS A 1016 -16.58 -53.49 49.80
N VAL A 1017 -17.89 -53.75 49.84
CA VAL A 1017 -18.86 -53.41 48.78
C VAL A 1017 -20.18 -53.00 49.42
N PHE A 1018 -20.89 -52.04 48.81
CA PHE A 1018 -22.23 -51.60 49.17
C PHE A 1018 -23.16 -51.69 47.95
N GLU A 1019 -24.38 -52.24 48.12
CA GLU A 1019 -25.33 -52.48 47.03
C GLU A 1019 -26.77 -52.13 47.45
N GLN A 1020 -27.51 -51.42 46.59
CA GLN A 1020 -28.90 -51.01 46.86
C GLN A 1020 -29.73 -50.90 45.57
N GLY A 1021 -30.64 -51.84 45.34
CA GLY A 1021 -31.51 -51.85 44.15
C GLY A 1021 -30.75 -52.12 42.85
N ARG A 1022 -30.35 -51.07 42.13
CA ARG A 1022 -29.44 -51.13 40.96
C ARG A 1022 -28.10 -50.43 41.20
N LEU A 1023 -27.90 -49.88 42.39
CA LEU A 1023 -26.70 -49.16 42.80
C LEU A 1023 -25.64 -50.13 43.34
N ARG A 1024 -24.36 -49.88 43.03
CA ARG A 1024 -23.20 -50.60 43.58
C ARG A 1024 -22.03 -49.63 43.78
N ALA A 1025 -21.40 -49.67 44.95
CA ALA A 1025 -20.31 -48.77 45.35
C ALA A 1025 -19.31 -49.48 46.29
N TYR A 1026 -18.17 -48.82 46.54
CA TYR A 1026 -17.03 -49.35 47.28
C TYR A 1026 -16.56 -48.31 48.32
N PRO A 1027 -16.88 -48.43 49.61
CA PRO A 1027 -16.52 -47.42 50.60
C PRO A 1027 -15.07 -47.60 51.09
N ALA A 1028 -14.38 -46.48 51.34
CA ALA A 1028 -13.03 -46.45 51.91
C ALA A 1028 -12.86 -45.31 52.92
N LEU A 1029 -11.82 -45.39 53.74
CA LEU A 1029 -11.30 -44.22 54.46
C LEU A 1029 -10.74 -43.19 53.46
N VAL A 1030 -10.79 -41.90 53.82
CA VAL A 1030 -10.27 -40.78 53.02
C VAL A 1030 -9.53 -39.80 53.93
N ASP A 1031 -8.30 -39.44 53.57
CA ASP A 1031 -7.51 -38.41 54.26
C ASP A 1031 -8.16 -37.02 54.10
N ARG A 1032 -8.45 -36.33 55.22
CA ARG A 1032 -8.96 -34.95 55.27
C ARG A 1032 -7.99 -33.99 56.00
N GLY A 1033 -6.72 -34.35 56.12
CA GLY A 1033 -5.66 -33.51 56.72
C GLY A 1033 -5.61 -33.62 58.25
N ASP A 1034 -6.54 -32.99 58.95
CA ASP A 1034 -6.64 -33.04 60.42
C ASP A 1034 -7.56 -34.16 60.92
N THR A 1035 -8.32 -34.77 60.02
CA THR A 1035 -9.25 -35.88 60.29
C THR A 1035 -9.28 -36.87 59.13
N VAL A 1036 -10.06 -37.93 59.27
CA VAL A 1036 -10.36 -38.94 58.24
C VAL A 1036 -11.87 -38.99 58.02
N ALA A 1037 -12.30 -39.30 56.80
CA ALA A 1037 -13.70 -39.53 56.44
C ALA A 1037 -13.91 -40.95 55.89
N VAL A 1038 -15.17 -41.37 55.75
CA VAL A 1038 -15.61 -42.52 54.95
C VAL A 1038 -16.38 -41.99 53.75
N SER A 1039 -16.03 -42.44 52.54
CA SER A 1039 -16.70 -42.01 51.30
C SER A 1039 -16.85 -43.16 50.30
N MET A 1040 -17.83 -43.04 49.41
CA MET A 1040 -18.16 -44.04 48.38
C MET A 1040 -17.34 -43.85 47.09
N PHE A 1041 -16.74 -44.92 46.58
CA PHE A 1041 -16.03 -44.97 45.30
C PHE A 1041 -16.72 -45.89 44.29
N GLU A 1042 -16.43 -45.72 43.00
CA GLU A 1042 -17.03 -46.51 41.91
C GLU A 1042 -16.23 -47.78 41.59
N THR A 1043 -14.97 -47.85 42.02
CA THR A 1043 -14.07 -48.96 41.69
C THR A 1043 -13.25 -49.45 42.91
N PRO A 1044 -12.86 -50.75 42.94
CA PRO A 1044 -11.95 -51.27 43.97
C PRO A 1044 -10.58 -50.57 43.98
N VAL A 1045 -10.08 -50.11 42.83
CA VAL A 1045 -8.75 -49.48 42.72
C VAL A 1045 -8.73 -48.10 43.38
N GLU A 1046 -9.79 -47.31 43.22
CA GLU A 1046 -9.96 -46.06 43.96
C GLU A 1046 -10.13 -46.33 45.46
N GLN A 1047 -10.92 -47.35 45.82
CA GLN A 1047 -11.14 -47.78 47.19
C GLN A 1047 -9.82 -48.14 47.90
N GLU A 1048 -8.97 -48.99 47.29
CA GLU A 1048 -7.68 -49.40 47.85
C GLU A 1048 -6.73 -48.22 48.07
N ARG A 1049 -6.64 -47.30 47.10
CA ARG A 1049 -5.80 -46.09 47.19
C ARG A 1049 -6.27 -45.15 48.30
N ALA A 1050 -7.57 -44.86 48.35
CA ALA A 1050 -8.15 -44.00 49.37
C ALA A 1050 -7.97 -44.63 50.76
N MET A 1051 -8.29 -45.91 50.91
CA MET A 1051 -8.16 -46.67 52.15
C MET A 1051 -6.72 -46.62 52.69
N TRP A 1052 -5.71 -46.79 51.82
CA TRP A 1052 -4.31 -46.69 52.22
C TRP A 1052 -3.97 -45.30 52.80
N ALA A 1053 -4.29 -44.22 52.09
CA ALA A 1053 -4.01 -42.86 52.55
C ALA A 1053 -4.78 -42.49 53.83
N GLY A 1054 -6.06 -42.89 53.92
CA GLY A 1054 -6.91 -42.69 55.10
C GLY A 1054 -6.42 -43.48 56.31
N THR A 1055 -6.00 -44.74 56.14
CA THR A 1055 -5.38 -45.53 57.21
C THR A 1055 -4.07 -44.91 57.69
N ARG A 1056 -3.17 -44.48 56.79
CA ARG A 1056 -1.95 -43.74 57.16
C ARG A 1056 -2.26 -42.50 58.01
N ARG A 1057 -3.23 -41.68 57.58
CA ARG A 1057 -3.66 -40.49 58.34
C ARG A 1057 -4.14 -40.87 59.74
N LEU A 1058 -5.04 -41.85 59.85
CA LEU A 1058 -5.63 -42.28 61.12
C LEU A 1058 -4.56 -42.75 62.11
N LEU A 1059 -3.58 -43.52 61.64
CA LEU A 1059 -2.48 -44.04 62.45
C LEU A 1059 -1.55 -42.91 62.93
N LEU A 1060 -1.32 -41.88 62.10
CA LEU A 1060 -0.51 -40.71 62.46
C LEU A 1060 -1.25 -39.77 63.44
N LEU A 1061 -2.56 -39.56 63.27
CA LEU A 1061 -3.38 -38.80 64.22
C LEU A 1061 -3.41 -39.45 65.61
N GLY A 1062 -3.45 -40.79 65.66
CA GLY A 1062 -3.35 -41.56 66.90
C GLY A 1062 -1.93 -41.70 67.48
N SER A 1063 -0.89 -41.10 66.89
CA SER A 1063 0.51 -41.31 67.26
C SER A 1063 1.26 -40.02 67.58
N VAL A 1064 2.21 -40.09 68.51
CA VAL A 1064 3.10 -38.95 68.78
C VAL A 1064 4.12 -38.82 67.65
N ASN A 1065 3.90 -37.86 66.76
CA ASN A 1065 4.77 -37.57 65.62
C ASN A 1065 6.23 -37.33 66.09
N PRO A 1066 7.21 -38.15 65.67
CA PRO A 1066 8.59 -38.09 66.15
C PRO A 1066 9.39 -36.88 65.62
N ALA A 1067 8.88 -36.18 64.60
CA ALA A 1067 9.47 -35.00 63.95
C ALA A 1067 10.16 -34.03 64.92
N LYS A 1068 9.42 -33.55 65.92
CA LYS A 1068 9.88 -32.50 66.86
C LYS A 1068 11.02 -32.97 67.77
N SER A 1069 11.11 -34.27 68.02
CA SER A 1069 12.19 -34.88 68.82
C SER A 1069 13.43 -35.15 67.98
N ILE A 1070 13.26 -35.67 66.76
CA ILE A 1070 14.36 -35.89 65.80
C ILE A 1070 15.04 -34.56 65.45
N LEU A 1071 14.25 -33.53 65.11
CA LEU A 1071 14.75 -32.18 64.79
C LEU A 1071 15.64 -31.59 65.89
N ARG A 1072 15.37 -31.87 67.18
CA ARG A 1072 16.21 -31.36 68.27
C ARG A 1072 17.63 -31.92 68.21
N GLY A 1073 17.77 -33.23 67.94
CA GLY A 1073 19.05 -33.95 67.95
C GLY A 1073 19.97 -33.72 66.75
N LEU A 1074 19.51 -33.10 65.67
CA LEU A 1074 20.33 -32.85 64.47
C LEU A 1074 21.40 -31.77 64.69
N SER A 1075 22.52 -31.86 63.97
CA SER A 1075 23.58 -30.83 63.98
C SER A 1075 23.11 -29.54 63.28
N THR A 1076 23.82 -28.42 63.52
CA THR A 1076 23.54 -27.13 62.87
C THR A 1076 23.64 -27.22 61.35
N THR A 1077 24.59 -27.97 60.81
CA THR A 1077 24.77 -28.18 59.37
C THR A 1077 23.59 -28.93 58.76
N GLN A 1078 23.14 -30.01 59.40
CA GLN A 1078 21.95 -30.77 58.96
C GLN A 1078 20.68 -29.92 59.04
N LYS A 1079 20.52 -29.12 60.10
CA LYS A 1079 19.41 -28.16 60.24
C LYS A 1079 19.41 -27.11 59.12
N LEU A 1080 20.58 -26.66 58.67
CA LEU A 1080 20.72 -25.72 57.55
C LEU A 1080 20.47 -26.36 56.17
N ALA A 1081 20.84 -27.63 55.97
CA ALA A 1081 20.49 -28.37 54.75
C ALA A 1081 18.97 -28.56 54.64
N LEU A 1082 18.32 -28.99 55.74
CA LEU A 1082 16.88 -29.21 55.79
C LEU A 1082 16.06 -27.92 55.69
N SER A 1083 16.58 -26.76 56.14
CA SER A 1083 15.87 -25.48 56.03
C SER A 1083 15.83 -24.89 54.62
N ARG A 1084 16.56 -25.47 53.66
CA ARG A 1084 16.53 -25.11 52.22
C ARG A 1084 15.63 -26.03 51.39
N SER A 1085 14.86 -26.91 52.04
CA SER A 1085 13.93 -27.83 51.38
C SER A 1085 12.77 -27.10 50.68
N PRO A 1086 12.30 -27.58 49.50
CA PRO A 1086 11.14 -27.00 48.81
C PRO A 1086 9.83 -27.14 49.59
N HIS A 1087 9.79 -27.91 50.70
CA HIS A 1087 8.62 -28.07 51.57
C HIS A 1087 8.21 -26.78 52.33
N GLY A 1088 8.95 -25.67 52.20
CA GLY A 1088 8.63 -24.36 52.78
C GLY A 1088 8.79 -24.26 54.31
N SER A 1089 8.74 -25.38 55.03
CA SER A 1089 9.11 -25.47 56.44
C SER A 1089 9.79 -26.81 56.75
N ALA A 1090 10.66 -26.82 57.75
CA ALA A 1090 11.28 -28.05 58.24
C ALA A 1090 10.21 -29.04 58.74
N THR A 1091 9.16 -28.55 59.42
CA THR A 1091 8.05 -29.38 59.93
C THR A 1091 7.38 -30.18 58.81
N ALA A 1092 7.00 -29.54 57.71
CA ALA A 1092 6.35 -30.21 56.57
C ALA A 1092 7.25 -31.24 55.85
N LEU A 1093 8.58 -31.14 56.01
CA LEU A 1093 9.51 -32.20 55.57
C LEU A 1093 9.56 -33.37 56.55
N PHE A 1094 9.55 -33.12 57.86
CA PHE A 1094 9.49 -34.20 58.85
C PHE A 1094 8.14 -34.94 58.84
N ASP A 1095 7.04 -34.25 58.55
CA ASP A 1095 5.72 -34.85 58.44
C ASP A 1095 5.63 -35.78 57.21
N ASP A 1096 6.28 -35.40 56.10
CA ASP A 1096 6.48 -36.29 54.93
C ASP A 1096 7.42 -37.46 55.25
N CYS A 1097 8.49 -37.24 56.04
CA CYS A 1097 9.33 -38.34 56.52
C CYS A 1097 8.56 -39.33 57.41
N ALA A 1098 7.67 -38.83 58.27
CA ALA A 1098 6.82 -39.65 59.15
C ALA A 1098 5.71 -40.39 58.37
N ALA A 1099 5.15 -39.77 57.32
CA ALA A 1099 4.22 -40.42 56.40
C ALA A 1099 4.89 -41.57 55.63
N CYS A 1100 6.08 -41.34 55.07
CA CYS A 1100 6.89 -42.36 54.41
C CYS A 1100 7.28 -43.53 55.35
N ALA A 1101 7.61 -43.21 56.61
CA ALA A 1101 7.87 -44.21 57.65
C ALA A 1101 6.61 -45.02 58.02
N ALA A 1102 5.46 -44.37 58.14
CA ALA A 1102 4.18 -45.04 58.37
C ALA A 1102 3.79 -45.95 57.20
N ASP A 1103 3.96 -45.51 55.95
CA ASP A 1103 3.69 -46.34 54.76
C ASP A 1103 4.56 -47.59 54.69
N LYS A 1104 5.83 -47.51 55.10
CA LYS A 1104 6.68 -48.69 55.27
C LYS A 1104 6.08 -49.65 56.30
N LEU A 1105 5.76 -49.18 57.49
CA LEU A 1105 5.28 -50.04 58.59
C LEU A 1105 3.88 -50.63 58.31
N ILE A 1106 3.02 -49.88 57.61
CA ILE A 1106 1.73 -50.40 57.11
C ILE A 1106 1.96 -51.52 56.08
N LYS A 1107 2.93 -51.35 55.18
CA LYS A 1107 3.28 -52.38 54.19
C LYS A 1107 3.91 -53.62 54.82
N ASP A 1108 4.81 -53.45 55.78
CA ASP A 1108 5.45 -54.55 56.51
C ASP A 1108 4.42 -55.36 57.33
N ALA A 1109 3.37 -54.69 57.86
CA ALA A 1109 2.25 -55.33 58.55
C ALA A 1109 1.19 -55.99 57.64
N GLY A 1110 1.35 -55.93 56.31
CA GLY A 1110 0.43 -56.55 55.35
C GLY A 1110 -0.68 -55.65 54.79
N GLY A 1111 -0.67 -54.35 55.09
CA GLY A 1111 -1.54 -53.34 54.46
C GLY A 1111 -2.69 -52.79 55.30
N PRO A 1112 -3.65 -52.07 54.69
CA PRO A 1112 -4.70 -51.34 55.41
C PRO A 1112 -5.73 -52.26 56.09
N ALA A 1113 -6.08 -51.93 57.32
CA ALA A 1113 -7.03 -52.66 58.16
C ALA A 1113 -8.48 -52.17 57.98
N TRP A 1114 -9.45 -53.10 58.04
CA TRP A 1114 -10.86 -52.88 57.67
C TRP A 1114 -11.85 -52.98 58.85
N ASP A 1115 -11.34 -53.33 60.03
CA ASP A 1115 -12.07 -53.56 61.26
C ASP A 1115 -11.25 -53.07 62.45
N GLU A 1116 -11.93 -52.80 63.57
CA GLU A 1116 -11.34 -52.22 64.78
C GLU A 1116 -10.18 -53.05 65.36
N GLN A 1117 -10.28 -54.39 65.38
CA GLN A 1117 -9.24 -55.27 65.95
C GLN A 1117 -7.98 -55.31 65.07
N SER A 1118 -8.14 -55.23 63.75
CA SER A 1118 -7.03 -55.10 62.81
C SER A 1118 -6.39 -53.72 62.88
N VAL A 1119 -7.17 -52.66 63.08
CA VAL A 1119 -6.64 -51.28 63.20
C VAL A 1119 -5.86 -51.08 64.50
N THR A 1120 -6.31 -51.62 65.63
CA THR A 1120 -5.53 -51.54 66.89
C THR A 1120 -4.18 -52.24 66.76
N ARG A 1121 -4.14 -53.46 66.20
CA ARG A 1121 -2.88 -54.19 65.97
C ARG A 1121 -1.92 -53.44 65.04
N LEU A 1122 -2.46 -52.81 64.00
CA LEU A 1122 -1.70 -51.98 63.07
C LEU A 1122 -1.17 -50.70 63.74
N HIS A 1123 -1.97 -50.10 64.64
CA HIS A 1123 -1.57 -48.93 65.43
C HIS A 1123 -0.43 -49.26 66.40
N ASP A 1124 -0.52 -50.34 67.16
CA ASP A 1124 0.53 -50.76 68.09
C ASP A 1124 1.85 -51.06 67.36
N HIS A 1125 1.81 -51.76 66.22
CA HIS A 1125 3.02 -52.02 65.42
C HIS A 1125 3.65 -50.73 64.88
N VAL A 1126 2.87 -49.87 64.22
CA VAL A 1126 3.36 -48.58 63.70
C VAL A 1126 3.94 -47.75 64.85
N ARG A 1127 3.23 -47.64 65.98
CA ARG A 1127 3.64 -46.86 67.15
C ARG A 1127 4.97 -47.32 67.75
N ALA A 1128 5.30 -48.60 67.71
CA ALA A 1128 6.56 -49.13 68.22
C ALA A 1128 7.76 -48.64 67.37
N ASP A 1129 7.68 -48.80 66.04
CA ASP A 1129 8.82 -48.62 65.14
C ASP A 1129 8.87 -47.25 64.41
N LEU A 1130 7.83 -46.42 64.52
CA LEU A 1130 7.71 -45.13 63.82
C LEU A 1130 8.89 -44.19 64.12
N TYR A 1131 9.37 -44.10 65.36
CA TYR A 1131 10.48 -43.20 65.71
C TYR A 1131 11.78 -43.60 64.98
N ALA A 1132 12.18 -44.87 65.09
CA ALA A 1132 13.40 -45.38 64.48
C ALA A 1132 13.34 -45.31 62.95
N THR A 1133 12.20 -45.69 62.37
CA THR A 1133 11.97 -45.65 60.92
C THR A 1133 11.99 -44.21 60.40
N THR A 1134 11.37 -43.25 61.10
CA THR A 1134 11.40 -41.83 60.71
C THR A 1134 12.81 -41.25 60.80
N TYR A 1135 13.62 -41.64 61.80
CA TYR A 1135 14.99 -41.14 61.94
C TYR A 1135 15.90 -41.56 60.75
N ASP A 1136 15.76 -42.80 60.28
CA ASP A 1136 16.47 -43.28 59.08
C ASP A 1136 15.96 -42.59 57.80
N VAL A 1137 14.64 -42.40 57.64
CA VAL A 1137 14.06 -41.64 56.52
C VAL A 1137 14.58 -40.20 56.49
N VAL A 1138 14.61 -39.50 57.63
CA VAL A 1138 15.19 -38.15 57.77
C VAL A 1138 16.67 -38.15 57.36
N THR A 1139 17.44 -39.14 57.80
CA THR A 1139 18.87 -39.27 57.47
C THR A 1139 19.11 -39.53 55.97
N LYS A 1140 18.18 -40.22 55.29
CA LYS A 1140 18.20 -40.39 53.83
C LYS A 1140 17.79 -39.11 53.10
N ALA A 1141 16.75 -38.42 53.57
CA ALA A 1141 16.26 -37.17 52.98
C ALA A 1141 17.26 -36.01 53.10
N GLU A 1142 17.98 -35.90 54.23
CA GLU A 1142 19.03 -34.90 54.43
C GLU A 1142 20.14 -35.00 53.38
N ARG A 1143 20.59 -36.21 53.08
CA ARG A 1143 21.59 -36.49 52.03
C ARG A 1143 21.08 -36.18 50.61
N VAL A 1144 19.80 -36.46 50.33
CA VAL A 1144 19.16 -36.07 49.05
C VAL A 1144 19.16 -34.55 48.91
N LEU A 1145 18.72 -33.83 49.93
CA LEU A 1145 18.62 -32.37 49.90
C LEU A 1145 19.99 -31.67 49.84
N ALA A 1146 21.02 -32.23 50.50
CA ALA A 1146 22.39 -31.73 50.38
C ALA A 1146 22.95 -31.84 48.96
N LEU A 1147 22.74 -32.98 48.28
CA LEU A 1147 23.12 -33.17 46.88
C LEU A 1147 22.31 -32.27 45.94
N TRP A 1148 20.98 -32.22 46.12
CA TRP A 1148 20.10 -31.37 45.33
C TRP A 1148 20.50 -29.89 45.40
N HIS A 1149 20.80 -29.37 46.60
CA HIS A 1149 21.25 -28.00 46.76
C HIS A 1149 22.61 -27.73 46.11
N THR A 1150 23.54 -28.69 46.17
CA THR A 1150 24.84 -28.59 45.48
C THR A 1150 24.65 -28.45 43.97
N VAL A 1151 23.89 -29.37 43.37
CA VAL A 1151 23.60 -29.40 41.93
C VAL A 1151 22.82 -28.16 41.48
N GLN A 1152 21.82 -27.73 42.26
CA GLN A 1152 21.03 -26.53 41.96
C GLN A 1152 21.89 -25.26 41.83
N ASN A 1153 22.87 -25.07 42.74
CA ASN A 1153 23.78 -23.92 42.68
C ASN A 1153 24.82 -24.02 41.54
N ALA A 1154 25.09 -25.23 41.03
CA ALA A 1154 26.10 -25.48 39.99
C ALA A 1154 25.55 -25.38 38.55
N THR A 1155 24.31 -24.90 38.36
CA THR A 1155 23.64 -24.86 37.04
C THR A 1155 24.08 -23.69 36.14
N GLU A 1156 25.36 -23.68 35.76
CA GLU A 1156 25.91 -22.86 34.68
C GLU A 1156 26.13 -23.70 33.41
N GLY A 1157 25.83 -23.15 32.22
CA GLY A 1157 25.95 -23.87 30.95
C GLY A 1157 24.97 -23.38 29.87
N PRO A 1158 24.86 -24.10 28.73
CA PRO A 1158 23.87 -23.83 27.69
C PRO A 1158 22.44 -23.79 28.23
N ALA A 1159 21.65 -22.80 27.80
CA ALA A 1159 20.33 -22.51 28.37
C ALA A 1159 19.33 -23.67 28.26
N ASP A 1160 19.46 -24.51 27.21
CA ASP A 1160 18.63 -25.69 26.99
C ASP A 1160 18.97 -26.84 27.95
N ALA A 1161 20.25 -27.18 28.12
CA ALA A 1161 20.69 -28.18 29.09
C ALA A 1161 20.42 -27.72 30.54
N VAL A 1162 20.60 -26.43 30.83
CA VAL A 1162 20.28 -25.83 32.14
C VAL A 1162 18.77 -25.83 32.42
N ALA A 1163 17.91 -25.73 31.40
CA ALA A 1163 16.46 -25.84 31.56
C ALA A 1163 16.03 -27.28 31.86
N ASP A 1164 16.47 -28.26 31.07
CA ASP A 1164 16.19 -29.69 31.29
C ASP A 1164 16.68 -30.18 32.65
N ILE A 1165 17.87 -29.74 33.08
CA ILE A 1165 18.41 -30.05 34.41
C ILE A 1165 17.53 -29.45 35.53
N LYS A 1166 17.00 -28.23 35.35
CA LYS A 1166 16.10 -27.60 36.34
C LYS A 1166 14.74 -28.28 36.39
N GLU A 1167 14.22 -28.76 35.26
CA GLU A 1167 13.00 -29.57 35.19
C GLU A 1167 13.18 -30.93 35.87
N GLN A 1168 14.26 -31.67 35.57
CA GLN A 1168 14.58 -32.94 36.24
C GLN A 1168 14.76 -32.76 37.77
N LEU A 1169 15.44 -31.70 38.21
CA LEU A 1169 15.61 -31.39 39.64
C LEU A 1169 14.28 -31.11 40.35
N GLY A 1170 13.29 -30.51 39.64
CA GLY A 1170 11.93 -30.34 40.15
C GLY A 1170 11.15 -31.66 40.22
N ASN A 1171 11.28 -32.50 39.21
CA ASN A 1171 10.61 -33.82 39.13
C ASN A 1171 11.19 -34.85 40.13
N LEU A 1172 12.44 -34.67 40.58
CA LEU A 1172 13.09 -35.49 41.60
C LEU A 1172 12.84 -35.01 43.04
N VAL A 1173 12.74 -33.69 43.29
CA VAL A 1173 12.63 -33.12 44.63
C VAL A 1173 11.61 -31.98 44.68
N PHE A 1174 10.38 -32.34 45.05
CA PHE A 1174 9.20 -31.49 45.16
C PHE A 1174 8.54 -31.62 46.55
N PRO A 1175 7.59 -30.74 46.94
CA PRO A 1175 6.89 -30.88 48.22
C PRO A 1175 6.11 -32.21 48.31
N GLY A 1176 6.58 -33.13 49.16
CA GLY A 1176 6.02 -34.49 49.32
C GLY A 1176 6.84 -35.61 48.67
N PHE A 1177 8.05 -35.32 48.19
CA PHE A 1177 8.88 -36.31 47.47
C PHE A 1177 9.29 -37.52 48.31
N VAL A 1178 9.34 -37.42 49.64
CA VAL A 1178 9.85 -38.50 50.51
C VAL A 1178 8.83 -39.63 50.59
N THR A 1179 7.54 -39.33 50.79
CA THR A 1179 6.46 -40.33 50.71
C THR A 1179 6.23 -40.80 49.27
N ALA A 1180 6.22 -39.87 48.29
CA ALA A 1180 5.95 -40.22 46.89
C ALA A 1180 7.02 -41.14 46.27
N THR A 1181 8.29 -41.02 46.70
CA THR A 1181 9.37 -41.93 46.32
C THR A 1181 9.28 -43.27 47.06
N GLY A 1182 8.83 -43.23 48.31
CA GLY A 1182 8.77 -44.39 49.20
C GLY A 1182 10.13 -44.81 49.75
N TYR A 1183 10.13 -45.34 50.97
CA TYR A 1183 11.30 -45.67 51.79
C TYR A 1183 12.46 -46.37 51.03
N GLY A 1184 12.14 -47.29 50.12
CA GLY A 1184 13.12 -48.09 49.40
C GLY A 1184 13.91 -47.34 48.33
N ARG A 1185 13.29 -46.39 47.61
CA ARG A 1185 13.91 -45.67 46.48
C ARG A 1185 14.60 -44.35 46.88
N LEU A 1186 14.55 -43.96 48.16
CA LEU A 1186 15.23 -42.74 48.67
C LEU A 1186 16.75 -42.74 48.45
N THR A 1187 17.38 -43.92 48.32
CA THR A 1187 18.80 -44.05 47.99
C THR A 1187 19.06 -43.88 46.48
N ASP A 1188 18.10 -44.23 45.62
CA ASP A 1188 18.20 -44.00 44.17
C ASP A 1188 18.17 -42.50 43.84
N LEU A 1189 17.37 -41.68 44.55
CA LEU A 1189 17.42 -40.22 44.41
C LEU A 1189 18.84 -39.65 44.60
N GLN A 1190 19.61 -40.18 45.55
CA GLN A 1190 21.00 -39.76 45.79
C GLN A 1190 21.91 -40.13 44.60
N ARG A 1191 21.61 -41.24 43.90
CA ARG A 1191 22.32 -41.69 42.69
C ARG A 1191 21.92 -40.86 41.47
N TYR A 1192 20.63 -40.53 41.31
CA TYR A 1192 20.14 -39.66 40.23
C TYR A 1192 20.68 -38.23 40.35
N LEU A 1193 20.67 -37.63 41.55
CA LEU A 1193 21.23 -36.30 41.75
C LEU A 1193 22.75 -36.26 41.47
N ARG A 1194 23.50 -37.30 41.85
CA ARG A 1194 24.92 -37.47 41.46
C ARG A 1194 25.13 -37.69 39.96
N ALA A 1195 24.13 -38.17 39.24
CA ALA A 1195 24.19 -38.25 37.78
C ALA A 1195 24.06 -36.87 37.14
N VAL A 1196 23.18 -36.01 37.69
CA VAL A 1196 23.05 -34.60 37.27
C VAL A 1196 24.29 -33.79 37.64
N GLU A 1197 24.87 -34.01 38.82
CA GLU A 1197 26.17 -33.44 39.25
C GLU A 1197 27.26 -33.73 38.21
N ARG A 1198 27.45 -35.01 37.85
CA ARG A 1198 28.42 -35.46 36.83
C ARG A 1198 28.09 -35.05 35.40
N ARG A 1199 26.82 -34.70 35.12
CA ARG A 1199 26.41 -34.10 33.84
C ARG A 1199 26.93 -32.67 33.76
N LEU A 1200 26.69 -31.85 34.79
CA LEU A 1200 27.18 -30.47 34.87
C LEU A 1200 28.71 -30.41 34.80
N GLU A 1201 29.43 -31.31 35.48
CA GLU A 1201 30.90 -31.40 35.39
C GLU A 1201 31.42 -31.58 33.95
N LYS A 1202 30.67 -32.26 33.07
CA LYS A 1202 31.08 -32.62 31.70
C LYS A 1202 30.39 -31.82 30.60
N LEU A 1203 29.36 -31.06 30.96
CA LEU A 1203 28.58 -30.24 30.02
C LEU A 1203 29.46 -29.24 29.23
N PRO A 1204 30.56 -28.68 29.78
CA PRO A 1204 31.48 -27.85 29.00
C PRO A 1204 32.32 -28.63 27.95
N ASP A 1205 32.61 -29.91 28.17
CA ASP A 1205 33.53 -30.71 27.35
C ASP A 1205 32.90 -31.18 26.03
N ASP A 1206 31.63 -31.61 26.06
CA ASP A 1206 30.87 -32.03 24.87
C ASP A 1206 29.38 -31.61 24.94
N PRO A 1207 29.07 -30.31 24.77
CA PRO A 1207 27.69 -29.82 24.76
C PRO A 1207 26.83 -30.41 23.64
N ARG A 1208 27.46 -30.91 22.56
CA ARG A 1208 26.75 -31.46 21.40
C ARG A 1208 26.18 -32.85 21.70
N ARG A 1209 26.97 -33.70 22.36
CA ARG A 1209 26.55 -35.04 22.78
C ARG A 1209 25.57 -35.00 23.94
N ASP A 1210 25.72 -34.06 24.86
CA ASP A 1210 24.71 -33.83 25.91
C ASP A 1210 23.34 -33.55 25.28
N ARG A 1211 23.29 -32.63 24.30
CA ARG A 1211 22.06 -32.32 23.55
C ARG A 1211 21.50 -33.52 22.76
N GLU A 1212 22.34 -34.36 22.16
CA GLU A 1212 21.87 -35.58 21.47
C GLU A 1212 21.20 -36.56 22.44
N TRP A 1213 21.78 -36.76 23.63
CA TRP A 1213 21.21 -37.61 24.67
C TRP A 1213 19.96 -37.00 25.31
N MET A 1214 19.94 -35.68 25.51
CA MET A 1214 18.77 -34.95 25.99
C MET A 1214 17.55 -35.16 25.08
N TYR A 1215 17.70 -35.04 23.75
CA TYR A 1215 16.60 -35.29 22.82
C TYR A 1215 16.08 -36.74 22.87
N LYS A 1216 16.95 -37.74 23.06
CA LYS A 1216 16.52 -39.17 23.19
C LYS A 1216 15.81 -39.46 24.51
N VAL A 1217 16.04 -38.63 25.53
CA VAL A 1217 15.30 -38.71 26.78
C VAL A 1217 13.95 -37.99 26.64
N HIS A 1218 13.91 -36.82 26.02
CA HIS A 1218 12.67 -36.09 25.72
C HIS A 1218 11.70 -36.92 24.86
N ASP A 1219 12.19 -37.62 23.84
CA ASP A 1219 11.40 -38.57 23.02
C ASP A 1219 10.69 -39.66 23.85
N ILE A 1220 11.37 -40.19 24.88
CA ILE A 1220 10.83 -41.22 25.79
C ILE A 1220 9.93 -40.59 26.88
N GLU A 1221 10.21 -39.36 27.31
CA GLU A 1221 9.37 -38.60 28.23
C GLU A 1221 8.06 -38.14 27.55
N ASP A 1222 8.09 -37.87 26.24
CA ASP A 1222 6.91 -37.63 25.41
C ASP A 1222 6.06 -38.90 25.27
N ASP A 1223 6.64 -40.06 24.91
CA ASP A 1223 5.90 -41.34 24.91
C ASP A 1223 5.20 -41.60 26.25
N TYR A 1224 5.90 -41.33 27.36
CA TYR A 1224 5.40 -41.60 28.70
C TYR A 1224 4.28 -40.63 29.10
N ARG A 1225 4.38 -39.35 28.72
CA ARG A 1225 3.26 -38.40 28.84
C ARG A 1225 2.05 -38.88 28.04
N ASP A 1226 2.24 -39.28 26.79
CA ASP A 1226 1.19 -39.78 25.92
C ASP A 1226 0.52 -41.05 26.47
N LEU A 1227 1.31 -42.01 26.99
CA LEU A 1227 0.79 -43.20 27.66
C LEU A 1227 -0.03 -42.83 28.90
N VAL A 1228 0.50 -41.98 29.77
CA VAL A 1228 -0.20 -41.53 30.98
C VAL A 1228 -1.49 -40.81 30.64
N ASP A 1229 -1.53 -40.01 29.57
CA ASP A 1229 -2.76 -39.33 29.17
C ASP A 1229 -3.81 -40.25 28.54
N ARG A 1230 -3.39 -41.24 27.76
CA ARG A 1230 -4.27 -42.30 27.23
C ARG A 1230 -4.84 -43.20 28.34
N LEU A 1231 -4.07 -43.44 29.40
CA LEU A 1231 -4.51 -44.28 30.54
C LEU A 1231 -5.70 -43.65 31.32
N PRO A 1232 -6.73 -44.44 31.66
CA PRO A 1232 -7.79 -44.02 32.57
C PRO A 1232 -7.22 -43.49 33.89
N PRO A 1233 -7.79 -42.43 34.52
CA PRO A 1233 -7.24 -41.83 35.73
C PRO A 1233 -6.93 -42.82 36.86
N ALA A 1234 -7.77 -43.83 37.08
CA ALA A 1234 -7.55 -44.89 38.07
C ALA A 1234 -6.36 -45.84 37.76
N ARG A 1235 -5.84 -45.85 36.52
CA ARG A 1235 -4.65 -46.61 36.11
C ARG A 1235 -3.37 -45.77 35.99
N ARG A 1236 -3.46 -44.44 35.91
CA ARG A 1236 -2.28 -43.55 35.70
C ARG A 1236 -1.19 -43.77 36.75
N ASP A 1237 -1.56 -43.86 38.03
CA ASP A 1237 -0.64 -44.15 39.15
C ASP A 1237 -0.56 -45.64 39.50
N ALA A 1238 -0.83 -46.55 38.56
CA ALA A 1238 -0.61 -47.97 38.80
C ALA A 1238 0.91 -48.26 38.98
N PRO A 1239 1.32 -49.20 39.85
CA PRO A 1239 2.73 -49.40 40.20
C PRO A 1239 3.65 -49.59 38.98
N ALA A 1240 3.21 -50.38 37.98
CA ALA A 1240 3.99 -50.63 36.78
C ALA A 1240 4.14 -49.40 35.86
N VAL A 1241 3.22 -48.42 35.91
CA VAL A 1241 3.35 -47.13 35.22
C VAL A 1241 4.38 -46.25 35.94
N GLN A 1242 4.32 -46.22 37.27
CA GLN A 1242 5.31 -45.52 38.11
C GLN A 1242 6.72 -46.14 37.97
N ASP A 1243 6.84 -47.46 37.76
CA ASP A 1243 8.12 -48.10 37.47
C ASP A 1243 8.70 -47.67 36.11
N VAL A 1244 7.88 -47.39 35.08
CA VAL A 1244 8.35 -46.77 33.83
C VAL A 1244 8.95 -45.39 34.09
N ARG A 1245 8.31 -44.53 34.90
CA ARG A 1245 8.89 -43.23 35.31
C ARG A 1245 10.27 -43.39 35.94
N TRP A 1246 10.48 -44.43 36.76
CA TRP A 1246 11.79 -44.70 37.34
C TRP A 1246 12.80 -45.22 36.31
N MET A 1247 12.38 -46.00 35.31
CA MET A 1247 13.25 -46.43 34.21
C MET A 1247 13.76 -45.24 33.36
N ILE A 1248 13.03 -44.13 33.27
CA ILE A 1248 13.50 -42.92 32.59
C ILE A 1248 14.66 -42.26 33.35
N GLU A 1249 14.58 -42.17 34.68
CA GLU A 1249 15.70 -41.68 35.51
C GLU A 1249 16.93 -42.59 35.36
N GLU A 1250 16.74 -43.92 35.29
CA GLU A 1250 17.82 -44.86 34.97
C GLU A 1250 18.42 -44.62 33.58
N LEU A 1251 17.60 -44.30 32.56
CA LEU A 1251 18.09 -43.94 31.22
C LEU A 1251 18.97 -42.69 31.28
N ARG A 1252 18.53 -41.65 32.01
CA ARG A 1252 19.32 -40.43 32.27
C ARG A 1252 20.67 -40.76 32.93
N VAL A 1253 20.73 -41.69 33.89
CA VAL A 1253 22.01 -42.19 34.43
C VAL A 1253 22.85 -42.89 33.34
N SER A 1254 22.23 -43.74 32.52
CA SER A 1254 22.91 -44.54 31.49
C SER A 1254 23.49 -43.73 30.31
N PHE A 1255 23.04 -42.49 30.12
CA PHE A 1255 23.68 -41.54 29.21
C PHE A 1255 24.69 -40.67 29.95
N PHE A 1256 24.24 -39.82 30.86
CA PHE A 1256 25.06 -38.73 31.39
C PHE A 1256 26.10 -39.18 32.43
N ALA A 1257 25.87 -40.29 33.13
CA ALA A 1257 26.69 -40.70 34.28
C ALA A 1257 26.96 -42.21 34.38
N GLN A 1258 27.22 -42.87 33.24
CA GLN A 1258 27.45 -44.33 33.10
C GLN A 1258 28.27 -45.01 34.22
N GLN A 1259 29.29 -44.32 34.74
CA GLN A 1259 30.15 -44.80 35.83
C GLN A 1259 29.42 -45.05 37.18
N LEU A 1260 28.22 -44.50 37.39
CA LEU A 1260 27.41 -44.72 38.59
C LEU A 1260 26.60 -46.02 38.54
N GLY A 1261 26.39 -46.57 37.34
CA GLY A 1261 25.60 -47.79 37.12
C GLY A 1261 24.08 -47.63 37.33
N THR A 1262 23.35 -48.59 36.79
CA THR A 1262 21.90 -48.76 36.94
C THR A 1262 21.61 -50.14 37.56
N PRO A 1263 20.62 -50.31 38.46
CA PRO A 1263 20.37 -51.57 39.17
C PRO A 1263 19.84 -52.67 38.25
N THR A 1264 19.24 -52.28 37.12
CA THR A 1264 18.88 -53.17 36.02
C THR A 1264 19.31 -52.54 34.68
N PRO A 1265 19.64 -53.33 33.65
CA PRO A 1265 20.08 -52.76 32.37
C PRO A 1265 18.91 -52.08 31.65
N VAL A 1266 19.05 -50.79 31.40
CA VAL A 1266 18.04 -49.92 30.78
C VAL A 1266 18.43 -49.52 29.35
N SER A 1267 17.45 -49.16 28.53
CA SER A 1267 17.62 -48.60 27.18
C SER A 1267 16.26 -48.12 26.68
N GLU A 1268 16.21 -47.16 25.76
CA GLU A 1268 14.99 -46.67 25.07
C GLU A 1268 14.02 -47.81 24.71
N LYS A 1269 14.51 -48.86 24.02
CA LYS A 1269 13.72 -50.03 23.62
C LYS A 1269 13.14 -50.85 24.78
N ARG A 1270 13.79 -50.85 25.95
CA ARG A 1270 13.26 -51.52 27.16
C ARG A 1270 12.17 -50.69 27.84
N ILE A 1271 12.27 -49.36 27.77
CA ILE A 1271 11.23 -48.46 28.30
C ILE A 1271 10.01 -48.49 27.38
N ARG A 1272 10.19 -48.33 26.06
CA ARG A 1272 9.13 -48.51 25.05
C ARG A 1272 8.44 -49.87 25.21
N LYS A 1273 9.18 -50.97 25.40
CA LYS A 1273 8.58 -52.28 25.69
C LYS A 1273 7.83 -52.36 27.03
N ALA A 1274 8.27 -51.66 28.08
CA ALA A 1274 7.52 -51.60 29.33
C ALA A 1274 6.23 -50.77 29.18
N MET A 1275 6.25 -49.73 28.33
CA MET A 1275 5.07 -48.94 27.95
C MET A 1275 4.08 -49.74 27.09
N GLU A 1276 4.56 -50.59 26.18
CA GLU A 1276 3.76 -51.56 25.40
C GLU A 1276 3.04 -52.61 26.27
N GLN A 1277 3.38 -52.74 27.56
CA GLN A 1277 2.84 -53.75 28.49
C GLN A 1277 1.80 -53.20 29.49
N LEU A 1278 1.35 -51.94 29.34
CA LEU A 1278 0.51 -51.21 30.30
C LEU A 1278 -0.92 -50.96 29.80
#